data_AF-A0A2G6TQP5-F1
#
_entry.id   AF-A0A2G6TQP5-F1
#
_cell.length_a   1.000
_cell.length_b   1.000
_cell.length_c   1.000
_cell.angle_alpha   90.00
_cell.angle_beta   90.00
_cell.angle_gamma   90.00
#
_symmetry.space_group_name_H-M   'P 1'
#
loop_
_entity.id
_entity.type
_entity.pdbx_description
1 polymer ?
#
loop_
_entity_poly.entity_id
_entity_poly.type
_entity_poly.pdbx_seq_one_letter_code
_entity_poly.pdbx_strand_id
1 'polypeptide(L)'
;MSNSKRNAGGSERPITVPFWLIALLAVLIGGALWMLFPKQDLERRLSVTGDDSELSYNYLSNLLKSDPGNENLRALLKAKEERLQAIKLAREEAAKQALPSAAVQAWDHWQAAYQGYLEAQKQDHRAGGQAEALAPQVMQALKDVPLQGLTQEQALYLASSALVLKDAPLALGIYDDVAGRQADPARKAQVYESAARQALGMSLYEESARLLRQASATTEDVQQSRAYLWQALQVLQSGNRANEALALARQQEELLGSDPETLRRLIGLARAAGNRAEAERYAKRLLQLSLLQQWQTQVAGASGVGPDPVADDGAWALQPVAWTAPGWRMLRTADPVRKPPPGLPFDDKTYLLGYEVFLENRNLEDAWRVATAAVRQAPQDMAWRERLAQVSEWMGQQQQALDNWLVIAQNTGSEDAWRTVMRLAPGLFDDRALIAGLRHQLSRRPQDAALQQALVQAYERQAEPGEAIDYLQKHGSTPQSQILLAQLAERAGRSQLALQAWKRVLADPEQRTPAHAMPAAVLALLQGEPALGLRWLEDAQTRIPAGMQDEGEYWRLLGDLAQDQRQEALTLKAYRRLLQTPHAGISDYDEVIRLLQRADRREAARMSLHAWEQFHDVRHLTQAFYLLEDLEDWTQIGSQVERILADPALVKRLQGQPTFFQILGAYYQRTAQSKKAMEAFEKGLALDPGSTPLRQGLMWLLIDTQNAAALKLLLAAAEPVWARDADMHGALAAAYMTLSRPAVALERYLKPHRAEHADDFLWMMQYADALEQNQQADRAWSLRQQLWTREKVRARAQDGAAALAARKWLTAEGLDEVQRQARSRLMLFHTQGDAEFALMRELLRMDLEGGRREHSAAAAELAIAWLQERGEYQAERGYLWQQYARSRSKSTSSPLWAEITVALAEKDVAQAGQLLQRHDEALPRYDRINAAAMVGDVRLAQTAAFENMADQPDDDPLHLALTEQLLAFSDYGGLQLRNRRMDAIDEQVSRLRWHVGLNPRWALDLDAEDVRRTVNKNTLVRDPSQERGIGLRLTRKTQSASSEFMLGRRESLEGYTPMQFTQTYNVDSRWSLQASLGRHLATQETLAMRMGGMKDRVSLGSSYQLSRLDQITLELASERYRVQSGARVGSGNHATLQYLHTYRSEAPTLQFGAFTSWHRYSRNDPALLQGRDAAILGYLPPFNDPTIDYLLPRSFRFSGLQMMFNTGYEQQYTRALRPYASLALTHHSVNGAGYELGMGLATSLFGADHLALGLNLSKSGINTVGNTRELLLTYRLHY
;
A
#
# COMPACT_ATOMS: atom_id res chain seq x y z
N MET A 1 31.32 55.69 -0.25
CA MET A 1 30.75 57.04 -0.10
C MET A 1 29.81 57.34 -1.26
N SER A 2 28.66 57.97 -0.99
CA SER A 2 27.76 58.77 -1.86
C SER A 2 27.50 58.45 -3.35
N ASN A 3 26.23 58.10 -3.66
CA ASN A 3 25.33 58.63 -4.73
C ASN A 3 25.88 58.93 -6.16
N SER A 4 25.25 58.46 -7.24
CA SER A 4 23.88 58.88 -7.65
C SER A 4 23.32 58.09 -8.86
N LYS A 5 22.03 58.32 -9.21
CA LYS A 5 21.16 57.51 -10.09
C LYS A 5 21.37 57.72 -11.61
N ARG A 6 21.04 56.71 -12.43
CA ARG A 6 20.01 56.81 -13.51
C ARG A 6 19.59 55.48 -14.15
N ASN A 7 18.26 55.33 -14.27
CA ASN A 7 17.48 54.59 -15.27
C ASN A 7 17.74 53.09 -15.54
N ALA A 8 16.91 52.23 -14.94
CA ALA A 8 16.38 51.04 -15.59
C ALA A 8 14.88 51.28 -15.89
N GLY A 9 14.40 50.89 -17.07
CA GLY A 9 12.99 51.00 -17.44
C GLY A 9 12.12 49.98 -16.69
N GLY A 10 10.87 50.33 -16.43
CA GLY A 10 9.96 49.49 -15.64
C GLY A 10 9.58 48.19 -16.34
N SER A 11 9.61 47.08 -15.60
CA SER A 11 8.96 45.84 -15.99
C SER A 11 7.44 45.98 -15.79
N GLU A 12 6.68 46.14 -16.87
CA GLU A 12 5.24 45.90 -16.81
C GLU A 12 5.01 44.42 -16.48
N ARG A 13 4.21 44.16 -15.45
CA ARG A 13 3.75 42.80 -15.13
C ARG A 13 2.61 42.44 -16.09
N PRO A 14 2.61 41.25 -16.72
CA PRO A 14 1.46 40.82 -17.50
C PRO A 14 0.24 40.64 -16.58
N ILE A 15 -0.84 41.36 -16.90
CA ILE A 15 -2.14 41.20 -16.22
C ILE A 15 -2.77 39.90 -16.76
N THR A 16 -3.04 38.94 -15.87
CA THR A 16 -3.39 37.57 -16.27
C THR A 16 -4.87 37.35 -16.62
N VAL A 17 -5.78 38.27 -16.29
CA VAL A 17 -7.21 38.21 -16.69
C VAL A 17 -7.77 39.62 -16.93
N PRO A 18 -8.45 39.90 -18.06
CA PRO A 18 -9.15 41.17 -18.27
C PRO A 18 -10.52 41.21 -17.56
N PHE A 19 -10.89 42.38 -17.03
CA PHE A 19 -12.06 42.58 -16.13
C PHE A 19 -13.41 42.06 -16.69
N TRP A 20 -13.62 42.09 -18.00
CA TRP A 20 -14.87 41.62 -18.63
C TRP A 20 -15.11 40.11 -18.48
N LEU A 21 -14.03 39.33 -18.33
CA LEU A 21 -14.08 37.87 -18.22
C LEU A 21 -14.52 37.44 -16.80
N ILE A 22 -14.19 38.23 -15.78
CA ILE A 22 -14.67 38.07 -14.40
C ILE A 22 -16.18 38.43 -14.32
N ALA A 23 -16.60 39.49 -15.02
CA ALA A 23 -18.02 39.86 -15.09
C ALA A 23 -18.88 38.77 -15.76
N LEU A 24 -18.39 38.17 -16.85
CA LEU A 24 -19.06 37.06 -17.54
C LEU A 24 -19.23 35.83 -16.64
N LEU A 25 -18.19 35.48 -15.87
CA LEU A 25 -18.21 34.34 -14.95
C LEU A 25 -19.21 34.57 -13.79
N ALA A 26 -19.27 35.78 -13.25
CA ALA A 26 -20.20 36.14 -12.18
C ALA A 26 -21.67 36.05 -12.64
N VAL A 27 -21.98 36.46 -13.88
CA VAL A 27 -23.33 36.36 -14.45
C VAL A 27 -23.73 34.89 -14.67
N LEU A 28 -22.81 34.04 -15.16
CA LEU A 28 -23.08 32.61 -15.36
C LEU A 28 -23.31 31.85 -14.05
N ILE A 29 -22.50 32.10 -13.02
CA ILE A 29 -22.66 31.46 -11.70
C ILE A 29 -23.92 31.97 -10.99
N GLY A 30 -24.22 33.27 -11.09
CA GLY A 30 -25.46 33.86 -10.56
C GLY A 30 -26.72 33.27 -11.20
N GLY A 31 -26.70 33.06 -12.53
CA GLY A 31 -27.80 32.41 -13.25
C GLY A 31 -28.02 30.96 -12.84
N ALA A 32 -26.95 30.19 -12.61
CA ALA A 32 -27.04 28.80 -12.18
C ALA A 32 -27.60 28.63 -10.75
N LEU A 33 -27.20 29.49 -9.80
CA LEU A 33 -27.69 29.45 -8.42
C LEU A 33 -29.15 29.91 -8.29
N TRP A 34 -29.62 30.81 -9.16
CA TRP A 34 -31.01 31.27 -9.19
C TRP A 34 -31.99 30.21 -9.72
N MET A 35 -31.51 29.19 -10.44
CA MET A 35 -32.35 28.17 -11.08
C MET A 35 -32.53 26.86 -10.29
N LEU A 36 -31.79 26.66 -9.18
CA LEU A 36 -31.65 25.35 -8.51
C LEU A 36 -32.24 25.22 -7.09
N PHE A 37 -32.91 26.25 -6.55
CA PHE A 37 -33.55 26.17 -5.22
C PHE A 37 -34.93 26.87 -5.15
N PRO A 38 -36.03 26.15 -4.86
CA PRO A 38 -37.30 26.78 -4.49
C PRO A 38 -37.29 27.23 -3.02
N LYS A 39 -37.53 28.52 -2.78
CA LYS A 39 -37.13 29.23 -1.55
C LYS A 39 -38.15 29.20 -0.38
N GLN A 40 -39.07 28.22 -0.28
CA GLN A 40 -40.26 28.36 0.58
C GLN A 40 -40.51 27.31 1.69
N ASP A 41 -39.86 26.13 1.71
CA ASP A 41 -40.18 25.09 2.71
C ASP A 41 -39.31 25.08 4.00
N LEU A 42 -38.21 25.85 4.04
CA LEU A 42 -37.28 25.81 5.18
C LEU A 42 -37.58 26.85 6.27
N GLU A 43 -37.96 28.07 5.89
CA GLU A 43 -38.19 29.19 6.83
C GLU A 43 -39.33 28.90 7.82
N ARG A 44 -40.30 28.07 7.42
CA ARG A 44 -41.49 27.75 8.21
C ARG A 44 -41.22 26.82 9.40
N ARG A 45 -40.05 26.17 9.48
CA ARG A 45 -39.69 25.24 10.57
C ARG A 45 -38.88 25.89 11.70
N LEU A 46 -38.10 26.93 11.40
CA LEU A 46 -37.15 27.52 12.37
C LEU A 46 -37.78 28.57 13.29
N SER A 47 -38.95 29.10 12.97
CA SER A 47 -39.65 30.11 13.79
C SER A 47 -40.49 29.53 14.95
N VAL A 48 -40.60 28.20 15.06
CA VAL A 48 -41.56 27.53 15.97
C VAL A 48 -40.90 26.88 17.20
N THR A 49 -39.57 26.72 17.20
CA THR A 49 -38.84 26.00 18.27
C THR A 49 -37.74 26.87 18.91
N GLY A 50 -38.01 27.42 20.10
CA GLY A 50 -37.07 28.26 20.87
C GLY A 50 -36.03 27.44 21.63
N ASP A 51 -34.93 27.08 20.96
CA ASP A 51 -33.76 26.41 21.52
C ASP A 51 -32.62 27.42 21.75
N ASP A 52 -32.04 27.48 22.94
CA ASP A 52 -31.01 28.46 23.35
C ASP A 52 -29.56 27.91 23.34
N SER A 53 -29.31 26.70 22.83
CA SER A 53 -27.97 26.09 22.76
C SER A 53 -26.97 26.80 21.81
N GLU A 54 -25.66 26.60 22.03
CA GLU A 54 -24.59 27.08 21.12
C GLU A 54 -24.78 26.55 19.69
N LEU A 55 -25.34 25.34 19.52
CA LEU A 55 -25.59 24.74 18.21
C LEU A 55 -26.61 25.54 17.38
N SER A 56 -27.75 25.89 17.99
CA SER A 56 -28.83 26.62 17.33
C SER A 56 -28.50 28.12 17.18
N TYR A 57 -27.59 28.67 17.99
CA TYR A 57 -26.97 29.99 17.73
C TYR A 57 -26.14 29.96 16.44
N ASN A 58 -25.23 28.98 16.32
CA ASN A 58 -24.37 28.82 15.15
C ASN A 58 -25.18 28.62 13.86
N TYR A 59 -26.31 27.91 13.92
CA TYR A 59 -27.18 27.68 12.76
C TYR A 59 -27.88 28.96 12.26
N LEU A 60 -28.47 29.74 13.16
CA LEU A 60 -29.08 31.04 12.83
C LEU A 60 -28.05 32.05 12.29
N SER A 61 -26.84 32.06 12.87
CA SER A 61 -25.77 32.99 12.44
C SER A 61 -25.30 32.73 11.00
N ASN A 62 -25.33 31.47 10.56
CA ASN A 62 -24.91 31.09 9.21
C ASN A 62 -26.02 31.34 8.17
N LEU A 63 -27.29 31.12 8.52
CA LEU A 63 -28.41 31.36 7.60
C LEU A 63 -28.57 32.87 7.27
N LEU A 64 -28.28 33.74 8.24
CA LEU A 64 -28.22 35.20 8.05
C LEU A 64 -27.06 35.69 7.18
N LYS A 65 -25.94 34.97 7.13
CA LYS A 65 -24.83 35.31 6.22
C LYS A 65 -25.22 35.04 4.77
N SER A 66 -26.07 34.04 4.50
CA SER A 66 -26.56 33.72 3.16
C SER A 66 -27.70 34.61 2.66
N ASP A 67 -28.54 35.16 3.55
CA ASP A 67 -29.60 36.11 3.15
C ASP A 67 -29.66 37.34 4.06
N PRO A 68 -28.75 38.32 3.88
CA PRO A 68 -28.60 39.45 4.80
C PRO A 68 -29.79 40.42 4.80
N GLY A 69 -30.63 40.40 3.77
CA GLY A 69 -31.82 41.27 3.66
C GLY A 69 -33.05 40.76 4.41
N ASN A 70 -32.99 39.54 4.95
CA ASN A 70 -34.15 38.87 5.55
C ASN A 70 -34.39 39.34 6.99
N GLU A 71 -35.30 40.31 7.17
CA GLU A 71 -35.55 40.96 8.46
C GLU A 71 -36.03 39.98 9.56
N ASN A 72 -36.79 38.93 9.20
CA ASN A 72 -37.28 37.93 10.14
C ASN A 72 -36.15 37.10 10.77
N LEU A 73 -35.14 36.70 10.00
CA LEU A 73 -33.98 35.97 10.52
C LEU A 73 -33.12 36.89 11.42
N ARG A 74 -32.98 38.17 11.03
CA ARG A 74 -32.23 39.20 11.78
C ARG A 74 -32.77 39.41 13.20
N ALA A 75 -34.10 39.41 13.36
CA ALA A 75 -34.74 39.50 14.67
C ALA A 75 -34.44 38.28 15.57
N LEU A 76 -34.42 37.07 15.00
CA LEU A 76 -34.21 35.82 15.74
C LEU A 76 -32.77 35.63 16.25
N LEU A 77 -31.75 36.08 15.51
CA LEU A 77 -30.36 35.98 15.96
C LEU A 77 -30.07 36.91 17.15
N LYS A 78 -30.51 38.17 17.04
CA LYS A 78 -30.13 39.23 17.98
C LYS A 78 -30.62 38.96 19.40
N ALA A 79 -31.81 38.38 19.55
CA ALA A 79 -32.39 38.00 20.84
C ALA A 79 -31.58 36.92 21.60
N LYS A 80 -30.61 36.27 20.94
CA LYS A 80 -29.86 35.13 21.48
C LYS A 80 -28.43 35.45 21.88
N GLU A 81 -27.76 36.35 21.14
CA GLU A 81 -26.37 36.76 21.43
C GLU A 81 -26.24 37.41 22.82
N GLU A 82 -27.22 38.21 23.20
CA GLU A 82 -27.27 38.96 24.46
C GLU A 82 -27.28 38.05 25.71
N ARG A 83 -27.69 36.77 25.58
CA ARG A 83 -27.70 35.80 26.70
C ARG A 83 -26.37 35.07 26.91
N LEU A 84 -25.56 34.89 25.87
CA LEU A 84 -24.34 34.06 25.94
C LEU A 84 -23.11 34.82 26.47
N GLN A 85 -23.00 36.13 26.23
CA GLN A 85 -21.82 36.91 26.62
C GLN A 85 -21.66 37.08 28.14
N ALA A 86 -22.75 37.08 28.90
CA ALA A 86 -22.73 37.26 30.35
C ALA A 86 -21.97 36.15 31.13
N ILE A 87 -21.74 34.99 30.50
CA ILE A 87 -21.24 33.78 31.20
C ILE A 87 -19.72 33.59 31.05
N LYS A 88 -19.09 34.06 29.96
CA LYS A 88 -17.66 33.81 29.69
C LYS A 88 -16.70 34.71 30.48
N LEU A 89 -17.08 35.97 30.77
CA LEU A 89 -16.22 36.97 31.41
C LEU A 89 -15.75 36.60 32.83
N ALA A 90 -16.50 35.78 33.57
CA ALA A 90 -16.17 35.41 34.95
C ALA A 90 -15.03 34.37 35.10
N ARG A 91 -14.47 33.84 34.01
CA ARG A 91 -13.48 32.74 34.04
C ARG A 91 -12.03 33.14 33.74
N GLU A 92 -11.79 34.21 32.99
CA GLU A 92 -10.46 34.51 32.43
C GLU A 92 -9.50 35.28 33.36
N GLU A 93 -10.00 35.86 34.45
CA GLU A 93 -9.19 36.70 35.35
C GLU A 93 -8.20 35.90 36.23
N ALA A 94 -8.38 34.59 36.36
CA ALA A 94 -7.64 33.77 37.33
C ALA A 94 -6.29 33.19 36.87
N ALA A 95 -5.93 33.24 35.58
CA ALA A 95 -4.99 32.27 34.99
C ALA A 95 -3.60 32.80 34.47
N LYS A 96 -3.23 34.06 34.71
CA LYS A 96 -2.21 34.77 33.88
C LYS A 96 -0.77 34.96 34.45
N GLN A 97 -0.16 34.02 35.21
CA GLN A 97 1.07 34.37 35.99
C GLN A 97 2.35 33.48 36.02
N ALA A 98 2.46 32.25 35.46
CA ALA A 98 3.68 31.42 35.68
C ALA A 98 4.15 30.53 34.50
N LEU A 99 5.41 30.07 34.54
CA LEU A 99 6.09 29.17 33.57
C LEU A 99 7.05 28.15 34.29
N PRO A 100 6.93 26.80 34.11
CA PRO A 100 7.60 25.79 34.98
C PRO A 100 8.48 24.68 34.29
N SER A 101 9.01 23.73 35.09
CA SER A 101 10.06 22.73 34.75
C SER A 101 9.59 21.25 34.64
N ALA A 102 10.44 20.32 34.18
CA ALA A 102 10.05 18.98 33.67
C ALA A 102 9.23 18.05 34.60
N ALA A 103 9.58 17.88 35.89
CA ALA A 103 8.77 17.04 36.79
C ALA A 103 7.42 17.70 37.13
N VAL A 104 7.40 19.03 37.16
CA VAL A 104 6.17 19.83 37.29
C VAL A 104 5.35 19.73 35.99
N GLN A 105 5.98 19.71 34.82
CA GLN A 105 5.32 19.46 33.54
C GLN A 105 4.68 18.06 33.49
N ALA A 106 5.29 17.02 34.08
CA ALA A 106 4.69 15.69 34.18
C ALA A 106 3.46 15.67 35.12
N TRP A 107 3.56 16.30 36.31
CA TRP A 107 2.43 16.45 37.23
C TRP A 107 1.29 17.29 36.63
N ASP A 108 1.61 18.44 36.03
CA ASP A 108 0.65 19.33 35.37
C ASP A 108 0.02 18.65 34.14
N HIS A 109 0.77 17.80 33.42
CA HIS A 109 0.23 17.00 32.33
C HIS A 109 -0.76 15.94 32.83
N TRP A 110 -0.42 15.20 33.90
CA TRP A 110 -1.37 14.29 34.57
C TRP A 110 -2.61 15.04 35.06
N GLN A 111 -2.43 16.19 35.73
CA GLN A 111 -3.52 16.94 36.32
C GLN A 111 -4.43 17.60 35.25
N ALA A 112 -3.87 18.12 34.16
CA ALA A 112 -4.64 18.65 33.03
C ALA A 112 -5.38 17.52 32.28
N ALA A 113 -4.76 16.37 32.09
CA ALA A 113 -5.43 15.20 31.53
C ALA A 113 -6.57 14.71 32.44
N TYR A 114 -6.36 14.66 33.77
CA TYR A 114 -7.38 14.23 34.73
C TYR A 114 -8.57 15.20 34.77
N GLN A 115 -8.34 16.51 34.62
CA GLN A 115 -9.42 17.49 34.46
C GLN A 115 -10.16 17.32 33.12
N GLY A 116 -9.45 17.13 32.01
CA GLY A 116 -10.06 16.89 30.69
C GLY A 116 -10.91 15.61 30.65
N TYR A 117 -10.48 14.56 31.36
CA TYR A 117 -11.28 13.35 31.59
C TYR A 117 -12.58 13.66 32.36
N LEU A 118 -12.51 14.46 33.43
CA LEU A 118 -13.68 14.86 34.23
C LEU A 118 -14.65 15.82 33.50
N GLU A 119 -14.18 16.58 32.50
CA GLU A 119 -15.04 17.41 31.63
C GLU A 119 -15.65 16.61 30.49
N ALA A 120 -14.88 15.75 29.81
CA ALA A 120 -15.38 14.88 28.75
C ALA A 120 -16.45 13.90 29.27
N GLN A 121 -16.34 13.44 30.54
CA GLN A 121 -17.33 12.60 31.20
C GLN A 121 -18.74 13.24 31.31
N LYS A 122 -18.91 14.53 30.95
CA LYS A 122 -20.17 15.28 31.07
C LYS A 122 -20.90 15.60 29.75
N GLN A 123 -20.26 15.49 28.58
CA GLN A 123 -20.86 15.94 27.30
C GLN A 123 -21.46 14.83 26.43
N ASP A 124 -21.16 13.56 26.71
CA ASP A 124 -21.38 12.47 25.73
C ASP A 124 -22.75 11.79 25.85
N HIS A 125 -23.79 12.40 25.25
CA HIS A 125 -25.14 11.80 25.15
C HIS A 125 -25.71 11.70 23.72
N ARG A 126 -24.99 12.17 22.67
CA ARG A 126 -25.49 12.09 21.28
C ARG A 126 -24.48 11.76 20.17
N ALA A 127 -23.19 11.53 20.45
CA ALA A 127 -22.30 10.77 19.56
C ALA A 127 -21.01 10.38 20.32
N GLY A 128 -20.89 9.09 20.64
CA GLY A 128 -19.88 8.55 21.55
C GLY A 128 -18.41 8.76 21.16
N GLY A 129 -17.56 8.93 22.18
CA GLY A 129 -16.17 8.43 22.11
C GLY A 129 -15.05 9.28 22.71
N GLN A 130 -15.33 10.34 23.49
CA GLN A 130 -14.25 11.24 23.95
C GLN A 130 -13.76 11.04 25.40
N ALA A 131 -14.62 10.69 26.36
CA ALA A 131 -14.19 10.53 27.76
C ALA A 131 -13.36 9.25 27.99
N GLU A 132 -13.80 8.12 27.42
CA GLU A 132 -13.08 6.85 27.49
C GLU A 132 -11.80 6.84 26.63
N ALA A 133 -11.71 7.69 25.60
CA ALA A 133 -10.46 7.91 24.88
C ALA A 133 -9.41 8.68 25.71
N LEU A 134 -9.84 9.47 26.70
CA LEU A 134 -8.97 10.24 27.60
C LEU A 134 -8.58 9.45 28.87
N ALA A 135 -9.45 8.58 29.40
CA ALA A 135 -9.18 7.76 30.59
C ALA A 135 -7.84 7.01 30.60
N PRO A 136 -7.43 6.28 29.53
CA PRO A 136 -6.12 5.63 29.50
C PRO A 136 -4.98 6.65 29.48
N GLN A 137 -5.14 7.82 28.85
CA GLN A 137 -4.12 8.87 28.85
C GLN A 137 -3.88 9.43 30.26
N VAL A 138 -4.92 9.54 31.09
CA VAL A 138 -4.78 9.92 32.52
C VAL A 138 -4.09 8.84 33.35
N MET A 139 -4.52 7.58 33.19
CA MET A 139 -3.98 6.47 33.96
C MET A 139 -2.50 6.20 33.62
N GLN A 140 -2.12 6.38 32.35
CA GLN A 140 -0.73 6.37 31.92
C GLN A 140 0.04 7.48 32.64
N ALA A 141 -0.46 8.72 32.58
CA ALA A 141 0.18 9.88 33.22
C ALA A 141 0.28 9.78 34.76
N LEU A 142 -0.55 8.98 35.46
CA LEU A 142 -0.40 8.71 36.89
C LEU A 142 0.78 7.76 37.17
N LYS A 143 0.93 6.74 36.34
CA LYS A 143 1.98 5.71 36.46
C LYS A 143 3.36 6.23 36.01
N ASP A 144 3.36 7.23 35.14
CA ASP A 144 4.56 7.93 34.70
C ASP A 144 5.09 8.93 35.77
N VAL A 145 4.41 9.09 36.93
CA VAL A 145 4.91 9.87 38.07
C VAL A 145 5.85 9.00 38.93
N PRO A 146 7.15 9.36 39.07
CA PRO A 146 8.08 8.59 39.89
C PRO A 146 7.81 8.77 41.39
N LEU A 147 7.58 7.66 42.11
CA LEU A 147 7.45 7.66 43.58
C LEU A 147 8.74 8.11 44.30
N GLN A 148 9.90 7.97 43.64
CA GLN A 148 11.17 8.49 44.14
C GLN A 148 11.24 10.00 43.91
N GLY A 149 11.02 10.76 44.99
CA GLY A 149 10.86 12.22 44.97
C GLY A 149 9.64 12.70 45.77
N LEU A 150 8.76 11.78 46.20
CA LEU A 150 7.55 12.09 46.95
C LEU A 150 7.73 11.94 48.49
N THR A 151 6.93 12.68 49.25
CA THR A 151 6.87 12.60 50.73
C THR A 151 5.96 11.47 51.24
N GLN A 152 6.06 11.11 52.52
CA GLN A 152 5.14 10.13 53.16
C GLN A 152 3.66 10.55 53.02
N GLU A 153 3.39 11.85 53.02
CA GLU A 153 2.04 12.40 52.85
C GLU A 153 1.57 12.35 51.40
N GLN A 154 2.44 12.67 50.43
CA GLN A 154 2.14 12.47 49.01
C GLN A 154 1.93 10.98 48.68
N ALA A 155 2.64 10.07 49.35
CA ALA A 155 2.43 8.62 49.25
C ALA A 155 1.09 8.17 49.86
N LEU A 156 0.70 8.67 51.04
CA LEU A 156 -0.62 8.40 51.64
C LEU A 156 -1.78 9.08 50.88
N TYR A 157 -1.52 10.21 50.21
CA TYR A 157 -2.47 10.86 49.32
C TYR A 157 -2.61 10.11 47.98
N LEU A 158 -1.53 9.52 47.47
CA LEU A 158 -1.58 8.52 46.40
C LEU A 158 -2.30 7.24 46.85
N ALA A 159 -2.11 6.76 48.08
CA ALA A 159 -2.85 5.62 48.63
C ALA A 159 -4.36 5.87 48.67
N SER A 160 -4.78 7.07 49.08
CA SER A 160 -6.20 7.46 49.08
C SER A 160 -6.75 7.82 47.69
N SER A 161 -5.95 8.43 46.81
CA SER A 161 -6.32 8.66 45.41
C SER A 161 -6.39 7.36 44.60
N ALA A 162 -5.56 6.37 44.94
CA ALA A 162 -5.65 5.01 44.46
C ALA A 162 -6.92 4.32 44.98
N LEU A 163 -7.28 4.45 46.26
CA LEU A 163 -8.59 4.01 46.76
C LEU A 163 -9.79 4.65 46.01
N VAL A 164 -9.62 5.82 45.38
CA VAL A 164 -10.64 6.49 44.55
C VAL A 164 -10.61 6.07 43.07
N LEU A 165 -9.43 5.93 42.45
CA LEU A 165 -9.24 5.30 41.13
C LEU A 165 -9.37 3.76 41.18
N LYS A 166 -9.65 3.23 42.38
CA LYS A 166 -10.04 1.86 42.77
C LYS A 166 -8.93 0.81 42.79
N ASP A 167 -7.82 1.16 43.40
CA ASP A 167 -6.68 0.29 43.70
C ASP A 167 -6.34 0.33 45.22
N ALA A 168 -7.10 -0.46 45.99
CA ALA A 168 -6.87 -0.66 47.42
C ALA A 168 -5.62 -1.51 47.77
N PRO A 169 -5.18 -2.48 46.93
CA PRO A 169 -3.88 -3.13 47.10
C PRO A 169 -2.71 -2.14 47.09
N LEU A 170 -2.76 -1.12 46.22
CA LEU A 170 -1.80 -0.02 46.25
C LEU A 170 -1.78 0.68 47.62
N ALA A 171 -2.93 0.83 48.28
CA ALA A 171 -3.07 1.55 49.53
C ALA A 171 -2.68 0.76 50.79
N LEU A 172 -3.11 -0.51 50.91
CA LEU A 172 -2.68 -1.38 52.01
C LEU A 172 -1.20 -1.74 51.88
N GLY A 173 -0.70 -1.91 50.65
CA GLY A 173 0.73 -2.02 50.36
C GLY A 173 1.54 -0.81 50.87
N ILE A 174 0.95 0.40 50.84
CA ILE A 174 1.56 1.60 51.41
C ILE A 174 1.48 1.63 52.97
N TYR A 175 0.47 1.03 53.61
CA TYR A 175 0.38 0.95 55.07
C TYR A 175 1.30 -0.10 55.71
N ASP A 176 1.37 -1.31 55.16
CA ASP A 176 2.25 -2.35 55.69
C ASP A 176 3.73 -2.06 55.40
N ASP A 177 4.05 -1.41 54.28
CA ASP A 177 5.39 -0.85 54.03
C ASP A 177 5.76 0.23 55.06
N VAL A 178 4.80 0.99 55.60
CA VAL A 178 5.04 1.92 56.73
C VAL A 178 5.23 1.18 58.05
N ALA A 179 4.43 0.15 58.36
CA ALA A 179 4.53 -0.61 59.62
C ALA A 179 5.76 -1.54 59.66
N GLY A 180 6.17 -2.09 58.52
CA GLY A 180 7.34 -2.97 58.37
C GLY A 180 8.68 -2.27 58.58
N ARG A 181 8.70 -0.94 58.55
CA ARG A 181 9.88 -0.10 58.85
C ARG A 181 10.13 0.11 60.37
N GLN A 182 9.44 -0.62 61.27
CA GLN A 182 9.55 -0.51 62.76
C GLN A 182 9.81 -1.84 63.52
N ALA A 183 10.27 -1.77 64.78
CA ALA A 183 10.88 -2.92 65.50
C ALA A 183 10.48 -3.20 66.99
N ASP A 184 9.61 -2.44 67.67
CA ASP A 184 9.31 -2.57 69.13
C ASP A 184 7.90 -3.18 69.41
N PRO A 185 7.76 -4.27 70.22
CA PRO A 185 6.47 -4.94 70.46
C PRO A 185 5.38 -4.07 71.10
N ALA A 186 5.71 -3.22 72.08
CA ALA A 186 4.71 -2.44 72.81
C ALA A 186 4.17 -1.30 71.93
N ARG A 187 5.07 -0.64 71.17
CA ARG A 187 4.69 0.36 70.17
C ARG A 187 3.91 -0.29 69.02
N LYS A 188 4.25 -1.52 68.64
CA LYS A 188 3.52 -2.30 67.63
C LYS A 188 2.09 -2.62 68.05
N ALA A 189 1.86 -3.04 69.32
CA ALA A 189 0.51 -3.22 69.87
C ALA A 189 -0.32 -1.92 69.88
N GLN A 190 0.31 -0.75 69.97
CA GLN A 190 -0.35 0.56 69.88
C GLN A 190 -0.62 1.03 68.44
N VAL A 191 0.30 0.77 67.48
CA VAL A 191 0.01 0.95 66.04
C VAL A 191 -1.18 0.09 65.62
N TYR A 192 -1.28 -1.11 66.21
CA TYR A 192 -2.45 -1.98 66.08
C TYR A 192 -3.71 -1.41 66.73
N GLU A 193 -3.74 -1.11 68.03
CA GLU A 193 -4.95 -0.59 68.70
C GLU A 193 -5.48 0.74 68.08
N SER A 194 -4.58 1.58 67.55
CA SER A 194 -4.96 2.80 66.83
C SER A 194 -5.47 2.56 65.40
N ALA A 195 -4.83 1.67 64.63
CA ALA A 195 -5.37 1.19 63.36
C ALA A 195 -6.78 0.59 63.55
N ALA A 196 -7.00 -0.13 64.64
CA ALA A 196 -8.29 -0.69 65.06
C ALA A 196 -9.42 0.33 65.13
N ARG A 197 -9.12 1.58 65.50
CA ARG A 197 -10.11 2.66 65.64
C ARG A 197 -10.36 3.40 64.33
N GLN A 198 -9.34 3.64 63.51
CA GLN A 198 -9.52 4.13 62.12
C GLN A 198 -10.34 3.13 61.31
N ALA A 199 -10.00 1.85 61.46
CA ALA A 199 -10.75 0.72 60.94
C ALA A 199 -12.20 0.74 61.47
N LEU A 200 -12.43 0.85 62.78
CA LEU A 200 -13.77 0.99 63.36
C LEU A 200 -14.56 2.19 62.81
N GLY A 201 -13.88 3.30 62.48
CA GLY A 201 -14.48 4.46 61.80
C GLY A 201 -14.94 4.17 60.37
N MET A 202 -14.23 3.30 59.66
CA MET A 202 -14.68 2.65 58.41
C MET A 202 -15.52 1.38 58.68
N SER A 203 -16.10 1.26 59.89
CA SER A 203 -17.01 0.21 60.38
C SER A 203 -16.41 -1.18 60.70
N LEU A 204 -15.12 -1.27 61.06
CA LEU A 204 -14.41 -2.53 61.33
C LEU A 204 -14.33 -2.89 62.84
N TYR A 205 -15.45 -3.39 63.38
CA TYR A 205 -15.61 -3.87 64.77
C TYR A 205 -14.69 -5.02 65.19
N GLU A 206 -14.21 -5.81 64.22
CA GLU A 206 -13.39 -6.99 64.49
C GLU A 206 -11.91 -6.67 64.58
N GLU A 207 -11.40 -5.78 63.72
CA GLU A 207 -10.06 -5.22 63.92
C GLU A 207 -10.00 -4.54 65.30
N SER A 208 -11.05 -3.80 65.71
CA SER A 208 -11.18 -3.32 67.10
C SER A 208 -11.07 -4.44 68.16
N ALA A 209 -11.94 -5.45 68.14
CA ALA A 209 -11.92 -6.53 69.14
C ALA A 209 -10.65 -7.41 69.09
N ARG A 210 -10.00 -7.51 67.93
CA ARG A 210 -8.78 -8.29 67.71
C ARG A 210 -7.55 -7.56 68.19
N LEU A 211 -7.45 -6.26 67.93
CA LEU A 211 -6.30 -5.46 68.32
C LEU A 211 -6.41 -5.22 69.86
N LEU A 212 -7.62 -5.24 70.44
CA LEU A 212 -7.88 -5.45 71.88
C LEU A 212 -7.50 -6.85 72.40
N ARG A 213 -7.76 -7.93 71.65
CA ARG A 213 -7.34 -9.30 72.05
C ARG A 213 -5.83 -9.50 71.94
N GLN A 214 -5.18 -8.88 70.96
CA GLN A 214 -3.72 -8.82 70.85
C GLN A 214 -3.15 -8.04 72.03
N ALA A 215 -3.80 -6.95 72.48
CA ALA A 215 -3.45 -6.32 73.76
C ALA A 215 -3.63 -7.27 74.96
N SER A 216 -4.74 -8.03 75.03
CA SER A 216 -4.97 -9.04 76.08
C SER A 216 -4.04 -10.26 76.02
N ALA A 217 -3.21 -10.41 74.98
CA ALA A 217 -2.34 -11.57 74.76
C ALA A 217 -0.85 -11.22 74.61
N THR A 218 -0.50 -9.95 74.36
CA THR A 218 0.85 -9.41 74.57
C THR A 218 1.08 -8.90 76.00
N THR A 219 0.20 -9.28 76.95
CA THR A 219 0.24 -8.94 78.39
C THR A 219 0.02 -10.18 79.26
N GLU A 220 0.41 -10.14 80.54
CA GLU A 220 0.66 -11.34 81.37
C GLU A 220 -0.12 -11.42 82.73
N ASP A 221 -1.32 -10.81 82.89
CA ASP A 221 -2.12 -10.78 84.17
C ASP A 221 -3.51 -11.48 84.10
N VAL A 222 -3.87 -12.30 85.10
CA VAL A 222 -5.10 -13.14 85.17
C VAL A 222 -6.38 -12.42 85.67
N GLN A 223 -6.30 -11.50 86.64
CA GLN A 223 -7.51 -10.76 87.10
C GLN A 223 -7.87 -9.68 86.09
N GLN A 224 -6.86 -8.97 85.57
CA GLN A 224 -7.06 -8.01 84.50
C GLN A 224 -7.51 -8.71 83.21
N SER A 225 -7.06 -9.94 82.96
CA SER A 225 -7.67 -10.84 81.99
C SER A 225 -9.16 -11.05 82.29
N ARG A 226 -9.59 -11.59 83.46
CA ARG A 226 -11.02 -11.86 83.77
C ARG A 226 -11.93 -10.60 83.72
N ALA A 227 -11.38 -9.40 83.88
CA ALA A 227 -12.09 -8.13 83.73
C ALA A 227 -12.20 -7.65 82.27
N TYR A 228 -11.10 -7.64 81.50
CA TYR A 228 -11.16 -7.50 80.03
C TYR A 228 -12.06 -8.58 79.40
N LEU A 229 -12.25 -9.70 80.10
CA LEU A 229 -13.19 -10.77 79.83
C LEU A 229 -14.66 -10.36 80.03
N TRP A 230 -15.20 -10.06 81.23
CA TRP A 230 -16.62 -9.59 81.33
C TRP A 230 -16.89 -8.26 80.60
N GLN A 231 -15.87 -7.44 80.35
CA GLN A 231 -15.98 -6.28 79.45
C GLN A 231 -16.01 -6.66 77.98
N ALA A 232 -15.20 -7.64 77.55
CA ALA A 232 -15.41 -8.28 76.27
C ALA A 232 -16.86 -8.78 76.24
N LEU A 233 -17.31 -9.58 77.21
CA LEU A 233 -18.67 -10.13 77.24
C LEU A 233 -19.78 -9.10 77.05
N GLN A 234 -19.61 -7.89 77.57
CA GLN A 234 -20.60 -6.82 77.46
C GLN A 234 -20.42 -5.89 76.27
N VAL A 235 -19.20 -5.54 75.84
CA VAL A 235 -18.97 -4.86 74.54
C VAL A 235 -19.44 -5.75 73.41
N LEU A 236 -19.19 -7.05 73.55
CA LEU A 236 -19.68 -8.10 72.70
C LEU A 236 -21.22 -8.16 72.85
N GLN A 237 -21.81 -8.37 74.03
CA GLN A 237 -23.29 -8.42 74.20
C GLN A 237 -24.02 -7.15 73.71
N SER A 238 -23.48 -5.94 73.88
CA SER A 238 -24.06 -4.68 73.39
C SER A 238 -23.90 -4.50 71.88
N GLY A 239 -22.83 -5.03 71.28
CA GLY A 239 -22.71 -5.25 69.84
C GLY A 239 -23.55 -6.42 69.32
N ASN A 240 -24.54 -6.88 70.09
CA ASN A 240 -25.42 -8.04 69.85
C ASN A 240 -24.71 -9.42 69.87
N ARG A 241 -23.76 -9.61 70.79
CA ARG A 241 -22.94 -10.84 70.91
C ARG A 241 -23.06 -11.50 72.29
N ALA A 242 -24.30 -11.67 72.78
CA ALA A 242 -24.62 -12.24 74.09
C ALA A 242 -24.09 -13.68 74.31
N ASN A 243 -23.86 -14.45 73.23
CA ASN A 243 -23.21 -15.76 73.28
C ASN A 243 -21.84 -15.71 73.93
N GLU A 244 -21.09 -14.65 73.63
CA GLU A 244 -19.71 -14.52 74.04
C GLU A 244 -19.72 -14.32 75.57
N ALA A 245 -20.72 -13.58 76.08
CA ALA A 245 -21.02 -13.49 77.51
C ALA A 245 -21.28 -14.83 78.20
N LEU A 246 -21.90 -15.78 77.52
CA LEU A 246 -22.22 -17.07 78.13
C LEU A 246 -21.08 -18.09 78.02
N ALA A 247 -20.28 -18.03 76.94
CA ALA A 247 -19.14 -18.93 76.75
C ALA A 247 -18.08 -18.75 77.84
N LEU A 248 -17.89 -17.51 78.26
CA LEU A 248 -16.88 -17.19 79.25
C LEU A 248 -17.38 -17.34 80.69
N ALA A 249 -18.70 -17.26 80.90
CA ALA A 249 -19.31 -17.82 82.09
C ALA A 249 -19.04 -19.33 82.18
N ARG A 250 -19.12 -20.07 81.06
CA ARG A 250 -18.82 -21.51 81.00
C ARG A 250 -17.32 -21.84 81.20
N GLN A 251 -16.40 -21.04 80.66
CA GLN A 251 -14.96 -21.15 80.97
C GLN A 251 -14.62 -20.87 82.44
N GLN A 252 -15.61 -20.46 83.24
CA GLN A 252 -15.53 -20.25 84.67
C GLN A 252 -16.71 -21.01 85.34
N GLU A 253 -17.13 -22.18 84.82
CA GLU A 253 -18.30 -22.95 85.29
C GLU A 253 -18.05 -23.67 86.64
N GLU A 254 -16.80 -24.00 86.97
CA GLU A 254 -16.44 -24.43 88.33
C GLU A 254 -16.64 -23.30 89.37
N LEU A 255 -16.79 -22.05 88.92
CA LEU A 255 -17.27 -20.94 89.73
C LEU A 255 -18.85 -20.84 89.74
N LEU A 256 -19.64 -21.90 89.44
CA LEU A 256 -21.16 -21.95 89.35
C LEU A 256 -21.84 -23.21 90.02
N GLY A 257 -23.13 -23.55 89.74
CA GLY A 257 -23.90 -24.67 90.36
C GLY A 257 -25.31 -25.00 89.76
N SER A 258 -26.04 -26.05 90.24
CA SER A 258 -27.28 -26.59 89.60
C SER A 258 -28.26 -27.52 90.42
N ASP A 259 -29.60 -27.41 90.25
CA ASP A 259 -30.74 -28.24 90.77
C ASP A 259 -32.04 -28.06 89.89
N PRO A 260 -33.15 -28.85 89.94
CA PRO A 260 -34.32 -28.71 89.02
C PRO A 260 -34.95 -27.32 88.84
N GLU A 261 -34.83 -26.40 89.81
CA GLU A 261 -35.21 -24.98 89.64
C GLU A 261 -34.04 -24.10 89.13
N THR A 262 -32.80 -24.31 89.57
CA THR A 262 -31.62 -23.63 88.97
C THR A 262 -31.44 -23.99 87.49
N LEU A 263 -31.75 -25.24 87.14
CA LEU A 263 -31.91 -25.75 85.77
C LEU A 263 -32.88 -24.83 84.99
N ARG A 264 -34.03 -24.48 85.60
CA ARG A 264 -34.98 -23.39 85.28
C ARG A 264 -34.36 -22.05 84.82
N ARG A 265 -33.37 -21.57 85.55
CA ARG A 265 -32.82 -20.19 85.41
C ARG A 265 -31.63 -20.11 84.48
N LEU A 266 -30.76 -21.12 84.47
CA LEU A 266 -29.73 -21.24 83.46
C LEU A 266 -30.35 -21.58 82.10
N ILE A 267 -31.50 -22.30 82.05
CA ILE A 267 -32.40 -22.29 80.88
C ILE A 267 -32.72 -20.85 80.45
N GLY A 268 -33.09 -19.97 81.39
CA GLY A 268 -33.41 -18.56 81.14
C GLY A 268 -32.26 -17.68 80.65
N LEU A 269 -31.10 -17.68 81.33
CA LEU A 269 -29.92 -16.90 80.91
C LEU A 269 -29.38 -17.41 79.57
N ALA A 270 -29.35 -18.73 79.39
CA ALA A 270 -28.98 -19.33 78.11
C ALA A 270 -29.95 -18.90 77.01
N ARG A 271 -31.28 -18.99 77.22
CA ARG A 271 -32.29 -18.45 76.29
C ARG A 271 -32.11 -16.96 75.99
N ALA A 272 -31.77 -16.14 76.98
CA ALA A 272 -31.51 -14.70 76.81
C ALA A 272 -30.21 -14.39 76.05
N ALA A 273 -29.20 -15.26 76.15
CA ALA A 273 -28.01 -15.25 75.29
C ALA A 273 -28.23 -15.94 73.93
N GLY A 274 -29.40 -16.57 73.72
CA GLY A 274 -29.71 -17.43 72.58
C GLY A 274 -29.11 -18.85 72.65
N ASN A 275 -28.35 -19.18 73.69
CA ASN A 275 -27.83 -20.51 73.93
C ASN A 275 -28.94 -21.47 74.39
N ARG A 276 -29.11 -22.53 73.61
CA ARG A 276 -30.12 -23.56 73.80
C ARG A 276 -29.56 -24.83 74.44
N ALA A 277 -28.25 -25.05 74.35
CA ALA A 277 -27.58 -26.26 74.83
C ALA A 277 -27.52 -26.34 76.37
N GLU A 278 -27.25 -25.23 77.08
CA GLU A 278 -27.43 -25.19 78.55
C GLU A 278 -28.88 -25.51 78.90
N ALA A 279 -29.84 -24.88 78.20
CA ALA A 279 -31.25 -25.07 78.45
C ALA A 279 -31.73 -26.53 78.23
N GLU A 280 -31.15 -27.19 77.23
CA GLU A 280 -31.48 -28.56 76.84
C GLU A 280 -30.86 -29.62 77.77
N ARG A 281 -29.60 -29.42 78.20
CA ARG A 281 -28.92 -30.20 79.26
C ARG A 281 -29.79 -30.30 80.52
N TYR A 282 -30.58 -29.26 80.75
CA TYR A 282 -31.48 -29.13 81.87
C TYR A 282 -32.90 -29.70 81.63
N ALA A 283 -33.36 -29.73 80.37
CA ALA A 283 -34.60 -30.38 79.97
C ALA A 283 -34.50 -31.91 79.87
N LYS A 284 -33.41 -32.45 79.32
CA LYS A 284 -33.19 -33.91 79.14
C LYS A 284 -33.28 -34.69 80.45
N ARG A 285 -32.76 -34.09 81.53
CA ARG A 285 -32.73 -34.67 82.88
C ARG A 285 -34.13 -34.79 83.52
N LEU A 286 -35.15 -34.13 82.95
CA LEU A 286 -36.54 -34.18 83.38
C LEU A 286 -37.31 -35.37 82.77
N LEU A 287 -37.12 -35.63 81.47
CA LEU A 287 -37.89 -36.66 80.73
C LEU A 287 -37.48 -38.10 81.05
N GLN A 288 -36.21 -38.36 81.39
CA GLN A 288 -35.78 -39.71 81.79
C GLN A 288 -36.55 -40.24 83.02
N LEU A 289 -37.02 -39.35 83.90
CA LEU A 289 -37.78 -39.72 85.09
C LEU A 289 -39.21 -40.21 84.76
N SER A 290 -39.81 -39.79 83.64
CA SER A 290 -41.17 -40.22 83.26
C SER A 290 -41.20 -41.56 82.52
N LEU A 291 -40.21 -41.84 81.67
CA LEU A 291 -40.19 -43.05 80.84
C LEU A 291 -40.06 -44.34 81.67
N LEU A 292 -39.33 -44.28 82.78
CA LEU A 292 -39.16 -45.40 83.73
C LEU A 292 -40.48 -45.85 84.39
N GLN A 293 -41.45 -44.94 84.55
CA GLN A 293 -42.80 -45.29 85.04
C GLN A 293 -43.63 -46.05 83.99
N GLN A 294 -43.50 -45.71 82.71
CA GLN A 294 -44.28 -46.33 81.63
C GLN A 294 -43.84 -47.76 81.31
N TRP A 295 -42.55 -48.08 81.47
CA TRP A 295 -42.02 -49.41 81.14
C TRP A 295 -42.51 -50.52 82.12
N GLN A 296 -42.71 -50.17 83.39
CA GLN A 296 -43.12 -51.13 84.43
C GLN A 296 -44.55 -51.68 84.23
N THR A 297 -45.47 -50.92 83.62
CA THR A 297 -46.83 -51.38 83.32
C THR A 297 -46.91 -52.22 82.04
N GLN A 298 -46.02 -52.00 81.07
CA GLN A 298 -46.04 -52.72 79.80
C GLN A 298 -45.55 -54.18 79.92
N VAL A 299 -44.56 -54.42 80.80
CA VAL A 299 -44.02 -55.77 81.08
C VAL A 299 -45.07 -56.71 81.69
N ALA A 300 -46.12 -56.19 82.34
CA ALA A 300 -47.21 -56.99 82.88
C ALA A 300 -48.19 -57.52 81.80
N GLY A 301 -48.20 -56.94 80.60
CA GLY A 301 -49.17 -57.27 79.54
C GLY A 301 -48.65 -58.16 78.40
N ALA A 302 -47.37 -58.51 78.39
CA ALA A 302 -46.68 -59.10 77.22
C ALA A 302 -46.25 -60.57 77.40
N SER A 303 -46.94 -61.34 78.25
CA SER A 303 -46.70 -62.78 78.44
C SER A 303 -47.46 -63.65 77.42
N GLY A 304 -47.05 -63.58 76.15
CA GLY A 304 -47.62 -64.40 75.06
C GLY A 304 -46.70 -64.46 73.85
N VAL A 305 -45.92 -65.55 73.73
CA VAL A 305 -44.82 -65.68 72.76
C VAL A 305 -45.27 -66.37 71.46
N GLY A 306 -44.86 -65.81 70.32
CA GLY A 306 -44.93 -66.43 68.98
C GLY A 306 -44.01 -65.67 68.01
N PRO A 307 -43.21 -66.34 67.14
CA PRO A 307 -42.02 -65.73 66.55
C PRO A 307 -42.23 -64.96 65.23
N ASP A 308 -41.46 -63.87 65.11
CA ASP A 308 -40.93 -63.20 63.91
C ASP A 308 -41.83 -62.96 62.69
N PRO A 309 -42.48 -61.78 62.60
CA PRO A 309 -42.86 -61.21 61.31
C PRO A 309 -41.62 -60.65 60.61
N VAL A 310 -41.16 -61.38 59.57
CA VAL A 310 -40.07 -60.99 58.66
C VAL A 310 -40.08 -59.50 58.34
N ALA A 311 -38.92 -58.85 58.48
CA ALA A 311 -38.71 -57.48 58.06
C ALA A 311 -38.71 -57.40 56.52
N ASP A 312 -39.48 -56.46 55.97
CA ASP A 312 -39.31 -56.03 54.57
C ASP A 312 -37.96 -55.32 54.48
N ASP A 313 -36.96 -56.01 53.91
CA ASP A 313 -35.63 -55.46 53.62
C ASP A 313 -35.63 -54.59 52.34
N GLY A 314 -36.78 -54.47 51.68
CA GLY A 314 -36.96 -53.69 50.46
C GLY A 314 -36.26 -54.29 49.25
N ALA A 315 -35.72 -55.50 49.33
CA ALA A 315 -34.93 -56.10 48.27
C ALA A 315 -35.77 -56.42 47.02
N TRP A 316 -35.23 -56.04 45.87
CA TRP A 316 -35.76 -56.41 44.56
C TRP A 316 -34.83 -57.45 43.92
N ALA A 317 -35.40 -58.49 43.31
CA ALA A 317 -34.62 -59.53 42.66
C ALA A 317 -34.53 -59.32 41.14
N LEU A 318 -33.31 -59.39 40.60
CA LEU A 318 -33.03 -59.40 39.15
C LEU A 318 -33.10 -60.83 38.61
N GLN A 319 -33.98 -61.11 37.65
CA GLN A 319 -33.93 -62.32 36.82
C GLN A 319 -33.67 -61.98 35.34
N PRO A 320 -32.91 -62.83 34.61
CA PRO A 320 -32.65 -62.63 33.19
C PRO A 320 -33.83 -63.17 32.36
N VAL A 321 -34.36 -62.34 31.47
CA VAL A 321 -35.45 -62.74 30.57
C VAL A 321 -34.86 -63.42 29.32
N ALA A 322 -35.39 -64.59 28.96
CA ALA A 322 -34.90 -65.35 27.81
C ALA A 322 -35.56 -64.89 26.48
N TRP A 323 -34.72 -64.48 25.53
CA TRP A 323 -34.89 -64.73 24.09
C TRP A 323 -36.19 -64.23 23.40
N THR A 324 -36.49 -62.94 23.53
CA THR A 324 -36.99 -62.13 22.37
C THR A 324 -36.56 -60.65 22.41
N ALA A 325 -36.11 -60.10 23.54
CA ALA A 325 -35.42 -58.80 23.64
C ALA A 325 -34.47 -58.77 24.86
N PRO A 326 -33.35 -58.01 24.84
CA PRO A 326 -32.39 -57.96 25.94
C PRO A 326 -32.80 -56.97 27.04
N GLY A 327 -32.78 -57.41 28.30
CA GLY A 327 -32.96 -56.53 29.47
C GLY A 327 -33.31 -57.32 30.74
N TRP A 328 -32.74 -56.92 31.88
CA TRP A 328 -33.12 -57.45 33.19
C TRP A 328 -34.24 -56.59 33.79
N ARG A 329 -35.23 -57.20 34.45
CA ARG A 329 -36.32 -56.47 35.13
C ARG A 329 -36.39 -56.85 36.60
N MET A 330 -36.50 -55.83 37.44
CA MET A 330 -36.74 -55.93 38.88
C MET A 330 -38.25 -56.06 39.16
N LEU A 331 -38.63 -57.00 40.03
CA LEU A 331 -39.98 -57.10 40.63
C LEU A 331 -39.85 -57.32 42.15
N ARG A 332 -40.76 -56.73 42.92
CA ARG A 332 -40.76 -56.77 44.39
C ARG A 332 -41.49 -58.01 44.89
N THR A 333 -40.94 -58.72 45.86
CA THR A 333 -41.52 -59.98 46.37
C THR A 333 -42.51 -59.74 47.51
N ALA A 334 -43.77 -60.11 47.26
CA ALA A 334 -44.92 -60.23 48.18
C ALA A 334 -45.72 -58.96 48.56
N ASP A 335 -47.03 -59.02 48.29
CA ASP A 335 -48.08 -58.25 48.97
C ASP A 335 -48.47 -58.93 50.30
N PRO A 336 -48.63 -58.19 51.41
CA PRO A 336 -49.25 -58.73 52.63
C PRO A 336 -50.53 -57.99 53.04
N VAL A 337 -51.67 -58.68 52.95
CA VAL A 337 -52.88 -58.33 53.71
C VAL A 337 -52.56 -58.44 55.22
N ARG A 338 -52.73 -57.37 56.01
CA ARG A 338 -52.55 -57.40 57.48
C ARG A 338 -53.76 -56.84 58.25
N LYS A 339 -54.23 -57.62 59.24
CA LYS A 339 -55.13 -57.17 60.32
C LYS A 339 -54.31 -56.58 61.49
N PRO A 340 -54.86 -55.68 62.32
CA PRO A 340 -54.11 -55.02 63.40
C PRO A 340 -54.07 -55.83 64.72
N PRO A 341 -52.97 -55.75 65.50
CA PRO A 341 -52.89 -56.21 66.89
C PRO A 341 -53.26 -55.09 67.90
N PRO A 342 -53.60 -55.41 69.17
CA PRO A 342 -54.10 -54.44 70.16
C PRO A 342 -53.00 -53.71 70.96
N GLY A 343 -53.24 -52.45 71.37
CA GLY A 343 -52.30 -51.60 72.13
C GLY A 343 -52.97 -50.59 73.08
N LEU A 344 -52.22 -50.12 74.08
CA LEU A 344 -52.62 -49.31 75.25
C LEU A 344 -52.77 -47.80 74.97
N PRO A 345 -53.41 -47.00 75.86
CA PRO A 345 -53.63 -45.56 75.66
C PRO A 345 -52.38 -44.69 75.88
N PHE A 346 -52.28 -43.61 75.11
CA PHE A 346 -51.14 -42.69 75.00
C PHE A 346 -51.30 -41.43 75.90
N ASP A 347 -50.22 -40.96 76.56
CA ASP A 347 -50.21 -39.73 77.40
C ASP A 347 -49.59 -38.52 76.66
N ASP A 348 -50.44 -37.54 76.37
CA ASP A 348 -50.17 -36.42 75.48
C ASP A 348 -49.36 -35.27 76.14
N LYS A 349 -49.61 -34.97 77.43
CA LYS A 349 -49.16 -33.69 78.05
C LYS A 349 -47.66 -33.66 78.37
N THR A 350 -47.12 -34.74 78.91
CA THR A 350 -45.70 -34.85 79.26
C THR A 350 -44.84 -34.85 77.98
N TYR A 351 -45.35 -35.52 76.95
CA TYR A 351 -44.76 -35.57 75.62
C TYR A 351 -44.76 -34.17 74.99
N LEU A 352 -45.86 -33.40 75.13
CA LEU A 352 -45.96 -32.02 74.62
C LEU A 352 -44.99 -31.02 75.27
N LEU A 353 -44.84 -30.97 76.61
CA LEU A 353 -43.92 -30.01 77.24
C LEU A 353 -42.44 -30.34 76.94
N GLY A 354 -42.08 -31.63 76.94
CA GLY A 354 -40.75 -32.07 76.55
C GLY A 354 -40.43 -31.69 75.11
N TYR A 355 -41.38 -31.97 74.22
CA TYR A 355 -41.38 -31.56 72.82
C TYR A 355 -41.24 -30.03 72.67
N GLU A 356 -42.03 -29.21 73.37
CA GLU A 356 -41.93 -27.74 73.32
C GLU A 356 -40.56 -27.22 73.76
N VAL A 357 -40.01 -27.67 74.90
CA VAL A 357 -38.67 -27.23 75.35
C VAL A 357 -37.57 -27.72 74.40
N PHE A 358 -37.77 -28.87 73.74
CA PHE A 358 -36.88 -29.33 72.69
C PHE A 358 -37.03 -28.55 71.38
N LEU A 359 -38.23 -28.11 71.00
CA LEU A 359 -38.44 -27.19 69.87
C LEU A 359 -37.81 -25.81 70.15
N GLU A 360 -38.04 -25.25 71.35
CA GLU A 360 -37.39 -24.02 71.82
C GLU A 360 -35.86 -24.14 71.72
N ASN A 361 -35.31 -25.30 72.08
CA ASN A 361 -33.88 -25.56 71.99
C ASN A 361 -33.35 -25.97 70.62
N ARG A 362 -34.23 -26.26 69.65
CA ARG A 362 -33.88 -26.96 68.39
C ARG A 362 -33.26 -28.35 68.62
N ASN A 363 -33.54 -28.99 69.76
CA ASN A 363 -33.30 -30.42 69.96
C ASN A 363 -34.40 -31.22 69.25
N LEU A 364 -34.46 -31.03 67.94
CA LEU A 364 -35.47 -31.58 67.06
C LEU A 364 -35.42 -33.11 67.08
N GLU A 365 -34.27 -33.71 67.44
CA GLU A 365 -34.11 -35.16 67.48
C GLU A 365 -34.92 -35.80 68.60
N ASP A 366 -34.86 -35.28 69.83
CA ASP A 366 -35.68 -35.84 70.91
C ASP A 366 -37.16 -35.44 70.77
N ALA A 367 -37.47 -34.26 70.22
CA ALA A 367 -38.84 -33.90 69.83
C ALA A 367 -39.40 -34.87 68.75
N TRP A 368 -38.56 -35.29 67.80
CA TRP A 368 -38.88 -36.26 66.76
C TRP A 368 -39.00 -37.69 67.29
N ARG A 369 -38.14 -38.11 68.23
CA ARG A 369 -38.26 -39.41 68.91
C ARG A 369 -39.60 -39.51 69.64
N VAL A 370 -39.99 -38.44 70.33
CA VAL A 370 -41.30 -38.26 70.99
C VAL A 370 -42.44 -38.36 69.97
N ALA A 371 -42.40 -37.61 68.87
CA ALA A 371 -43.45 -37.65 67.83
C ALA A 371 -43.52 -38.97 67.04
N THR A 372 -42.37 -39.62 66.80
CA THR A 372 -42.28 -40.91 66.09
C THR A 372 -42.82 -42.05 66.95
N ALA A 373 -42.54 -42.03 68.26
CA ALA A 373 -43.14 -42.97 69.20
C ALA A 373 -44.67 -42.85 69.20
N ALA A 374 -45.21 -41.63 69.16
CA ALA A 374 -46.66 -41.39 69.08
C ALA A 374 -47.28 -41.98 67.81
N VAL A 375 -46.76 -41.66 66.61
CA VAL A 375 -47.33 -42.17 65.34
C VAL A 375 -47.18 -43.67 65.16
N ARG A 376 -46.10 -44.29 65.69
CA ARG A 376 -45.97 -45.76 65.68
C ARG A 376 -47.07 -46.45 66.51
N GLN A 377 -47.55 -45.80 67.57
CA GLN A 377 -48.66 -46.31 68.38
C GLN A 377 -50.03 -45.99 67.76
N ALA A 378 -50.17 -44.85 67.07
CA ALA A 378 -51.41 -44.40 66.43
C ALA A 378 -51.26 -44.13 64.91
N PRO A 379 -51.02 -45.15 64.06
CA PRO A 379 -50.69 -44.94 62.64
C PRO A 379 -51.86 -44.50 61.74
N GLN A 380 -53.08 -44.39 62.25
CA GLN A 380 -54.23 -43.80 61.54
C GLN A 380 -54.60 -42.40 62.05
N ASP A 381 -53.92 -41.88 63.08
CA ASP A 381 -54.14 -40.52 63.58
C ASP A 381 -53.44 -39.50 62.66
N MET A 382 -54.23 -38.71 61.94
CA MET A 382 -53.73 -37.70 61.02
C MET A 382 -53.11 -36.49 61.73
N ALA A 383 -53.52 -36.15 62.96
CA ALA A 383 -52.98 -35.03 63.73
C ALA A 383 -51.62 -35.37 64.34
N TRP A 384 -51.41 -36.61 64.79
CA TRP A 384 -50.07 -37.07 65.16
C TRP A 384 -49.17 -37.34 63.96
N ARG A 385 -49.71 -37.82 62.83
CA ARG A 385 -48.96 -37.85 61.56
C ARG A 385 -48.58 -36.44 61.10
N GLU A 386 -49.44 -35.44 61.28
CA GLU A 386 -49.11 -34.04 60.99
C GLU A 386 -48.02 -33.51 61.93
N ARG A 387 -48.11 -33.70 63.26
CA ARG A 387 -47.03 -33.31 64.19
C ARG A 387 -45.72 -34.02 63.86
N LEU A 388 -45.76 -35.32 63.59
CA LEU A 388 -44.57 -36.04 63.12
C LEU A 388 -44.06 -35.50 61.79
N ALA A 389 -44.93 -35.17 60.84
CA ALA A 389 -44.51 -34.65 59.55
C ALA A 389 -43.89 -33.26 59.70
N GLN A 390 -44.49 -32.36 60.48
CA GLN A 390 -43.93 -31.05 60.86
C GLN A 390 -42.57 -31.18 61.56
N VAL A 391 -42.41 -32.12 62.50
CA VAL A 391 -41.16 -32.25 63.27
C VAL A 391 -40.10 -33.06 62.54
N SER A 392 -40.48 -34.03 61.71
CA SER A 392 -39.59 -34.70 60.76
C SER A 392 -39.08 -33.68 59.74
N GLU A 393 -39.94 -32.77 59.29
CA GLU A 393 -39.57 -31.67 58.42
C GLU A 393 -38.60 -30.71 59.12
N TRP A 394 -38.92 -30.27 60.35
CA TRP A 394 -38.01 -29.45 61.15
C TRP A 394 -36.67 -30.16 61.39
N MET A 395 -36.67 -31.47 61.65
CA MET A 395 -35.48 -32.32 61.81
C MET A 395 -34.63 -32.46 60.54
N GLY A 396 -35.14 -32.11 59.37
CA GLY A 396 -34.52 -32.51 58.10
C GLY A 396 -34.70 -33.99 57.74
N GLN A 397 -35.50 -34.77 58.51
CA GLN A 397 -36.06 -36.04 58.05
C GLN A 397 -37.20 -35.80 57.05
N GLN A 398 -36.87 -35.02 56.01
CA GLN A 398 -37.81 -34.54 55.01
C GLN A 398 -38.49 -35.71 54.29
N GLN A 399 -37.82 -36.84 54.05
CA GLN A 399 -38.45 -38.02 53.43
C GLN A 399 -39.57 -38.58 54.29
N GLN A 400 -39.33 -38.77 55.60
CA GLN A 400 -40.37 -39.23 56.51
C GLN A 400 -41.51 -38.22 56.66
N ALA A 401 -41.21 -36.91 56.59
CA ALA A 401 -42.22 -35.88 56.52
C ALA A 401 -43.05 -36.01 55.24
N LEU A 402 -42.40 -36.15 54.08
CA LEU A 402 -43.02 -36.28 52.78
C LEU A 402 -43.89 -37.54 52.68
N ASP A 403 -43.40 -38.70 53.12
CA ASP A 403 -44.15 -39.96 53.13
C ASP A 403 -45.48 -39.79 53.88
N ASN A 404 -45.45 -39.11 55.03
CA ASN A 404 -46.65 -38.80 55.80
C ASN A 404 -47.52 -37.74 55.11
N TRP A 405 -46.94 -36.64 54.62
CA TRP A 405 -47.68 -35.59 53.91
C TRP A 405 -48.33 -36.10 52.61
N LEU A 406 -47.70 -37.03 51.88
CA LEU A 406 -48.23 -37.66 50.67
C LEU A 406 -49.39 -38.60 51.00
N VAL A 407 -49.26 -39.42 52.05
CA VAL A 407 -50.35 -40.27 52.55
C VAL A 407 -51.53 -39.43 53.02
N ILE A 408 -51.28 -38.29 53.70
CA ILE A 408 -52.34 -37.34 54.07
C ILE A 408 -52.99 -36.76 52.79
N ALA A 409 -52.19 -36.27 51.83
CA ALA A 409 -52.68 -35.60 50.63
C ALA A 409 -53.50 -36.53 49.71
N GLN A 410 -53.03 -37.76 49.47
CA GLN A 410 -53.72 -38.74 48.62
C GLN A 410 -55.04 -39.24 49.24
N ASN A 411 -55.08 -39.49 50.55
CA ASN A 411 -56.27 -40.04 51.20
C ASN A 411 -57.31 -38.98 51.60
N THR A 412 -56.89 -37.76 51.94
CA THR A 412 -57.81 -36.68 52.37
C THR A 412 -58.18 -35.71 51.25
N GLY A 413 -57.38 -35.63 50.19
CA GLY A 413 -57.49 -34.59 49.16
C GLY A 413 -57.11 -33.19 49.63
N SER A 414 -56.55 -33.02 50.83
CA SER A 414 -56.26 -31.71 51.43
C SER A 414 -55.28 -30.86 50.60
N GLU A 415 -55.68 -29.64 50.26
CA GLU A 415 -54.86 -28.68 49.50
C GLU A 415 -53.64 -28.19 50.26
N ASP A 416 -53.69 -28.11 51.60
CA ASP A 416 -52.53 -27.75 52.43
C ASP A 416 -51.50 -28.88 52.47
N ALA A 417 -51.96 -30.14 52.49
CA ALA A 417 -51.10 -31.32 52.38
C ALA A 417 -50.50 -31.43 50.97
N TRP A 418 -51.29 -31.23 49.90
CA TRP A 418 -50.76 -31.19 48.53
C TRP A 418 -49.77 -30.04 48.32
N ARG A 419 -50.00 -28.85 48.89
CA ARG A 419 -49.00 -27.75 48.90
C ARG A 419 -47.71 -28.16 49.61
N THR A 420 -47.80 -28.94 50.69
CA THR A 420 -46.63 -29.39 51.45
C THR A 420 -45.86 -30.50 50.74
N VAL A 421 -46.55 -31.47 50.12
CA VAL A 421 -45.94 -32.45 49.20
C VAL A 421 -45.20 -31.74 48.07
N MET A 422 -45.84 -30.78 47.41
CA MET A 422 -45.26 -30.00 46.31
C MET A 422 -44.08 -29.11 46.74
N ARG A 423 -43.94 -28.83 48.04
CA ARG A 423 -42.83 -28.07 48.62
C ARG A 423 -41.65 -28.98 49.02
N LEU A 424 -41.93 -30.18 49.53
CA LEU A 424 -40.91 -31.10 50.04
C LEU A 424 -40.35 -32.03 48.96
N ALA A 425 -41.20 -32.60 48.11
CA ALA A 425 -40.78 -33.58 47.11
C ALA A 425 -39.66 -33.10 46.16
N PRO A 426 -39.67 -31.84 45.64
CA PRO A 426 -38.55 -31.34 44.83
C PRO A 426 -37.22 -31.25 45.58
N GLY A 427 -37.24 -30.92 46.87
CA GLY A 427 -36.03 -30.79 47.70
C GLY A 427 -35.43 -32.13 48.13
N LEU A 428 -36.22 -33.19 48.03
CA LEU A 428 -35.86 -34.56 48.38
C LEU A 428 -35.41 -35.42 47.21
N PHE A 429 -35.62 -34.94 45.98
CA PHE A 429 -35.53 -35.75 44.76
C PHE A 429 -36.50 -36.95 44.76
N ASP A 430 -37.58 -36.90 45.55
CA ASP A 430 -38.68 -37.86 45.46
C ASP A 430 -39.59 -37.47 44.29
N ASP A 431 -39.12 -37.81 43.10
CA ASP A 431 -39.83 -37.52 41.86
C ASP A 431 -41.16 -38.28 41.74
N ARG A 432 -41.41 -39.33 42.54
CA ARG A 432 -42.68 -40.06 42.55
C ARG A 432 -43.76 -39.26 43.27
N ALA A 433 -43.46 -38.75 44.46
CA ALA A 433 -44.34 -37.86 45.19
C ALA A 433 -44.57 -36.54 44.43
N LEU A 434 -43.51 -36.01 43.80
CA LEU A 434 -43.58 -34.80 42.99
C LEU A 434 -44.45 -34.98 41.74
N ILE A 435 -44.28 -36.08 40.99
CA ILE A 435 -45.13 -36.39 39.84
C ILE A 435 -46.59 -36.56 40.24
N ALA A 436 -46.88 -37.17 41.40
CA ALA A 436 -48.25 -37.29 41.91
C ALA A 436 -48.87 -35.91 42.17
N GLY A 437 -48.15 -35.00 42.85
CA GLY A 437 -48.61 -33.63 43.09
C GLY A 437 -48.74 -32.79 41.82
N LEU A 438 -47.80 -32.92 40.87
CA LEU A 438 -47.84 -32.21 39.59
C LEU A 438 -48.97 -32.72 38.70
N ARG A 439 -49.19 -34.04 38.60
CA ARG A 439 -50.36 -34.61 37.91
C ARG A 439 -51.66 -34.13 38.55
N HIS A 440 -51.74 -34.02 39.88
CA HIS A 440 -52.92 -33.47 40.57
C HIS A 440 -53.18 -32.00 40.19
N GLN A 441 -52.16 -31.12 40.23
CA GLN A 441 -52.33 -29.72 39.84
C GLN A 441 -52.64 -29.55 38.34
N LEU A 442 -51.93 -30.29 37.47
CA LEU A 442 -52.15 -30.28 36.02
C LEU A 442 -53.51 -30.85 35.61
N SER A 443 -54.11 -31.78 36.38
CA SER A 443 -55.48 -32.25 36.10
C SER A 443 -56.51 -31.11 36.12
N ARG A 444 -56.23 -30.04 36.88
CA ARG A 444 -57.07 -28.83 36.99
C ARG A 444 -56.60 -27.70 36.07
N ARG A 445 -55.31 -27.67 35.72
CA ARG A 445 -54.69 -26.66 34.83
C ARG A 445 -53.82 -27.34 33.76
N PRO A 446 -54.41 -28.05 32.78
CA PRO A 446 -53.64 -28.90 31.87
C PRO A 446 -52.69 -28.14 30.93
N GLN A 447 -52.87 -26.83 30.77
CA GLN A 447 -52.06 -25.95 29.92
C GLN A 447 -51.06 -25.07 30.71
N ASP A 448 -50.89 -25.30 32.02
CA ASP A 448 -49.99 -24.52 32.86
C ASP A 448 -48.52 -24.91 32.58
N ALA A 449 -47.85 -24.10 31.77
CA ALA A 449 -46.53 -24.40 31.23
C ALA A 449 -45.45 -24.62 32.30
N ALA A 450 -45.53 -23.94 33.44
CA ALA A 450 -44.59 -24.12 34.54
C ALA A 450 -44.75 -25.49 35.21
N LEU A 451 -45.99 -25.93 35.40
CA LEU A 451 -46.29 -27.26 35.94
C LEU A 451 -45.95 -28.38 34.94
N GLN A 452 -46.18 -28.16 33.64
CA GLN A 452 -45.75 -29.07 32.58
C GLN A 452 -44.22 -29.24 32.56
N GLN A 453 -43.47 -28.15 32.67
CA GLN A 453 -42.00 -28.16 32.72
C GLN A 453 -41.47 -28.90 33.95
N ALA A 454 -42.04 -28.63 35.13
CA ALA A 454 -41.68 -29.35 36.35
C ALA A 454 -41.99 -30.87 36.24
N LEU A 455 -43.11 -31.23 35.59
CA LEU A 455 -43.49 -32.63 35.38
C LEU A 455 -42.48 -33.35 34.49
N VAL A 456 -42.09 -32.74 33.36
CA VAL A 456 -41.08 -33.30 32.45
C VAL A 456 -39.75 -33.52 33.17
N GLN A 457 -39.27 -32.52 33.92
CA GLN A 457 -38.00 -32.62 34.65
C GLN A 457 -38.02 -33.76 35.69
N ALA A 458 -39.15 -34.01 36.34
CA ALA A 458 -39.31 -35.11 37.29
C ALA A 458 -39.31 -36.51 36.62
N TYR A 459 -39.86 -36.64 35.41
CA TYR A 459 -39.76 -37.87 34.63
C TYR A 459 -38.34 -38.12 34.09
N GLU A 460 -37.66 -37.07 33.63
CA GLU A 460 -36.29 -37.19 33.12
C GLU A 460 -35.31 -37.64 34.21
N ARG A 461 -35.46 -37.16 35.44
CA ARG A 461 -34.66 -37.62 36.60
C ARG A 461 -34.91 -39.09 36.96
N GLN A 462 -36.11 -39.63 36.73
CA GLN A 462 -36.41 -41.06 36.87
C GLN A 462 -36.03 -41.90 35.64
N ALA A 463 -35.43 -41.30 34.60
CA ALA A 463 -35.14 -41.94 33.32
C ALA A 463 -36.40 -42.50 32.60
N GLU A 464 -37.56 -41.89 32.81
CA GLU A 464 -38.85 -42.23 32.18
C GLU A 464 -39.35 -41.13 31.21
N PRO A 465 -38.52 -40.61 30.25
CA PRO A 465 -38.93 -39.51 29.38
C PRO A 465 -40.11 -39.85 28.46
N GLY A 466 -40.38 -41.15 28.24
CA GLY A 466 -41.53 -41.61 27.45
C GLY A 466 -42.88 -41.14 27.99
N GLU A 467 -43.12 -41.27 29.30
CA GLU A 467 -44.37 -40.83 29.95
C GLU A 467 -44.57 -39.32 29.86
N ALA A 468 -43.48 -38.55 29.94
CA ALA A 468 -43.47 -37.10 29.77
C ALA A 468 -43.76 -36.68 28.32
N ILE A 469 -43.16 -37.36 27.33
CA ILE A 469 -43.45 -37.14 25.90
C ILE A 469 -44.92 -37.44 25.62
N ASP A 470 -45.42 -38.58 26.08
CA ASP A 470 -46.81 -39.01 25.92
C ASP A 470 -47.81 -38.01 26.53
N TYR A 471 -47.51 -37.49 27.73
CA TYR A 471 -48.33 -36.47 28.37
C TYR A 471 -48.37 -35.17 27.55
N LEU A 472 -47.21 -34.67 27.10
CA LEU A 472 -47.13 -33.45 26.29
C LEU A 472 -47.75 -33.62 24.90
N GLN A 473 -47.65 -34.78 24.26
CA GLN A 473 -48.33 -35.04 23.00
C GLN A 473 -49.87 -35.06 23.13
N LYS A 474 -50.40 -35.51 24.28
CA LYS A 474 -51.84 -35.61 24.53
C LYS A 474 -52.46 -34.30 25.05
N HIS A 475 -51.71 -33.50 25.81
CA HIS A 475 -52.25 -32.35 26.55
C HIS A 475 -51.52 -31.02 26.30
N GLY A 476 -50.31 -31.03 25.75
CA GLY A 476 -49.53 -29.83 25.46
C GLY A 476 -49.87 -29.24 24.09
N SER A 477 -50.69 -28.18 24.06
CA SER A 477 -51.00 -27.45 22.81
C SER A 477 -50.49 -26.00 22.76
N THR A 478 -49.88 -25.49 23.83
CA THR A 478 -49.26 -24.16 23.86
C THR A 478 -47.85 -24.16 23.22
N PRO A 479 -47.34 -23.03 22.70
CA PRO A 479 -45.97 -22.95 22.18
C PRO A 479 -44.92 -23.42 23.19
N GLN A 480 -45.07 -23.04 24.47
CA GLN A 480 -44.19 -23.47 25.57
C GLN A 480 -44.20 -24.99 25.78
N SER A 481 -45.38 -25.62 25.70
CA SER A 481 -45.48 -27.09 25.79
C SER A 481 -44.85 -27.81 24.60
N GLN A 482 -44.87 -27.20 23.40
CA GLN A 482 -44.23 -27.74 22.21
C GLN A 482 -42.71 -27.53 22.21
N ILE A 483 -42.20 -26.41 22.76
CA ILE A 483 -40.76 -26.20 23.03
C ILE A 483 -40.23 -27.31 23.96
N LEU A 484 -40.93 -27.50 25.08
CA LEU A 484 -40.60 -28.51 26.08
C LEU A 484 -40.66 -29.94 25.51
N LEU A 485 -41.66 -30.24 24.68
CA LEU A 485 -41.76 -31.49 23.94
C LEU A 485 -40.58 -31.69 22.99
N ALA A 486 -40.16 -30.64 22.28
CA ALA A 486 -39.05 -30.71 21.33
C ALA A 486 -37.73 -31.02 22.04
N GLN A 487 -37.39 -30.27 23.09
CA GLN A 487 -36.17 -30.45 23.89
C GLN A 487 -36.13 -31.82 24.60
N LEU A 488 -37.27 -32.32 25.08
CA LEU A 488 -37.39 -33.64 25.68
C LEU A 488 -37.22 -34.76 24.63
N ALA A 489 -37.85 -34.62 23.47
CA ALA A 489 -37.77 -35.60 22.39
C ALA A 489 -36.35 -35.70 21.81
N GLU A 490 -35.64 -34.58 21.70
CA GLU A 490 -34.24 -34.50 21.29
C GLU A 490 -33.33 -35.28 22.26
N ARG A 491 -33.43 -35.00 23.57
CA ARG A 491 -32.68 -35.71 24.63
C ARG A 491 -33.04 -37.19 24.73
N ALA A 492 -34.26 -37.57 24.36
CA ALA A 492 -34.71 -38.96 24.26
C ALA A 492 -34.37 -39.65 22.91
N GLY A 493 -33.58 -39.00 22.03
CA GLY A 493 -33.17 -39.56 20.73
C GLY A 493 -34.27 -39.63 19.66
N ARG A 494 -35.46 -39.06 19.90
CA ARG A 494 -36.60 -39.04 18.97
C ARG A 494 -36.52 -37.81 18.04
N SER A 495 -35.44 -37.68 17.28
CA SER A 495 -35.12 -36.50 16.45
C SER A 495 -36.26 -36.02 15.52
N GLN A 496 -36.98 -36.95 14.88
CA GLN A 496 -38.13 -36.61 14.02
C GLN A 496 -39.28 -35.94 14.80
N LEU A 497 -39.54 -36.42 16.02
CA LEU A 497 -40.59 -35.87 16.89
C LEU A 497 -40.17 -34.50 17.43
N ALA A 498 -38.89 -34.34 17.78
CA ALA A 498 -38.32 -33.06 18.17
C ALA A 498 -38.43 -32.02 17.04
N LEU A 499 -38.05 -32.36 15.81
CA LEU A 499 -38.17 -31.49 14.65
C LEU A 499 -39.64 -31.13 14.33
N GLN A 500 -40.58 -32.07 14.47
CA GLN A 500 -42.01 -31.79 14.28
C GLN A 500 -42.56 -30.81 15.34
N ALA A 501 -42.12 -30.93 16.59
CA ALA A 501 -42.49 -29.99 17.64
C ALA A 501 -41.89 -28.60 17.38
N TRP A 502 -40.60 -28.50 17.03
CA TRP A 502 -39.97 -27.25 16.62
C TRP A 502 -40.64 -26.60 15.40
N LYS A 503 -41.07 -27.39 14.39
CA LYS A 503 -41.85 -26.89 13.23
C LYS A 503 -43.15 -26.20 13.64
N ARG A 504 -43.81 -26.65 14.71
CA ARG A 504 -45.04 -26.01 15.24
C ARG A 504 -44.73 -24.75 16.04
N VAL A 505 -43.67 -24.76 16.84
CA VAL A 505 -43.20 -23.57 17.60
C VAL A 505 -42.82 -22.45 16.65
N LEU A 506 -41.93 -22.73 15.69
CA LEU A 506 -41.35 -21.74 14.77
C LEU A 506 -42.29 -21.38 13.61
N ALA A 507 -43.50 -21.96 13.56
CA ALA A 507 -44.58 -21.46 12.71
C ALA A 507 -44.95 -20.02 13.11
N ASP A 508 -44.97 -19.72 14.41
CA ASP A 508 -45.10 -18.37 14.95
C ASP A 508 -43.80 -17.56 14.73
N PRO A 509 -43.84 -16.43 14.01
CA PRO A 509 -42.67 -15.57 13.83
C PRO A 509 -42.09 -14.99 15.12
N GLU A 510 -42.88 -14.83 16.19
CA GLU A 510 -42.39 -14.29 17.47
C GLU A 510 -41.49 -15.29 18.21
N GLN A 511 -41.72 -16.59 18.02
CA GLN A 511 -40.93 -17.66 18.65
C GLN A 511 -39.59 -17.93 17.93
N ARG A 512 -39.30 -17.28 16.80
CA ARG A 512 -38.03 -17.36 16.07
C ARG A 512 -36.97 -16.50 16.78
N THR A 513 -36.47 -17.03 17.88
CA THR A 513 -35.33 -16.51 18.67
C THR A 513 -34.14 -17.45 18.55
N PRO A 514 -32.89 -17.00 18.80
CA PRO A 514 -31.71 -17.87 18.71
C PRO A 514 -31.81 -19.14 19.56
N ALA A 515 -32.33 -19.03 20.78
CA ALA A 515 -32.49 -20.14 21.72
C ALA A 515 -33.41 -21.27 21.22
N HIS A 516 -34.34 -20.96 20.30
CA HIS A 516 -35.22 -21.96 19.67
C HIS A 516 -34.73 -22.36 18.28
N ALA A 517 -34.20 -21.41 17.52
CA ALA A 517 -33.78 -21.61 16.14
C ALA A 517 -32.51 -22.48 16.03
N MET A 518 -31.55 -22.36 16.95
CA MET A 518 -30.32 -23.18 16.94
C MET A 518 -30.59 -24.70 17.03
N PRO A 519 -31.23 -25.24 18.09
CA PRO A 519 -31.49 -26.68 18.18
C PRO A 519 -32.41 -27.16 17.06
N ALA A 520 -33.41 -26.35 16.68
CA ALA A 520 -34.30 -26.67 15.56
C ALA A 520 -33.55 -26.78 14.22
N ALA A 521 -32.56 -25.91 13.97
CA ALA A 521 -31.76 -25.92 12.75
C ALA A 521 -30.76 -27.08 12.69
N VAL A 522 -30.13 -27.43 13.83
CA VAL A 522 -29.28 -28.63 13.94
C VAL A 522 -30.10 -29.90 13.70
N LEU A 523 -31.29 -30.01 14.30
CA LEU A 523 -32.21 -31.11 14.04
C LEU A 523 -32.70 -31.15 12.57
N ALA A 524 -32.97 -30.00 11.97
CA ALA A 524 -33.34 -29.92 10.55
C ALA A 524 -32.20 -30.40 9.63
N LEU A 525 -30.96 -29.97 9.87
CA LEU A 525 -29.76 -30.44 9.18
C LEU A 525 -29.61 -31.97 9.29
N LEU A 526 -29.67 -32.51 10.51
CA LEU A 526 -29.56 -33.96 10.78
C LEU A 526 -30.71 -34.81 10.20
N GLN A 527 -31.82 -34.20 9.80
CA GLN A 527 -32.94 -34.87 9.12
C GLN A 527 -33.01 -34.56 7.61
N GLY A 528 -32.01 -33.88 7.04
CA GLY A 528 -31.94 -33.59 5.60
C GLY A 528 -32.77 -32.37 5.14
N GLU A 529 -33.14 -31.48 6.06
CA GLU A 529 -33.87 -30.22 5.79
C GLU A 529 -33.03 -28.94 6.08
N PRO A 530 -31.76 -28.82 5.62
CA PRO A 530 -30.87 -27.72 6.01
C PRO A 530 -31.39 -26.33 5.60
N ALA A 531 -32.06 -26.21 4.45
CA ALA A 531 -32.66 -24.96 4.00
C ALA A 531 -33.76 -24.43 4.94
N LEU A 532 -34.47 -25.32 5.65
CA LEU A 532 -35.46 -24.93 6.65
C LEU A 532 -34.77 -24.41 7.93
N GLY A 533 -33.74 -25.12 8.39
CA GLY A 533 -32.92 -24.69 9.52
C GLY A 533 -32.27 -23.33 9.29
N LEU A 534 -31.71 -23.12 8.10
CA LEU A 534 -31.09 -21.84 7.72
C LEU A 534 -32.09 -20.68 7.79
N ARG A 535 -33.30 -20.86 7.27
CA ARG A 535 -34.34 -19.84 7.31
C ARG A 535 -34.76 -19.47 8.73
N TRP A 536 -34.82 -20.44 9.65
CA TRP A 536 -35.12 -20.16 11.06
C TRP A 536 -34.00 -19.39 11.77
N LEU A 537 -32.74 -19.72 11.49
CA LEU A 537 -31.59 -18.94 11.99
C LEU A 537 -31.60 -17.52 11.40
N GLU A 538 -31.83 -17.38 10.09
CA GLU A 538 -31.91 -16.06 9.44
C GLU A 538 -33.03 -15.19 10.04
N ASP A 539 -34.23 -15.73 10.26
CA ASP A 539 -35.33 -15.01 10.92
C ASP A 539 -35.01 -14.64 12.38
N ALA A 540 -34.18 -15.43 13.08
CA ALA A 540 -33.81 -15.21 14.47
C ALA A 540 -32.77 -14.09 14.66
N GLN A 541 -32.04 -13.71 13.61
CA GLN A 541 -30.96 -12.71 13.69
C GLN A 541 -31.41 -11.33 14.18
N THR A 542 -32.70 -11.01 14.07
CA THR A 542 -33.28 -9.73 14.51
C THR A 542 -33.71 -9.74 15.99
N ARG A 543 -33.59 -10.88 16.69
CA ARG A 543 -34.06 -11.09 18.07
C ARG A 543 -32.98 -11.64 19.01
N ILE A 544 -31.71 -11.34 18.73
CA ILE A 544 -30.58 -11.75 19.57
C ILE A 544 -30.61 -10.93 20.87
N PRO A 545 -30.67 -11.55 22.07
CA PRO A 545 -30.60 -10.84 23.34
C PRO A 545 -29.23 -10.20 23.55
N ALA A 546 -29.19 -8.97 24.03
CA ALA A 546 -27.93 -8.30 24.37
C ALA A 546 -27.20 -9.07 25.50
N GLY A 547 -25.94 -9.45 25.26
CA GLY A 547 -25.13 -10.20 26.23
C GLY A 547 -25.41 -11.71 26.28
N MET A 548 -25.98 -12.29 25.21
CA MET A 548 -26.14 -13.75 25.07
C MET A 548 -24.77 -14.44 25.12
N GLN A 549 -24.58 -15.39 26.04
CA GLN A 549 -23.30 -16.10 26.24
C GLN A 549 -22.86 -16.85 24.98
N ASP A 550 -23.79 -17.59 24.37
CA ASP A 550 -23.54 -18.40 23.16
C ASP A 550 -23.72 -17.60 21.86
N GLU A 551 -23.64 -16.26 21.89
CA GLU A 551 -23.82 -15.43 20.68
C GLU A 551 -22.80 -15.79 19.58
N GLY A 552 -21.58 -16.16 19.98
CA GLY A 552 -20.55 -16.64 19.04
C GLY A 552 -20.99 -17.93 18.33
N GLU A 553 -21.45 -18.94 19.07
CA GLU A 553 -21.90 -20.21 18.49
C GLU A 553 -23.12 -20.04 17.59
N TYR A 554 -24.04 -19.11 17.93
CA TYR A 554 -25.14 -18.74 17.05
C TYR A 554 -24.67 -18.18 15.70
N TRP A 555 -23.73 -17.24 15.71
CA TRP A 555 -23.20 -16.65 14.49
C TRP A 555 -22.38 -17.65 13.67
N ARG A 556 -21.63 -18.56 14.32
CA ARG A 556 -20.91 -19.64 13.66
C ARG A 556 -21.86 -20.63 12.98
N LEU A 557 -22.89 -21.12 13.70
CA LEU A 557 -23.89 -22.04 13.14
C LEU A 557 -24.68 -21.43 11.97
N LEU A 558 -25.07 -20.16 12.06
CA LEU A 558 -25.70 -19.44 10.94
C LEU A 558 -24.74 -19.32 9.76
N GLY A 559 -23.46 -19.04 10.02
CA GLY A 559 -22.41 -18.99 9.01
C GLY A 559 -22.24 -20.34 8.29
N ASP A 560 -21.97 -21.41 9.04
CA ASP A 560 -21.73 -22.75 8.49
C ASP A 560 -22.90 -23.28 7.67
N LEU A 561 -24.13 -23.13 8.18
CA LEU A 561 -25.32 -23.58 7.48
C LEU A 561 -25.62 -22.71 6.25
N ALA A 562 -25.32 -21.41 6.29
CA ALA A 562 -25.39 -20.54 5.11
C ALA A 562 -24.35 -20.96 4.04
N GLN A 563 -23.14 -21.30 4.46
CA GLN A 563 -22.05 -21.75 3.60
C GLN A 563 -22.38 -23.05 2.89
N ASP A 564 -22.90 -24.04 3.61
CA ASP A 564 -23.28 -25.34 3.07
C ASP A 564 -24.45 -25.22 2.07
N GLN A 565 -25.38 -24.29 2.32
CA GLN A 565 -26.45 -23.90 1.38
C GLN A 565 -26.00 -22.90 0.29
N ARG A 566 -24.70 -22.59 0.19
CA ARG A 566 -24.08 -21.68 -0.80
C ARG A 566 -24.61 -20.23 -0.77
N GLN A 567 -25.04 -19.74 0.39
CA GLN A 567 -25.48 -18.37 0.62
C GLN A 567 -24.32 -17.49 1.12
N GLU A 568 -23.36 -17.19 0.24
CA GLU A 568 -22.11 -16.46 0.60
C GLU A 568 -22.35 -15.12 1.31
N ALA A 569 -23.36 -14.34 0.89
CA ALA A 569 -23.66 -13.04 1.49
C ALA A 569 -24.17 -13.15 2.95
N LEU A 570 -24.98 -14.17 3.26
CA LEU A 570 -25.47 -14.43 4.61
C LEU A 570 -24.36 -15.01 5.49
N THR A 571 -23.54 -15.90 4.91
CA THR A 571 -22.33 -16.47 5.54
C THR A 571 -21.41 -15.36 6.03
N LEU A 572 -21.00 -14.46 5.13
CA LEU A 572 -20.10 -13.35 5.45
C LEU A 572 -20.70 -12.38 6.47
N LYS A 573 -22.01 -12.14 6.43
CA LYS A 573 -22.71 -11.30 7.41
C LYS A 573 -22.68 -11.89 8.82
N ALA A 574 -22.90 -13.21 8.94
CA ALA A 574 -22.88 -13.93 10.21
C ALA A 574 -21.46 -13.97 10.79
N TYR A 575 -20.49 -14.39 9.99
CA TYR A 575 -19.08 -14.46 10.41
C TYR A 575 -18.48 -13.08 10.77
N ARG A 576 -18.84 -11.98 10.08
CA ARG A 576 -18.46 -10.62 10.50
C ARG A 576 -18.97 -10.24 11.89
N ARG A 577 -20.12 -10.78 12.33
CA ARG A 577 -20.65 -10.58 13.68
C ARG A 577 -19.96 -11.49 14.69
N LEU A 578 -19.63 -12.73 14.33
CA LEU A 578 -18.80 -13.63 15.15
C LEU A 578 -17.49 -12.96 15.57
N LEU A 579 -16.77 -12.32 14.63
CA LEU A 579 -15.52 -11.61 14.91
C LEU A 579 -15.65 -10.39 15.86
N GLN A 580 -16.87 -9.94 16.15
CA GLN A 580 -17.12 -8.88 17.14
C GLN A 580 -17.36 -9.45 18.55
N THR A 581 -17.39 -10.78 18.70
CA THR A 581 -17.56 -11.48 19.99
C THR A 581 -16.20 -11.95 20.53
N PRO A 582 -16.01 -12.03 21.87
CA PRO A 582 -14.76 -12.50 22.46
C PRO A 582 -14.48 -14.01 22.27
N HIS A 583 -15.38 -14.76 21.62
CA HIS A 583 -15.29 -16.20 21.38
C HIS A 583 -14.76 -16.54 19.96
N ALA A 584 -14.36 -15.55 19.17
CA ALA A 584 -13.80 -15.75 17.84
C ALA A 584 -12.42 -16.42 17.90
N GLY A 585 -12.29 -17.58 17.25
CA GLY A 585 -11.05 -18.34 17.11
C GLY A 585 -10.34 -18.06 15.78
N ILE A 586 -9.10 -18.55 15.65
CA ILE A 586 -8.27 -18.34 14.45
C ILE A 586 -8.92 -18.90 13.16
N SER A 587 -9.69 -19.99 13.27
CA SER A 587 -10.44 -20.59 12.16
C SER A 587 -11.60 -19.70 11.67
N ASP A 588 -12.21 -18.90 12.55
CA ASP A 588 -13.29 -17.99 12.17
C ASP A 588 -12.74 -16.82 11.32
N TYR A 589 -11.50 -16.38 11.62
CA TYR A 589 -10.77 -15.44 10.78
C TYR A 589 -10.40 -16.06 9.42
N ASP A 590 -9.90 -17.30 9.38
CA ASP A 590 -9.57 -18.00 8.13
C ASP A 590 -10.78 -18.03 7.17
N GLU A 591 -11.97 -18.35 7.69
CA GLU A 591 -13.20 -18.43 6.90
C GLU A 591 -13.67 -17.05 6.40
N VAL A 592 -13.64 -16.02 7.26
CA VAL A 592 -13.91 -14.62 6.85
C VAL A 592 -12.95 -14.17 5.74
N ILE A 593 -11.65 -14.40 5.91
CA ILE A 593 -10.64 -13.97 4.94
C ILE A 593 -10.86 -14.70 3.61
N ARG A 594 -11.15 -16.02 3.63
CA ARG A 594 -11.45 -16.82 2.43
C ARG A 594 -12.66 -16.31 1.65
N LEU A 595 -13.73 -15.92 2.33
CA LEU A 595 -14.92 -15.33 1.70
C LEU A 595 -14.63 -13.93 1.13
N LEU A 596 -13.93 -13.09 1.91
CA LEU A 596 -13.56 -11.73 1.51
C LEU A 596 -12.56 -11.70 0.35
N GLN A 597 -11.68 -12.69 0.19
CA GLN A 597 -10.73 -12.77 -0.94
C GLN A 597 -11.40 -12.64 -2.33
N ARG A 598 -12.67 -13.05 -2.45
CA ARG A 598 -13.47 -12.87 -3.67
C ARG A 598 -14.35 -11.62 -3.65
N ALA A 599 -14.90 -11.26 -2.49
CA ALA A 599 -15.91 -10.20 -2.37
C ALA A 599 -15.33 -8.79 -2.10
N ASP A 600 -14.35 -8.68 -1.19
CA ASP A 600 -13.62 -7.44 -0.87
C ASP A 600 -12.20 -7.79 -0.37
N ARG A 601 -11.23 -7.80 -1.29
CA ARG A 601 -9.83 -8.09 -0.97
C ARG A 601 -9.24 -7.12 0.05
N ARG A 602 -9.68 -5.86 0.09
CA ARG A 602 -9.14 -4.83 1.01
C ARG A 602 -9.63 -5.05 2.43
N GLU A 603 -10.82 -5.60 2.60
CA GLU A 603 -11.25 -6.10 3.90
C GLU A 603 -10.55 -7.42 4.26
N ALA A 604 -10.36 -8.35 3.31
CA ALA A 604 -9.60 -9.59 3.54
C ALA A 604 -8.18 -9.31 4.09
N ALA A 605 -7.48 -8.33 3.50
CA ALA A 605 -6.17 -7.86 3.94
C ALA A 605 -6.18 -7.33 5.38
N ARG A 606 -7.17 -6.50 5.73
CA ARG A 606 -7.35 -5.94 7.08
C ARG A 606 -7.67 -7.02 8.12
N MET A 607 -8.53 -7.98 7.78
CA MET A 607 -8.83 -9.12 8.65
C MET A 607 -7.61 -10.03 8.85
N SER A 608 -6.78 -10.21 7.82
CA SER A 608 -5.51 -10.95 7.91
C SER A 608 -4.51 -10.27 8.84
N LEU A 609 -4.37 -8.93 8.77
CA LEU A 609 -3.55 -8.17 9.73
C LEU A 609 -4.07 -8.28 11.17
N HIS A 610 -5.39 -8.19 11.37
CA HIS A 610 -5.99 -8.32 12.70
C HIS A 610 -5.78 -9.72 13.30
N ALA A 611 -5.86 -10.77 12.48
CA ALA A 611 -5.54 -12.14 12.91
C ALA A 611 -4.06 -12.28 13.32
N TRP A 612 -3.13 -11.65 12.59
CA TRP A 612 -1.72 -11.57 12.98
C TRP A 612 -1.50 -10.81 14.30
N GLU A 613 -2.15 -9.65 14.48
CA GLU A 613 -2.04 -8.84 15.69
C GLU A 613 -2.57 -9.58 16.93
N GLN A 614 -3.59 -10.43 16.78
CA GLN A 614 -4.23 -11.19 17.87
C GLN A 614 -3.58 -12.56 18.17
N PHE A 615 -3.20 -13.32 17.14
CA PHE A 615 -2.72 -14.71 17.28
C PHE A 615 -1.23 -14.91 17.01
N HIS A 616 -0.55 -13.92 16.41
CA HIS A 616 0.87 -13.95 16.05
C HIS A 616 1.29 -15.14 15.15
N ASP A 617 0.36 -15.65 14.34
CA ASP A 617 0.64 -16.67 13.33
C ASP A 617 1.14 -16.03 12.03
N VAL A 618 2.37 -16.38 11.65
CA VAL A 618 3.08 -15.85 10.48
C VAL A 618 2.32 -16.11 9.17
N ARG A 619 1.43 -17.12 9.12
CA ARG A 619 0.58 -17.39 7.95
C ARG A 619 -0.35 -16.21 7.64
N HIS A 620 -1.02 -15.64 8.65
CA HIS A 620 -1.91 -14.49 8.49
C HIS A 620 -1.17 -13.23 8.08
N LEU A 621 0.03 -13.01 8.61
CA LEU A 621 0.90 -11.90 8.18
C LEU A 621 1.29 -12.05 6.70
N THR A 622 1.65 -13.27 6.29
CA THR A 622 2.03 -13.58 4.90
C THR A 622 0.84 -13.39 3.94
N GLN A 623 -0.34 -13.87 4.33
CA GLN A 623 -1.59 -13.70 3.59
C GLN A 623 -2.01 -12.23 3.51
N ALA A 624 -1.87 -11.47 4.59
CA ALA A 624 -2.10 -10.03 4.60
C ALA A 624 -1.19 -9.32 3.60
N PHE A 625 0.10 -9.63 3.60
CA PHE A 625 1.05 -9.00 2.69
C PHE A 625 0.77 -9.32 1.22
N TYR A 626 0.48 -10.58 0.87
CA TYR A 626 0.05 -10.92 -0.50
C TYR A 626 -1.22 -10.15 -0.92
N LEU A 627 -2.22 -10.04 -0.04
CA LEU A 627 -3.45 -9.30 -0.34
C LEU A 627 -3.23 -7.79 -0.45
N LEU A 628 -2.30 -7.22 0.31
CA LEU A 628 -1.92 -5.80 0.19
C LEU A 628 -1.08 -5.52 -1.05
N GLU A 629 -0.23 -6.46 -1.46
CA GLU A 629 0.56 -6.42 -2.70
C GLU A 629 -0.37 -6.44 -3.93
N ASP A 630 -1.32 -7.38 -3.97
CA ASP A 630 -2.43 -7.48 -4.94
C ASP A 630 -3.29 -6.20 -5.06
N LEU A 631 -3.34 -5.38 -4.01
CA LEU A 631 -4.12 -4.15 -3.91
C LEU A 631 -3.30 -2.87 -4.11
N GLU A 632 -1.99 -3.01 -4.30
CA GLU A 632 -1.00 -1.93 -4.30
C GLU A 632 -1.05 -1.00 -3.05
N ASP A 633 -1.48 -1.50 -1.89
CA ASP A 633 -1.50 -0.72 -0.64
C ASP A 633 -0.14 -0.75 0.07
N TRP A 634 0.85 -0.17 -0.60
CA TRP A 634 2.21 0.00 -0.11
C TRP A 634 2.29 0.83 1.19
N THR A 635 1.25 1.59 1.53
CA THR A 635 1.21 2.39 2.77
C THR A 635 0.99 1.50 3.99
N GLN A 636 0.05 0.56 3.90
CA GLN A 636 -0.17 -0.43 4.96
C GLN A 636 1.03 -1.38 5.09
N ILE A 637 1.57 -1.89 3.96
CA ILE A 637 2.78 -2.74 3.95
C ILE A 637 3.92 -2.03 4.69
N GLY A 638 4.19 -0.76 4.33
CA GLY A 638 5.26 0.02 4.98
C GLY A 638 5.09 0.16 6.48
N SER A 639 3.88 0.50 6.95
CA SER A 639 3.62 0.65 8.39
C SER A 639 3.85 -0.65 9.18
N GLN A 640 3.52 -1.80 8.60
CA GLN A 640 3.70 -3.10 9.24
C GLN A 640 5.16 -3.56 9.17
N VAL A 641 5.86 -3.32 8.05
CA VAL A 641 7.31 -3.55 7.92
C VAL A 641 8.09 -2.70 8.92
N GLU A 642 7.75 -1.42 9.12
CA GLU A 642 8.38 -0.55 10.11
C GLU A 642 8.18 -1.05 11.55
N ARG A 643 6.95 -1.48 11.91
CA ARG A 643 6.66 -2.10 13.21
C ARG A 643 7.47 -3.38 13.43
N ILE A 644 7.54 -4.25 12.43
CA ILE A 644 8.31 -5.51 12.50
C ILE A 644 9.80 -5.22 12.69
N LEU A 645 10.37 -4.30 11.91
CA LEU A 645 11.79 -3.95 11.99
C LEU A 645 12.18 -3.25 13.30
N ALA A 646 11.22 -2.66 14.02
CA ALA A 646 11.43 -2.07 15.33
C ALA A 646 11.55 -3.12 16.47
N ASP A 647 11.09 -4.35 16.27
CA ASP A 647 11.17 -5.44 17.26
C ASP A 647 12.20 -6.52 16.85
N PRO A 648 13.38 -6.59 17.51
CA PRO A 648 14.41 -7.60 17.22
C PRO A 648 13.93 -9.05 17.37
N ALA A 649 12.94 -9.34 18.22
CA ALA A 649 12.41 -10.69 18.41
C ALA A 649 11.52 -11.11 17.24
N LEU A 650 10.69 -10.20 16.70
CA LEU A 650 9.90 -10.44 15.48
C LEU A 650 10.81 -10.58 14.25
N VAL A 651 11.81 -9.72 14.09
CA VAL A 651 12.80 -9.84 13.00
C VAL A 651 13.46 -11.22 13.04
N LYS A 652 13.93 -11.68 14.21
CA LYS A 652 14.56 -13.01 14.35
C LYS A 652 13.60 -14.16 14.02
N ARG A 653 12.29 -14.01 14.28
CA ARG A 653 11.26 -15.01 13.98
C ARG A 653 10.92 -15.06 12.48
N LEU A 654 11.05 -13.94 11.77
CA LEU A 654 10.75 -13.82 10.33
C LEU A 654 11.98 -14.02 9.42
N GLN A 655 13.20 -13.91 9.95
CA GLN A 655 14.47 -14.16 9.22
C GLN A 655 14.60 -15.56 8.59
N GLY A 656 13.77 -16.53 8.98
CA GLY A 656 13.73 -17.86 8.36
C GLY A 656 12.73 -18.00 7.20
N GLN A 657 11.96 -16.96 6.87
CA GLN A 657 10.85 -17.01 5.91
C GLN A 657 11.22 -16.33 4.59
N PRO A 658 11.31 -17.04 3.45
CA PRO A 658 11.64 -16.43 2.14
C PRO A 658 10.66 -15.32 1.74
N THR A 659 9.36 -15.51 2.02
CA THR A 659 8.31 -14.55 1.68
C THR A 659 8.48 -13.20 2.39
N PHE A 660 8.98 -13.20 3.64
CA PHE A 660 9.30 -11.95 4.33
C PHE A 660 10.34 -11.12 3.56
N PHE A 661 11.35 -11.78 2.98
CA PHE A 661 12.35 -11.12 2.14
C PHE A 661 11.81 -10.69 0.76
N GLN A 662 10.85 -11.42 0.18
CA GLN A 662 10.14 -11.01 -1.04
C GLN A 662 9.45 -9.66 -0.82
N ILE A 663 8.62 -9.56 0.21
CA ILE A 663 7.83 -8.36 0.53
C ILE A 663 8.72 -7.21 0.97
N LEU A 664 9.76 -7.49 1.77
CA LEU A 664 10.76 -6.51 2.17
C LEU A 664 11.53 -5.95 0.96
N GLY A 665 11.86 -6.81 0.00
CA GLY A 665 12.46 -6.44 -1.29
C GLY A 665 11.54 -5.55 -2.12
N ALA A 666 10.30 -5.96 -2.35
CA ALA A 666 9.29 -5.21 -3.10
C ALA A 666 8.97 -3.85 -2.45
N TYR A 667 8.83 -3.80 -1.13
CA TYR A 667 8.65 -2.55 -0.37
C TYR A 667 9.86 -1.61 -0.51
N TYR A 668 11.10 -2.13 -0.40
CA TYR A 668 12.28 -1.31 -0.61
C TYR A 668 12.46 -0.87 -2.08
N GLN A 669 12.04 -1.66 -3.05
CA GLN A 669 12.00 -1.29 -4.47
C GLN A 669 11.01 -0.14 -4.69
N ARG A 670 9.75 -0.28 -4.24
CA ARG A 670 8.72 0.76 -4.34
C ARG A 670 9.03 2.03 -3.54
N THR A 671 9.80 1.94 -2.45
CA THR A 671 10.30 3.12 -1.69
C THR A 671 11.65 3.67 -2.17
N ALA A 672 12.14 3.23 -3.35
CA ALA A 672 13.40 3.66 -3.97
C ALA A 672 14.67 3.42 -3.12
N GLN A 673 14.65 2.43 -2.24
CA GLN A 673 15.78 1.98 -1.41
C GLN A 673 16.52 0.80 -2.05
N SER A 674 16.95 0.97 -3.31
CA SER A 674 17.46 -0.10 -4.19
C SER A 674 18.51 -1.03 -3.56
N LYS A 675 19.50 -0.49 -2.82
CA LYS A 675 20.50 -1.33 -2.13
C LYS A 675 19.88 -2.29 -1.10
N LYS A 676 18.91 -1.82 -0.31
CA LYS A 676 18.23 -2.66 0.68
C LYS A 676 17.30 -3.66 0.00
N ALA A 677 16.67 -3.28 -1.12
CA ALA A 677 15.87 -4.20 -1.93
C ALA A 677 16.73 -5.35 -2.47
N MET A 678 17.91 -5.04 -3.00
CA MET A 678 18.86 -6.02 -3.53
C MET A 678 19.34 -6.97 -2.43
N GLU A 679 19.79 -6.42 -1.29
CA GLU A 679 20.15 -7.23 -0.11
C GLU A 679 18.99 -8.11 0.40
N ALA A 680 17.74 -7.64 0.33
CA ALA A 680 16.58 -8.42 0.75
C ALA A 680 16.32 -9.58 -0.22
N PHE A 681 16.28 -9.31 -1.54
CA PHE A 681 16.11 -10.37 -2.54
C PHE A 681 17.25 -11.39 -2.53
N GLU A 682 18.52 -10.96 -2.37
CA GLU A 682 19.67 -11.86 -2.22
C GLU A 682 19.55 -12.75 -0.97
N LYS A 683 19.14 -12.20 0.18
CA LYS A 683 18.89 -12.98 1.41
C LYS A 683 17.71 -13.96 1.24
N GLY A 684 16.65 -13.55 0.55
CA GLY A 684 15.53 -14.43 0.20
C GLY A 684 15.98 -15.59 -0.69
N LEU A 685 16.72 -15.31 -1.77
CA LEU A 685 17.24 -16.33 -2.68
C LEU A 685 18.29 -17.25 -2.04
N ALA A 686 18.98 -16.80 -0.99
CA ALA A 686 19.86 -17.67 -0.21
C ALA A 686 19.09 -18.67 0.67
N LEU A 687 17.83 -18.37 1.04
CA LEU A 687 16.94 -19.28 1.78
C LEU A 687 16.16 -20.19 0.84
N ASP A 688 15.62 -19.66 -0.25
CA ASP A 688 14.95 -20.42 -1.31
C ASP A 688 15.47 -20.01 -2.70
N PRO A 689 16.51 -20.70 -3.21
CA PRO A 689 17.00 -20.50 -4.59
C PRO A 689 15.98 -20.91 -5.66
N GLY A 690 14.94 -21.64 -5.29
CA GLY A 690 13.85 -22.12 -6.14
C GLY A 690 12.81 -21.03 -6.47
N SER A 691 12.62 -20.06 -5.57
CA SER A 691 11.52 -19.09 -5.60
C SER A 691 11.51 -18.18 -6.84
N THR A 692 10.59 -18.45 -7.77
CA THR A 692 10.36 -17.62 -8.96
C THR A 692 10.03 -16.16 -8.63
N PRO A 693 9.16 -15.82 -7.64
CA PRO A 693 8.91 -14.42 -7.26
C PRO A 693 10.15 -13.66 -6.79
N LEU A 694 11.06 -14.31 -6.04
CA LEU A 694 12.31 -13.70 -5.60
C LEU A 694 13.30 -13.49 -6.76
N ARG A 695 13.37 -14.44 -7.71
CA ARG A 695 14.19 -14.32 -8.94
C ARG A 695 13.68 -13.19 -9.83
N GLN A 696 12.37 -13.12 -10.05
CA GLN A 696 11.71 -12.05 -10.79
C GLN A 696 11.91 -10.70 -10.09
N GLY A 697 11.72 -10.62 -8.77
CA GLY A 697 11.93 -9.40 -7.98
C GLY A 697 13.34 -8.83 -8.10
N LEU A 698 14.37 -9.69 -7.97
CA LEU A 698 15.76 -9.28 -8.20
C LEU A 698 15.99 -8.81 -9.65
N MET A 699 15.45 -9.51 -10.64
CA MET A 699 15.63 -9.18 -12.05
C MET A 699 14.95 -7.85 -12.42
N TRP A 700 13.70 -7.65 -11.99
CA TRP A 700 12.97 -6.38 -12.15
C TRP A 700 13.64 -5.23 -11.40
N LEU A 701 14.16 -5.45 -10.19
CA LEU A 701 14.94 -4.42 -9.48
C LEU A 701 16.17 -3.98 -10.29
N LEU A 702 16.91 -4.90 -10.91
CA LEU A 702 18.07 -4.58 -11.73
C LEU A 702 17.69 -3.86 -13.04
N ILE A 703 16.53 -4.18 -13.61
CA ILE A 703 15.93 -3.48 -14.76
C ILE A 703 15.53 -2.05 -14.37
N ASP A 704 14.71 -1.88 -13.32
CA ASP A 704 14.22 -0.59 -12.82
C ASP A 704 15.35 0.35 -12.41
N THR A 705 16.41 -0.19 -11.81
CA THR A 705 17.60 0.57 -11.40
C THR A 705 18.62 0.77 -12.52
N GLN A 706 18.33 0.28 -13.75
CA GLN A 706 19.18 0.37 -14.93
C GLN A 706 20.63 -0.14 -14.71
N ASN A 707 20.80 -1.13 -13.81
CA ASN A 707 22.10 -1.65 -13.42
C ASN A 707 22.57 -2.74 -14.40
N ALA A 708 22.86 -2.34 -15.64
CA ALA A 708 23.24 -3.22 -16.73
C ALA A 708 24.44 -4.13 -16.40
N ALA A 709 25.42 -3.63 -15.63
CA ALA A 709 26.60 -4.42 -15.22
C ALA A 709 26.23 -5.59 -14.29
N ALA A 710 25.42 -5.35 -13.25
CA ALA A 710 24.95 -6.42 -12.37
C ALA A 710 23.98 -7.36 -13.10
N LEU A 711 23.14 -6.84 -14.00
CA LEU A 711 22.21 -7.65 -14.80
C LEU A 711 22.94 -8.60 -15.75
N LYS A 712 24.01 -8.15 -16.42
CA LYS A 712 24.89 -9.01 -17.25
C LYS A 712 25.54 -10.12 -16.41
N LEU A 713 26.07 -9.81 -15.23
CA LEU A 713 26.67 -10.79 -14.33
C LEU A 713 25.65 -11.81 -13.82
N LEU A 714 24.45 -11.36 -13.45
CA LEU A 714 23.35 -12.23 -13.02
C LEU A 714 22.93 -13.18 -14.16
N LEU A 715 22.70 -12.67 -15.37
CA LEU A 715 22.34 -13.51 -16.52
C LEU A 715 23.42 -14.54 -16.83
N ALA A 716 24.70 -14.14 -16.86
CA ALA A 716 25.82 -15.05 -17.12
C ALA A 716 25.92 -16.21 -16.10
N ALA A 717 25.54 -15.96 -14.84
CA ALA A 717 25.53 -16.98 -13.78
C ALA A 717 24.23 -17.80 -13.71
N ALA A 718 23.07 -17.19 -13.99
CA ALA A 718 21.76 -17.74 -13.65
C ALA A 718 20.86 -18.11 -14.85
N GLU A 719 21.03 -17.49 -16.03
CA GLU A 719 20.25 -17.79 -17.26
C GLU A 719 20.17 -19.31 -17.53
N PRO A 720 21.26 -20.10 -17.49
CA PRO A 720 21.22 -21.53 -17.88
C PRO A 720 20.32 -22.42 -17.00
N VAL A 721 19.98 -21.94 -15.80
CA VAL A 721 19.06 -22.60 -14.86
C VAL A 721 17.68 -21.95 -14.91
N TRP A 722 17.62 -20.61 -14.86
CA TRP A 722 16.35 -19.87 -14.80
C TRP A 722 15.57 -19.94 -16.12
N ALA A 723 16.23 -20.07 -17.27
CA ALA A 723 15.58 -20.25 -18.57
C ALA A 723 14.78 -21.57 -18.70
N ARG A 724 14.91 -22.51 -17.75
CA ARG A 724 14.10 -23.75 -17.71
C ARG A 724 12.73 -23.54 -17.06
N ASP A 725 12.55 -22.43 -16.37
CA ASP A 725 11.31 -22.02 -15.72
C ASP A 725 10.55 -21.08 -16.67
N ALA A 726 9.36 -21.49 -17.13
CA ALA A 726 8.58 -20.73 -18.11
C ALA A 726 8.14 -19.36 -17.54
N ASP A 727 7.86 -19.28 -16.24
CA ASP A 727 7.45 -18.06 -15.56
C ASP A 727 8.60 -17.02 -15.51
N MET A 728 9.85 -17.45 -15.69
CA MET A 728 11.00 -16.54 -15.81
C MET A 728 11.16 -15.93 -17.21
N HIS A 729 10.52 -16.47 -18.25
CA HIS A 729 10.77 -16.06 -19.64
C HIS A 729 10.39 -14.60 -19.91
N GLY A 730 9.30 -14.10 -19.31
CA GLY A 730 8.91 -12.69 -19.43
C GLY A 730 9.95 -11.72 -18.83
N ALA A 731 10.51 -12.08 -17.66
CA ALA A 731 11.55 -11.30 -16.98
C ALA A 731 12.91 -11.41 -17.70
N LEU A 732 13.28 -12.60 -18.20
CA LEU A 732 14.48 -12.80 -19.02
C LEU A 732 14.40 -12.02 -20.33
N ALA A 733 13.25 -12.05 -21.02
CA ALA A 733 13.00 -11.25 -22.20
C ALA A 733 13.13 -9.74 -21.91
N ALA A 734 12.52 -9.26 -20.82
CA ALA A 734 12.65 -7.87 -20.38
C ALA A 734 14.12 -7.51 -20.09
N ALA A 735 14.87 -8.36 -19.39
CA ALA A 735 16.29 -8.14 -19.11
C ALA A 735 17.13 -8.02 -20.39
N TYR A 736 16.89 -8.88 -21.40
CA TYR A 736 17.57 -8.76 -22.69
C TYR A 736 17.14 -7.52 -23.49
N MET A 737 15.89 -7.07 -23.38
CA MET A 737 15.45 -5.79 -23.95
C MET A 737 16.15 -4.59 -23.27
N THR A 738 16.24 -4.57 -21.93
CA THR A 738 16.97 -3.54 -21.17
C THR A 738 18.45 -3.49 -21.55
N LEU A 739 19.08 -4.65 -21.80
CA LEU A 739 20.45 -4.73 -22.32
C LEU A 739 20.58 -4.43 -23.83
N SER A 740 19.56 -3.87 -24.47
CA SER A 740 19.51 -3.56 -25.91
C SER A 740 19.76 -4.77 -26.84
N ARG A 741 19.38 -5.98 -26.41
CA ARG A 741 19.50 -7.26 -27.14
C ARG A 741 18.13 -7.90 -27.48
N PRO A 742 17.22 -7.18 -28.17
CA PRO A 742 15.86 -7.65 -28.45
C PRO A 742 15.81 -8.91 -29.34
N ALA A 743 16.78 -9.17 -30.22
CA ALA A 743 16.87 -10.41 -30.98
C ALA A 743 16.93 -11.66 -30.07
N VAL A 744 17.68 -11.59 -28.97
CA VAL A 744 17.79 -12.68 -27.98
C VAL A 744 16.48 -12.85 -27.23
N ALA A 745 15.85 -11.75 -26.80
CA ALA A 745 14.54 -11.76 -26.16
C ALA A 745 13.46 -12.39 -27.06
N LEU A 746 13.42 -12.00 -28.33
CA LEU A 746 12.49 -12.52 -29.33
C LEU A 746 12.71 -14.01 -29.58
N GLU A 747 13.89 -14.42 -30.05
CA GLU A 747 14.10 -15.80 -30.54
C GLU A 747 14.16 -16.84 -29.41
N ARG A 748 14.67 -16.51 -28.22
CA ARG A 748 14.78 -17.48 -27.11
C ARG A 748 13.54 -17.55 -26.22
N TYR A 749 12.92 -16.41 -25.91
CA TYR A 749 11.96 -16.31 -24.79
C TYR A 749 10.54 -15.95 -25.22
N LEU A 750 10.36 -15.03 -26.18
CA LEU A 750 9.02 -14.58 -26.56
C LEU A 750 8.44 -15.43 -27.71
N LYS A 751 9.11 -15.47 -28.86
CA LYS A 751 8.61 -16.11 -30.10
C LYS A 751 8.15 -17.57 -29.92
N PRO A 752 8.79 -18.43 -29.10
CA PRO A 752 8.27 -19.79 -28.84
C PRO A 752 6.89 -19.81 -28.18
N HIS A 753 6.65 -18.92 -27.21
CA HIS A 753 5.45 -18.89 -26.37
C HIS A 753 4.32 -17.99 -26.92
N ARG A 754 4.53 -17.35 -28.08
CA ARG A 754 3.57 -16.44 -28.73
C ARG A 754 2.18 -17.05 -28.97
N ALA A 755 2.10 -18.35 -29.22
CA ALA A 755 0.82 -19.03 -29.45
C ALA A 755 0.02 -19.20 -28.14
N GLU A 756 0.71 -19.41 -27.02
CA GLU A 756 0.14 -19.65 -25.69
C GLU A 756 -0.39 -18.33 -25.09
N HIS A 757 0.33 -17.22 -25.29
CA HIS A 757 -0.05 -15.89 -24.83
C HIS A 757 -0.83 -15.06 -25.87
N ALA A 758 -1.40 -15.68 -26.91
CA ALA A 758 -2.04 -14.98 -28.03
C ALA A 758 -3.28 -14.13 -27.66
N ASP A 759 -3.86 -14.35 -26.48
CA ASP A 759 -4.98 -13.59 -25.90
C ASP A 759 -4.57 -12.68 -24.71
N ASP A 760 -3.32 -12.76 -24.26
CA ASP A 760 -2.74 -11.88 -23.23
C ASP A 760 -2.31 -10.56 -23.86
N PHE A 761 -2.99 -9.48 -23.49
CA PHE A 761 -2.72 -8.15 -24.01
C PHE A 761 -1.36 -7.59 -23.58
N LEU A 762 -0.92 -7.83 -22.34
CA LEU A 762 0.32 -7.28 -21.81
C LEU A 762 1.53 -7.99 -22.41
N TRP A 763 1.48 -9.32 -22.46
CA TRP A 763 2.53 -10.13 -23.07
C TRP A 763 2.67 -9.81 -24.56
N MET A 764 1.55 -9.67 -25.29
CA MET A 764 1.58 -9.33 -26.72
C MET A 764 2.02 -7.89 -26.99
N MET A 765 1.84 -6.97 -26.04
CA MET A 765 2.46 -5.63 -26.09
C MET A 765 3.97 -5.70 -25.86
N GLN A 766 4.47 -6.47 -24.87
CA GLN A 766 5.90 -6.71 -24.68
C GLN A 766 6.55 -7.31 -25.95
N TYR A 767 5.86 -8.25 -26.61
CA TYR A 767 6.30 -8.81 -27.89
C TYR A 767 6.31 -7.78 -29.04
N ALA A 768 5.34 -6.86 -29.08
CA ALA A 768 5.36 -5.75 -30.04
C ALA A 768 6.53 -4.79 -29.78
N ASP A 769 6.80 -4.45 -28.52
CA ASP A 769 7.90 -3.57 -28.11
C ASP A 769 9.26 -4.23 -28.42
N ALA A 770 9.39 -5.55 -28.23
CA ALA A 770 10.57 -6.31 -28.63
C ALA A 770 10.77 -6.34 -30.15
N LEU A 771 9.68 -6.48 -30.94
CA LEU A 771 9.75 -6.39 -32.41
C LEU A 771 10.21 -4.99 -32.87
N GLU A 772 9.69 -3.93 -32.26
CA GLU A 772 10.07 -2.54 -32.58
C GLU A 772 11.53 -2.26 -32.25
N GLN A 773 11.98 -2.64 -31.03
CA GLN A 773 13.39 -2.52 -30.66
C GLN A 773 14.32 -3.33 -31.57
N ASN A 774 13.83 -4.42 -32.19
CA ASN A 774 14.56 -5.24 -33.16
C ASN A 774 14.41 -4.74 -34.62
N GLN A 775 14.08 -3.47 -34.84
CA GLN A 775 13.88 -2.83 -36.16
C GLN A 775 12.77 -3.45 -37.03
N GLN A 776 11.86 -4.22 -36.44
CA GLN A 776 10.70 -4.81 -37.13
C GLN A 776 9.44 -3.94 -36.92
N ALA A 777 9.59 -2.62 -37.08
CA ALA A 777 8.55 -1.62 -36.82
C ALA A 777 7.21 -1.92 -37.52
N ASP A 778 7.23 -2.34 -38.80
CA ASP A 778 6.02 -2.73 -39.54
C ASP A 778 5.26 -3.90 -38.88
N ARG A 779 6.00 -4.87 -38.32
CA ARG A 779 5.42 -6.03 -37.63
C ARG A 779 4.88 -5.64 -36.26
N ALA A 780 5.61 -4.80 -35.53
CA ALA A 780 5.16 -4.24 -34.26
C ALA A 780 3.87 -3.41 -34.44
N TRP A 781 3.84 -2.53 -35.44
CA TRP A 781 2.67 -1.73 -35.80
C TRP A 781 1.47 -2.59 -36.20
N SER A 782 1.69 -3.59 -37.07
CA SER A 782 0.64 -4.53 -37.48
C SER A 782 0.04 -5.28 -36.27
N LEU A 783 0.89 -5.71 -35.34
CA LEU A 783 0.45 -6.37 -34.11
C LEU A 783 -0.32 -5.43 -33.18
N ARG A 784 0.20 -4.22 -32.91
CA ARG A 784 -0.48 -3.19 -32.11
C ARG A 784 -1.87 -2.88 -32.69
N GLN A 785 -1.98 -2.73 -34.01
CA GLN A 785 -3.26 -2.53 -34.71
C GLN A 785 -4.23 -3.72 -34.55
N GLN A 786 -3.73 -4.95 -34.52
CA GLN A 786 -4.55 -6.14 -34.24
C GLN A 786 -5.05 -6.15 -32.78
N LEU A 787 -4.18 -5.86 -31.81
CA LEU A 787 -4.53 -5.76 -30.38
C LEU A 787 -5.58 -4.67 -30.15
N TRP A 788 -5.36 -3.47 -30.70
CA TRP A 788 -6.31 -2.36 -30.66
C TRP A 788 -7.68 -2.75 -31.23
N THR A 789 -7.70 -3.40 -32.39
CA THR A 789 -8.96 -3.82 -33.03
C THR A 789 -9.71 -4.86 -32.21
N ARG A 790 -9.02 -5.86 -31.64
CA ARG A 790 -9.61 -6.89 -30.77
C ARG A 790 -10.23 -6.27 -29.50
N GLU A 791 -9.47 -5.44 -28.80
CA GLU A 791 -9.93 -4.80 -27.56
C GLU A 791 -11.09 -3.82 -27.83
N LYS A 792 -11.09 -3.12 -28.97
CA LYS A 792 -12.18 -2.24 -29.41
C LYS A 792 -13.47 -3.00 -29.74
N VAL A 793 -13.37 -4.25 -30.18
CA VAL A 793 -14.52 -5.15 -30.34
C VAL A 793 -15.02 -5.65 -28.99
N ARG A 794 -14.13 -6.09 -28.08
CA ARG A 794 -14.49 -6.49 -26.70
C ARG A 794 -15.22 -5.36 -25.94
N ALA A 795 -14.66 -4.15 -25.94
CA ALA A 795 -15.25 -2.99 -25.26
C ALA A 795 -16.61 -2.56 -25.85
N ARG A 796 -16.80 -2.69 -27.18
CA ARG A 796 -18.10 -2.43 -27.82
C ARG A 796 -19.15 -3.50 -27.48
N ALA A 797 -18.74 -4.76 -27.32
CA ALA A 797 -19.63 -5.85 -26.95
C ALA A 797 -20.14 -5.74 -25.50
N GLN A 798 -19.40 -5.06 -24.61
CA GLN A 798 -19.78 -4.87 -23.21
C GLN A 798 -20.63 -3.62 -22.95
N ASP A 799 -20.34 -2.48 -23.60
CA ASP A 799 -20.88 -1.16 -23.20
C ASP A 799 -21.71 -0.40 -24.27
N GLY A 800 -21.92 -0.97 -25.46
CA GLY A 800 -22.90 -0.51 -26.46
C GLY A 800 -22.62 0.84 -27.18
N ALA A 801 -21.87 1.77 -26.59
CA ALA A 801 -21.60 3.11 -27.15
C ALA A 801 -20.10 3.45 -27.19
N ALA A 802 -19.58 3.69 -28.40
CA ALA A 802 -18.14 3.80 -28.64
C ALA A 802 -17.42 4.94 -27.91
N ALA A 803 -18.11 6.04 -27.58
CA ALA A 803 -17.51 7.20 -26.89
C ALA A 803 -17.44 7.01 -25.36
N LEU A 804 -18.36 6.24 -24.78
CA LEU A 804 -18.42 5.95 -23.34
C LEU A 804 -17.43 4.83 -22.99
N ALA A 805 -17.35 3.79 -23.84
CA ALA A 805 -16.36 2.73 -23.74
C ALA A 805 -14.92 3.25 -23.72
N ALA A 806 -14.58 4.24 -24.56
CA ALA A 806 -13.24 4.83 -24.62
C ALA A 806 -12.82 5.60 -23.36
N ARG A 807 -13.78 6.17 -22.60
CA ARG A 807 -13.50 6.82 -21.31
C ARG A 807 -13.32 5.78 -20.19
N LYS A 808 -14.22 4.79 -20.10
CA LYS A 808 -14.09 3.67 -19.13
C LYS A 808 -12.83 2.83 -19.33
N TRP A 809 -12.33 2.72 -20.57
CA TRP A 809 -11.08 2.04 -20.91
C TRP A 809 -9.86 2.55 -20.12
N LEU A 810 -9.88 3.83 -19.70
CA LEU A 810 -8.79 4.52 -19.01
C LEU A 810 -9.03 4.69 -17.48
N THR A 811 -10.23 4.38 -16.97
CA THR A 811 -10.57 4.60 -15.55
C THR A 811 -10.00 3.52 -14.62
N ALA A 812 -9.74 3.90 -13.36
CA ALA A 812 -9.07 3.06 -12.36
C ALA A 812 -9.91 1.87 -11.83
N GLU A 813 -11.23 1.88 -12.00
CA GLU A 813 -12.13 0.84 -11.44
C GLU A 813 -12.04 -0.54 -12.12
N GLY A 814 -11.27 -0.66 -13.22
CA GLY A 814 -11.27 -1.86 -14.06
C GLY A 814 -9.98 -2.67 -14.09
N LEU A 815 -8.78 -2.05 -14.06
CA LEU A 815 -7.51 -2.70 -14.41
C LEU A 815 -6.28 -2.07 -13.75
N ASP A 816 -5.23 -2.89 -13.65
CA ASP A 816 -3.88 -2.59 -13.18
C ASP A 816 -3.24 -1.34 -13.84
N GLU A 817 -2.33 -0.66 -13.13
CA GLU A 817 -1.58 0.52 -13.60
C GLU A 817 -0.77 0.20 -14.87
N VAL A 818 -0.14 -0.98 -14.93
CA VAL A 818 0.66 -1.42 -16.09
C VAL A 818 -0.20 -1.54 -17.37
N GLN A 819 -1.39 -2.14 -17.25
CA GLN A 819 -2.28 -2.32 -18.40
C GLN A 819 -2.89 -1.01 -18.89
N ARG A 820 -3.13 -0.05 -17.98
CA ARG A 820 -3.53 1.32 -18.35
C ARG A 820 -2.43 2.04 -19.15
N GLN A 821 -1.16 1.88 -18.78
CA GLN A 821 -0.02 2.47 -19.50
C GLN A 821 0.17 1.87 -20.90
N ALA A 822 0.13 0.55 -21.04
CA ALA A 822 0.20 -0.11 -22.35
C ALA A 822 -0.95 0.32 -23.28
N ARG A 823 -2.15 0.51 -22.71
CA ARG A 823 -3.34 1.01 -23.42
C ARG A 823 -3.25 2.49 -23.81
N SER A 824 -2.66 3.35 -22.99
CA SER A 824 -2.51 4.77 -23.31
C SER A 824 -1.45 5.00 -24.40
N ARG A 825 -0.32 4.27 -24.35
CA ARG A 825 0.67 4.21 -25.45
C ARG A 825 0.00 3.78 -26.77
N LEU A 826 -0.81 2.71 -26.73
CA LEU A 826 -1.53 2.21 -27.90
C LEU A 826 -2.55 3.21 -28.46
N MET A 827 -3.25 3.98 -27.62
CA MET A 827 -4.13 5.06 -28.10
C MET A 827 -3.35 6.20 -28.75
N LEU A 828 -2.22 6.63 -28.18
CA LEU A 828 -1.38 7.70 -28.72
C LEU A 828 -0.88 7.37 -30.12
N PHE A 829 -0.39 6.14 -30.36
CA PHE A 829 -0.02 5.61 -31.68
C PHE A 829 -1.13 5.67 -32.75
N HIS A 830 -2.40 5.85 -32.35
CA HIS A 830 -3.55 5.91 -33.25
C HIS A 830 -4.22 7.29 -33.35
N THR A 831 -3.84 8.24 -32.49
CA THR A 831 -4.31 9.64 -32.55
C THR A 831 -3.24 10.51 -33.18
N GLN A 832 -3.62 11.42 -34.08
CA GLN A 832 -2.69 12.36 -34.70
C GLN A 832 -3.15 13.81 -34.53
N GLY A 833 -2.21 14.75 -34.48
CA GLY A 833 -2.48 16.19 -34.53
C GLY A 833 -3.04 16.76 -33.23
N ASP A 834 -4.15 17.51 -33.31
CA ASP A 834 -4.78 18.17 -32.16
C ASP A 834 -5.46 17.17 -31.21
N ALA A 835 -6.00 16.07 -31.72
CA ALA A 835 -6.68 15.04 -30.94
C ALA A 835 -5.71 14.30 -29.99
N GLU A 836 -4.48 14.07 -30.45
CA GLU A 836 -3.36 13.49 -29.71
C GLU A 836 -2.90 14.43 -28.59
N PHE A 837 -2.78 15.74 -28.87
CA PHE A 837 -2.51 16.79 -27.88
C PHE A 837 -3.60 16.94 -26.81
N ALA A 838 -4.86 16.64 -27.17
CA ALA A 838 -5.97 16.60 -26.22
C ALA A 838 -5.92 15.33 -25.36
N LEU A 839 -5.65 14.17 -25.97
CA LEU A 839 -5.47 12.89 -25.27
C LEU A 839 -4.29 12.95 -24.28
N MET A 840 -3.13 13.46 -24.69
CA MET A 840 -1.95 13.59 -23.82
C MET A 840 -2.25 14.46 -22.58
N ARG A 841 -2.93 15.60 -22.77
CA ARG A 841 -3.36 16.45 -21.63
C ARG A 841 -4.32 15.71 -20.70
N GLU A 842 -5.25 14.94 -21.24
CA GLU A 842 -6.22 14.20 -20.43
C GLU A 842 -5.54 13.05 -19.65
N LEU A 843 -4.60 12.33 -20.26
CA LEU A 843 -3.78 11.30 -19.59
C LEU A 843 -2.96 11.89 -18.43
N LEU A 844 -2.26 13.01 -18.67
CA LEU A 844 -1.49 13.71 -17.63
C LEU A 844 -2.38 14.31 -16.54
N ARG A 845 -3.64 14.66 -16.86
CA ARG A 845 -4.65 15.12 -15.89
C ARG A 845 -5.11 13.96 -15.00
N MET A 846 -5.47 12.82 -15.60
CA MET A 846 -5.93 11.62 -14.89
C MET A 846 -4.89 11.06 -13.93
N ASP A 847 -3.61 11.07 -14.28
CA ASP A 847 -2.50 10.64 -13.39
C ASP A 847 -2.42 11.47 -12.09
N LEU A 848 -2.82 12.75 -12.12
CA LEU A 848 -2.86 13.62 -10.95
C LEU A 848 -4.17 13.53 -10.15
N GLU A 849 -5.27 13.03 -10.74
CA GLU A 849 -6.58 12.93 -10.06
C GLU A 849 -6.56 11.97 -8.85
N GLY A 850 -5.59 11.05 -8.78
CA GLY A 850 -5.35 10.16 -7.63
C GLY A 850 -4.72 10.84 -6.40
N GLY A 851 -4.73 12.17 -6.30
CA GLY A 851 -4.15 12.92 -5.17
C GLY A 851 -2.62 13.03 -5.19
N ARG A 852 -1.96 12.59 -6.27
CA ARG A 852 -0.51 12.74 -6.49
C ARG A 852 -0.18 14.23 -6.70
N ARG A 853 0.86 14.74 -6.01
CA ARG A 853 1.34 16.13 -6.18
C ARG A 853 2.26 16.33 -7.40
N GLU A 854 2.73 15.22 -7.97
CA GLU A 854 3.68 15.15 -9.07
C GLU A 854 3.24 14.03 -10.02
N HIS A 855 3.63 14.10 -11.29
CA HIS A 855 3.33 13.03 -12.25
C HIS A 855 4.07 11.74 -11.89
N SER A 856 3.47 10.59 -12.20
CA SER A 856 4.13 9.29 -12.09
C SER A 856 5.30 9.16 -13.08
N ALA A 857 6.25 8.26 -12.79
CA ALA A 857 7.39 7.99 -13.66
C ALA A 857 6.95 7.54 -15.07
N ALA A 858 5.88 6.75 -15.18
CA ALA A 858 5.35 6.33 -16.48
C ALA A 858 4.66 7.46 -17.25
N ALA A 859 3.94 8.37 -16.57
CA ALA A 859 3.37 9.57 -17.20
C ALA A 859 4.48 10.54 -17.67
N ALA A 860 5.57 10.63 -16.91
CA ALA A 860 6.78 11.34 -17.29
C ALA A 860 7.44 10.77 -18.54
N GLU A 861 7.74 9.47 -18.57
CA GLU A 861 8.32 8.80 -19.75
C GLU A 861 7.45 8.91 -20.99
N LEU A 862 6.13 8.76 -20.84
CA LEU A 862 5.16 8.86 -21.92
C LEU A 862 5.08 10.28 -22.50
N ALA A 863 5.25 11.32 -21.67
CA ALA A 863 5.37 12.70 -22.14
C ALA A 863 6.72 12.96 -22.86
N ILE A 864 7.82 12.39 -22.37
CA ILE A 864 9.15 12.49 -22.97
C ILE A 864 9.18 11.82 -24.35
N ALA A 865 8.75 10.56 -24.45
CA ALA A 865 8.71 9.81 -25.71
C ALA A 865 7.87 10.53 -26.79
N TRP A 866 6.74 11.09 -26.38
CA TRP A 866 5.87 11.89 -27.27
C TRP A 866 6.52 13.20 -27.76
N LEU A 867 7.34 13.86 -26.93
CA LEU A 867 8.13 15.03 -27.36
C LEU A 867 9.24 14.64 -28.34
N GLN A 868 9.88 13.49 -28.15
CA GLN A 868 10.89 12.95 -29.06
C GLN A 868 10.30 12.56 -30.42
N GLU A 869 9.15 11.88 -30.44
CA GLU A 869 8.45 11.49 -31.68
C GLU A 869 8.10 12.70 -32.55
N ARG A 870 7.82 13.85 -31.92
CA ARG A 870 7.58 15.14 -32.61
C ARG A 870 8.85 15.95 -32.88
N GLY A 871 10.03 15.50 -32.41
CA GLY A 871 11.32 16.17 -32.57
C GLY A 871 11.47 17.46 -31.76
N GLU A 872 10.67 17.63 -30.71
CA GLU A 872 10.56 18.83 -29.86
C GLU A 872 11.55 18.82 -28.68
N TYR A 873 12.80 18.45 -28.95
CA TYR A 873 13.87 18.27 -27.96
C TYR A 873 14.13 19.50 -27.05
N GLN A 874 13.77 20.72 -27.49
CA GLN A 874 13.83 21.92 -26.66
C GLN A 874 12.78 21.91 -25.54
N ALA A 875 11.56 21.48 -25.84
CA ALA A 875 10.49 21.33 -24.87
C ALA A 875 10.76 20.13 -23.94
N GLU A 876 11.32 19.05 -24.49
CA GLU A 876 11.80 17.90 -23.72
C GLU A 876 12.86 18.31 -22.70
N ARG A 877 13.91 19.03 -23.12
CA ARG A 877 14.92 19.58 -22.21
C ARG A 877 14.30 20.46 -21.13
N GLY A 878 13.37 21.34 -21.49
CA GLY A 878 12.63 22.17 -20.53
C GLY A 878 11.85 21.34 -19.50
N TYR A 879 11.22 20.26 -19.95
CA TYR A 879 10.46 19.32 -19.11
C TYR A 879 11.38 18.51 -18.18
N LEU A 880 12.50 17.97 -18.69
CA LEU A 880 13.53 17.28 -17.89
C LEU A 880 14.11 18.21 -16.81
N TRP A 881 14.43 19.47 -17.15
CA TRP A 881 14.88 20.48 -16.19
C TRP A 881 13.81 20.81 -15.14
N GLN A 882 12.54 20.87 -15.53
CA GLN A 882 11.42 21.08 -14.62
C GLN A 882 11.24 19.90 -13.65
N GLN A 883 11.43 18.67 -14.11
CA GLN A 883 11.42 17.48 -13.26
C GLN A 883 12.63 17.47 -12.30
N TYR A 884 13.84 17.70 -12.81
CA TYR A 884 15.06 17.79 -12.00
C TYR A 884 14.97 18.88 -10.92
N ALA A 885 14.36 20.03 -11.24
CA ALA A 885 14.15 21.11 -10.27
C ALA A 885 13.14 20.76 -9.16
N ARG A 886 12.10 19.97 -9.48
CA ARG A 886 11.08 19.50 -8.52
C ARG A 886 11.56 18.34 -7.66
N SER A 887 12.26 17.38 -8.27
CA SER A 887 12.73 16.14 -7.64
C SER A 887 13.92 16.27 -6.68
N ARG A 888 14.37 17.49 -6.33
CA ARG A 888 15.55 17.78 -5.48
C ARG A 888 15.62 17.12 -4.08
N SER A 889 14.65 16.28 -3.70
CA SER A 889 14.66 15.48 -2.46
C SER A 889 14.39 13.97 -2.65
N LYS A 890 14.15 13.48 -3.88
CA LYS A 890 13.82 12.07 -4.15
C LYS A 890 14.58 11.55 -5.37
N SER A 891 14.90 10.25 -5.35
CA SER A 891 15.72 9.55 -6.36
C SER A 891 15.00 9.31 -7.71
N THR A 892 14.12 10.22 -8.14
CA THR A 892 13.47 10.15 -9.45
C THR A 892 14.41 10.74 -10.50
N SER A 893 15.41 9.96 -10.91
CA SER A 893 16.31 10.31 -12.00
C SER A 893 15.54 10.46 -13.31
N SER A 894 15.83 11.51 -14.07
CA SER A 894 15.47 11.60 -15.49
C SER A 894 15.91 10.32 -16.21
N PRO A 895 15.12 9.76 -17.14
CA PRO A 895 15.50 8.53 -17.83
C PRO A 895 16.79 8.74 -18.63
N LEU A 896 17.79 7.86 -18.43
CA LEU A 896 19.11 7.98 -19.05
C LEU A 896 19.03 8.05 -20.59
N TRP A 897 18.13 7.29 -21.19
CA TRP A 897 17.85 7.29 -22.63
C TRP A 897 17.32 8.64 -23.13
N ALA A 898 16.57 9.38 -22.31
CA ALA A 898 16.07 10.70 -22.65
C ALA A 898 17.19 11.75 -22.59
N GLU A 899 18.01 11.73 -21.54
CA GLU A 899 19.13 12.68 -21.40
C GLU A 899 20.14 12.54 -22.54
N ILE A 900 20.47 11.31 -22.97
CA ILE A 900 21.39 11.10 -24.09
C ILE A 900 20.77 11.49 -25.43
N THR A 901 19.48 11.19 -25.67
CA THR A 901 18.79 11.56 -26.91
C THR A 901 18.71 13.08 -27.07
N VAL A 902 18.39 13.83 -26.00
CA VAL A 902 18.43 15.30 -26.00
C VAL A 902 19.85 15.81 -26.27
N ALA A 903 20.87 15.27 -25.59
CA ALA A 903 22.25 15.69 -25.78
C ALA A 903 22.72 15.49 -27.25
N LEU A 904 22.38 14.34 -27.86
CA LEU A 904 22.65 14.03 -29.26
C LEU A 904 21.88 14.96 -30.22
N ALA A 905 20.57 15.16 -29.99
CA ALA A 905 19.71 15.97 -30.85
C ALA A 905 20.02 17.47 -30.80
N GLU A 906 20.55 17.97 -29.68
CA GLU A 906 21.04 19.35 -29.50
C GLU A 906 22.53 19.51 -29.88
N LYS A 907 23.25 18.39 -30.06
CA LYS A 907 24.71 18.33 -30.28
C LYS A 907 25.54 18.86 -29.09
N ASP A 908 25.09 18.63 -27.85
CA ASP A 908 25.88 18.90 -26.65
C ASP A 908 26.93 17.80 -26.42
N VAL A 909 28.13 18.01 -26.96
CA VAL A 909 29.26 17.09 -26.86
C VAL A 909 29.72 16.91 -25.41
N ALA A 910 29.55 17.92 -24.56
CA ALA A 910 29.97 17.86 -23.16
C ALA A 910 29.03 17.02 -22.31
N GLN A 911 27.72 17.17 -22.50
CA GLN A 911 26.71 16.33 -21.84
C GLN A 911 26.79 14.88 -22.35
N ALA A 912 26.81 14.67 -23.67
CA ALA A 912 26.94 13.33 -24.25
C ALA A 912 28.22 12.61 -23.77
N GLY A 913 29.35 13.32 -23.69
CA GLY A 913 30.60 12.79 -23.16
C GLY A 913 30.55 12.42 -21.67
N GLN A 914 29.87 13.22 -20.83
CA GLN A 914 29.69 12.88 -19.41
C GLN A 914 28.79 11.66 -19.22
N LEU A 915 27.70 11.57 -20.00
CA LEU A 915 26.78 10.42 -19.96
C LEU A 915 27.48 9.14 -20.42
N LEU A 916 28.21 9.20 -21.55
CA LEU A 916 29.02 8.09 -22.05
C LEU A 916 30.09 7.66 -21.03
N GLN A 917 30.79 8.59 -20.38
CA GLN A 917 31.82 8.23 -19.39
C GLN A 917 31.23 7.59 -18.11
N ARG A 918 30.02 7.97 -17.69
CA ARG A 918 29.39 7.45 -16.46
C ARG A 918 28.57 6.18 -16.69
N HIS A 919 27.97 6.05 -17.87
CA HIS A 919 26.90 5.09 -18.15
C HIS A 919 27.09 4.29 -19.44
N ASP A 920 28.29 4.30 -20.05
CA ASP A 920 28.64 3.66 -21.34
C ASP A 920 27.74 2.49 -21.79
N GLU A 921 27.80 1.35 -21.09
CA GLU A 921 27.05 0.13 -21.44
C GLU A 921 25.55 0.16 -21.09
N ALA A 922 25.10 1.13 -20.30
CA ALA A 922 23.70 1.36 -19.95
C ALA A 922 23.01 2.37 -20.88
N LEU A 923 23.76 3.04 -21.76
CA LEU A 923 23.17 3.84 -22.85
C LEU A 923 22.51 2.92 -23.90
N PRO A 924 21.39 3.33 -24.51
CA PRO A 924 20.79 2.60 -25.63
C PRO A 924 21.81 2.39 -26.76
N ARG A 925 21.76 1.24 -27.45
CA ARG A 925 22.81 0.81 -28.39
C ARG A 925 23.19 1.85 -29.46
N TYR A 926 22.20 2.49 -30.09
CA TYR A 926 22.44 3.52 -31.10
C TYR A 926 23.00 4.80 -30.47
N ASP A 927 22.48 5.20 -29.32
CA ASP A 927 22.91 6.42 -28.64
C ASP A 927 24.33 6.28 -28.08
N ARG A 928 24.74 5.09 -27.63
CA ARG A 928 26.14 4.77 -27.29
C ARG A 928 27.07 4.99 -28.49
N ILE A 929 26.72 4.43 -29.67
CA ILE A 929 27.51 4.55 -30.91
C ILE A 929 27.55 6.02 -31.37
N ASN A 930 26.39 6.69 -31.40
CA ASN A 930 26.25 8.08 -31.82
C ASN A 930 26.96 9.04 -30.85
N ALA A 931 26.91 8.79 -29.55
CA ALA A 931 27.62 9.58 -28.54
C ALA A 931 29.13 9.38 -28.63
N ALA A 932 29.60 8.14 -28.77
CA ALA A 932 31.02 7.88 -29.00
C ALA A 932 31.53 8.57 -30.28
N ALA A 933 30.78 8.50 -31.38
CA ALA A 933 31.09 9.20 -32.62
C ALA A 933 31.08 10.74 -32.44
N MET A 934 30.09 11.28 -31.74
CA MET A 934 29.94 12.73 -31.49
C MET A 934 31.00 13.31 -30.53
N VAL A 935 31.44 12.51 -29.55
CA VAL A 935 32.56 12.81 -28.64
C VAL A 935 33.91 12.58 -29.34
N GLY A 936 33.92 11.98 -30.54
CA GLY A 936 35.11 11.72 -31.33
C GLY A 936 35.94 10.52 -30.85
N ASP A 937 35.36 9.64 -30.03
CA ASP A 937 35.93 8.32 -29.72
C ASP A 937 35.46 7.30 -30.76
N VAL A 938 36.03 7.41 -31.96
CA VAL A 938 35.73 6.53 -33.09
C VAL A 938 36.03 5.07 -32.77
N ARG A 939 37.00 4.78 -31.89
CA ARG A 939 37.33 3.40 -31.49
C ARG A 939 36.23 2.79 -30.62
N LEU A 940 35.72 3.55 -29.65
CA LEU A 940 34.57 3.11 -28.86
C LEU A 940 33.32 2.96 -29.75
N ALA A 941 33.09 3.88 -30.70
CA ALA A 941 31.99 3.79 -31.65
C ALA A 941 32.07 2.53 -32.53
N GLN A 942 33.26 2.23 -33.08
CA GLN A 942 33.52 1.03 -33.87
C GLN A 942 33.36 -0.26 -33.04
N THR A 943 33.90 -0.28 -31.82
CA THR A 943 33.81 -1.45 -30.93
C THR A 943 32.36 -1.70 -30.52
N ALA A 944 31.64 -0.66 -30.08
CA ALA A 944 30.22 -0.77 -29.71
C ALA A 944 29.34 -1.17 -30.90
N ALA A 945 29.61 -0.67 -32.11
CA ALA A 945 28.86 -1.06 -33.31
C ALA A 945 29.14 -2.53 -33.69
N PHE A 946 30.39 -3.00 -33.57
CA PHE A 946 30.77 -4.39 -33.84
C PHE A 946 30.19 -5.37 -32.80
N GLU A 947 30.27 -5.04 -31.51
CA GLU A 947 29.66 -5.81 -30.41
C GLU A 947 28.16 -5.99 -30.63
N ASN A 948 27.44 -4.89 -30.88
CA ASN A 948 25.98 -4.95 -31.09
C ASN A 948 25.60 -5.73 -32.36
N MET A 949 26.39 -5.64 -33.44
CA MET A 949 26.12 -6.39 -34.68
C MET A 949 26.36 -7.90 -34.54
N ALA A 950 27.20 -8.34 -33.59
CA ALA A 950 27.34 -9.76 -33.25
C ALA A 950 26.10 -10.32 -32.52
N ASP A 951 25.45 -9.49 -31.69
CA ASP A 951 24.20 -9.85 -30.99
C ASP A 951 22.94 -9.65 -31.87
N GLN A 952 23.00 -8.78 -32.87
CA GLN A 952 21.92 -8.42 -33.80
C GLN A 952 22.44 -8.34 -35.25
N PRO A 953 22.54 -9.47 -35.97
CA PRO A 953 23.02 -9.49 -37.35
C PRO A 953 22.04 -8.90 -38.37
N ASP A 954 20.74 -8.89 -38.06
CA ASP A 954 19.65 -8.45 -38.96
C ASP A 954 19.21 -6.98 -38.69
N ASP A 955 20.15 -6.10 -38.33
CA ASP A 955 19.91 -4.68 -37.99
C ASP A 955 20.58 -3.76 -39.02
N ASP A 956 19.85 -3.43 -40.09
CA ASP A 956 20.33 -2.57 -41.19
C ASP A 956 20.89 -1.21 -40.72
N PRO A 957 20.25 -0.49 -39.77
CA PRO A 957 20.83 0.72 -39.17
C PRO A 957 22.18 0.49 -38.46
N LEU A 958 22.33 -0.58 -37.67
CA LEU A 958 23.62 -0.92 -37.05
C LEU A 958 24.68 -1.26 -38.10
N HIS A 959 24.33 -2.05 -39.12
CA HIS A 959 25.26 -2.38 -40.20
C HIS A 959 25.70 -1.13 -40.97
N LEU A 960 24.78 -0.21 -41.26
CA LEU A 960 25.09 1.06 -41.91
C LEU A 960 25.98 1.94 -41.03
N ALA A 961 25.64 2.10 -39.75
CA ALA A 961 26.45 2.86 -38.79
C ALA A 961 27.87 2.26 -38.66
N LEU A 962 28.00 0.94 -38.52
CA LEU A 962 29.30 0.26 -38.50
C LEU A 962 30.09 0.52 -39.80
N THR A 963 29.45 0.39 -40.96
CA THR A 963 30.07 0.65 -42.27
C THR A 963 30.58 2.09 -42.36
N GLU A 964 29.79 3.08 -41.94
CA GLU A 964 30.19 4.48 -41.92
C GLU A 964 31.34 4.76 -40.93
N GLN A 965 31.30 4.20 -39.72
CA GLN A 965 32.38 4.38 -38.73
C GLN A 965 33.67 3.67 -39.13
N LEU A 966 33.61 2.53 -39.81
CA LEU A 966 34.79 1.85 -40.37
C LEU A 966 35.39 2.66 -41.52
N LEU A 967 34.56 3.11 -42.47
CA LEU A 967 35.03 3.90 -43.62
C LEU A 967 35.56 5.29 -43.21
N ALA A 968 35.01 5.92 -42.16
CA ALA A 968 35.42 7.24 -41.68
C ALA A 968 36.90 7.32 -41.23
N PHE A 969 37.53 6.19 -40.93
CA PHE A 969 38.94 6.09 -40.54
C PHE A 969 39.70 4.99 -41.32
N SER A 970 39.23 4.65 -42.52
CA SER A 970 39.89 3.67 -43.40
C SER A 970 41.03 4.27 -44.21
N ASP A 971 42.06 3.46 -44.46
CA ASP A 971 43.08 3.77 -45.46
C ASP A 971 42.45 3.64 -46.87
N TYR A 972 42.86 4.49 -47.82
CA TYR A 972 42.36 4.37 -49.19
C TYR A 972 43.34 4.81 -50.27
N GLY A 973 43.28 4.12 -51.41
CA GLY A 973 43.90 4.53 -52.66
C GLY A 973 42.88 5.25 -53.55
N GLY A 974 43.23 6.43 -54.07
CA GLY A 974 42.35 7.27 -54.87
C GLY A 974 42.94 7.66 -56.22
N LEU A 975 42.14 7.58 -57.27
CA LEU A 975 42.41 8.11 -58.60
C LEU A 975 41.38 9.17 -58.96
N GLN A 976 41.84 10.34 -59.40
CA GLN A 976 41.00 11.41 -59.92
C GLN A 976 41.49 11.82 -61.31
N LEU A 977 40.64 11.63 -62.32
CA LEU A 977 40.88 12.07 -63.69
C LEU A 977 39.91 13.22 -64.01
N ARG A 978 40.44 14.35 -64.45
CA ARG A 978 39.64 15.51 -64.85
C ARG A 978 40.09 16.00 -66.22
N ASN A 979 39.15 16.10 -67.16
CA ASN A 979 39.37 16.69 -68.47
C ASN A 979 38.55 17.97 -68.59
N ARG A 980 39.21 19.11 -68.79
CA ARG A 980 38.59 20.44 -68.78
C ARG A 980 38.91 21.22 -70.04
N ARG A 981 37.85 21.56 -70.78
CA ARG A 981 37.86 22.31 -72.03
C ARG A 981 37.55 23.78 -71.78
N MET A 982 38.48 24.67 -72.07
CA MET A 982 38.30 26.14 -72.03
C MET A 982 38.41 26.75 -73.43
N ASP A 983 38.01 28.03 -73.55
CA ASP A 983 38.04 28.77 -74.81
C ASP A 983 39.41 28.86 -75.50
N ALA A 984 40.52 28.77 -74.76
CA ALA A 984 41.89 28.90 -75.27
C ALA A 984 42.75 27.62 -75.13
N ILE A 985 42.52 26.82 -74.09
CA ILE A 985 43.28 25.59 -73.77
C ILE A 985 42.36 24.45 -73.34
N ASP A 986 42.79 23.21 -73.60
CA ASP A 986 42.30 21.99 -72.97
C ASP A 986 43.30 21.57 -71.87
N GLU A 987 42.79 21.11 -70.72
CA GLU A 987 43.60 20.67 -69.57
C GLU A 987 43.17 19.28 -69.10
N GLN A 988 44.12 18.33 -69.13
CA GLN A 988 43.97 16.99 -68.58
C GLN A 988 44.74 16.91 -67.25
N VAL A 989 44.03 16.66 -66.16
CA VAL A 989 44.58 16.50 -64.81
C VAL A 989 44.43 15.05 -64.40
N SER A 990 45.54 14.38 -64.09
CA SER A 990 45.57 13.09 -63.43
C SER A 990 46.13 13.27 -62.02
N ARG A 991 45.37 12.88 -61.01
CA ARG A 991 45.78 12.95 -59.61
C ARG A 991 45.64 11.58 -58.96
N LEU A 992 46.73 11.08 -58.41
CA LEU A 992 46.76 9.95 -57.49
C LEU A 992 46.77 10.48 -56.05
N ARG A 993 46.05 9.83 -55.16
CA ARG A 993 46.07 10.09 -53.72
C ARG A 993 46.21 8.77 -52.98
N TRP A 994 47.02 8.77 -51.94
CA TRP A 994 47.08 7.72 -50.94
C TRP A 994 46.79 8.34 -49.58
N HIS A 995 45.77 7.82 -48.88
CA HIS A 995 45.33 8.28 -47.57
C HIS A 995 45.63 7.22 -46.52
N VAL A 996 46.23 7.64 -45.41
CA VAL A 996 46.53 6.77 -44.27
C VAL A 996 45.99 7.38 -42.97
N GLY A 997 45.13 6.62 -42.29
CA GLY A 997 44.64 6.93 -40.96
C GLY A 997 45.66 6.53 -39.89
N LEU A 998 46.36 7.49 -39.30
CA LEU A 998 47.37 7.21 -38.26
C LEU A 998 46.73 6.91 -36.89
N ASN A 999 45.67 7.64 -36.56
CA ASN A 999 44.74 7.41 -35.45
C ASN A 999 43.49 8.31 -35.65
N PRO A 1000 42.37 8.14 -34.94
CA PRO A 1000 41.15 8.93 -35.15
C PRO A 1000 41.29 10.46 -35.12
N ARG A 1001 42.42 10.99 -34.59
CA ARG A 1001 42.73 12.41 -34.56
C ARG A 1001 43.75 12.87 -35.61
N TRP A 1002 44.43 11.96 -36.32
CA TRP A 1002 45.50 12.28 -37.26
C TRP A 1002 45.43 11.40 -38.52
N ALA A 1003 45.44 12.04 -39.68
CA ALA A 1003 45.51 11.39 -40.99
C ALA A 1003 46.57 12.06 -41.88
N LEU A 1004 47.13 11.27 -42.79
CA LEU A 1004 48.15 11.69 -43.75
C LEU A 1004 47.66 11.40 -45.18
N ASP A 1005 47.59 12.42 -46.03
CA ASP A 1005 47.44 12.25 -47.47
C ASP A 1005 48.78 12.50 -48.16
N LEU A 1006 49.13 11.62 -49.11
CA LEU A 1006 50.15 11.83 -50.11
C LEU A 1006 49.47 11.94 -51.47
N ASP A 1007 49.72 13.03 -52.21
CA ASP A 1007 49.16 13.25 -53.54
C ASP A 1007 50.22 13.46 -54.61
N ALA A 1008 49.95 12.97 -55.82
CA ALA A 1008 50.78 13.18 -57.01
C ALA A 1008 49.88 13.64 -58.16
N GLU A 1009 50.26 14.72 -58.84
CA GLU A 1009 49.45 15.41 -59.84
C GLU A 1009 50.24 15.65 -61.13
N ASP A 1010 49.71 15.24 -62.28
CA ASP A 1010 50.19 15.56 -63.64
C ASP A 1010 49.10 16.35 -64.37
N VAL A 1011 49.44 17.55 -64.83
CA VAL A 1011 48.55 18.49 -65.54
C VAL A 1011 49.12 18.75 -66.92
N ARG A 1012 48.48 18.19 -67.93
CA ARG A 1012 48.84 18.39 -69.34
C ARG A 1012 47.92 19.44 -69.95
N ARG A 1013 48.51 20.44 -70.59
CA ARG A 1013 47.79 21.55 -71.23
C ARG A 1013 48.06 21.53 -72.72
N THR A 1014 47.01 21.66 -73.52
CA THR A 1014 47.09 21.72 -75.00
C THR A 1014 46.31 22.95 -75.49
N VAL A 1015 46.76 23.57 -76.58
CA VAL A 1015 46.15 24.80 -77.09
C VAL A 1015 44.97 24.50 -78.00
N ASN A 1016 43.83 25.16 -77.76
CA ASN A 1016 42.65 25.14 -78.62
C ASN A 1016 42.64 26.28 -79.63
N LYS A 1017 43.16 27.45 -79.24
CA LYS A 1017 43.22 28.67 -80.08
C LYS A 1017 44.57 29.37 -79.93
N ASN A 1018 45.47 29.12 -80.87
CA ASN A 1018 46.81 29.73 -80.91
C ASN A 1018 46.79 31.27 -81.03
N THR A 1019 45.63 31.87 -81.32
CA THR A 1019 45.40 33.33 -81.33
C THR A 1019 45.17 33.94 -79.94
N LEU A 1020 45.08 33.12 -78.88
CA LEU A 1020 44.84 33.57 -77.50
C LEU A 1020 45.96 33.16 -76.54
N VAL A 1021 46.52 31.96 -76.70
CA VAL A 1021 47.60 31.40 -75.88
C VAL A 1021 48.54 30.60 -76.76
N ARG A 1022 49.84 30.65 -76.45
CA ARG A 1022 50.90 29.83 -77.07
C ARG A 1022 51.67 29.05 -75.99
N ASP A 1023 52.23 27.90 -76.37
CA ASP A 1023 53.20 27.08 -75.61
C ASP A 1023 52.92 26.99 -74.08
N PRO A 1024 51.72 26.52 -73.67
CA PRO A 1024 51.30 26.48 -72.27
C PRO A 1024 52.17 25.51 -71.45
N SER A 1025 52.59 25.90 -70.25
CA SER A 1025 53.35 25.00 -69.38
C SER A 1025 52.51 23.78 -68.97
N GLN A 1026 53.12 22.61 -69.03
CA GLN A 1026 52.64 21.44 -68.28
C GLN A 1026 52.99 21.65 -66.81
N GLU A 1027 52.28 20.98 -65.89
CA GLU A 1027 52.58 21.09 -64.47
C GLU A 1027 52.57 19.73 -63.80
N ARG A 1028 53.58 19.45 -62.98
CA ARG A 1028 53.69 18.23 -62.17
C ARG A 1028 53.93 18.58 -60.72
N GLY A 1029 53.44 17.76 -59.81
CA GLY A 1029 53.72 17.96 -58.39
C GLY A 1029 53.48 16.75 -57.51
N ILE A 1030 54.10 16.80 -56.33
CA ILE A 1030 53.87 15.88 -55.23
C ILE A 1030 53.52 16.72 -54.00
N GLY A 1031 52.46 16.35 -53.31
CA GLY A 1031 51.93 16.97 -52.10
C GLY A 1031 51.94 16.00 -50.92
N LEU A 1032 52.14 16.55 -49.73
CA LEU A 1032 51.90 15.92 -48.45
C LEU A 1032 50.93 16.81 -47.66
N ARG A 1033 49.91 16.20 -47.07
CA ARG A 1033 48.93 16.87 -46.22
C ARG A 1033 48.76 16.09 -44.92
N LEU A 1034 48.96 16.79 -43.81
CA LEU A 1034 48.74 16.26 -42.47
C LEU A 1034 47.48 16.92 -41.90
N THR A 1035 46.47 16.11 -41.59
CA THR A 1035 45.20 16.57 -41.01
C THR A 1035 45.11 16.11 -39.56
N ARG A 1036 44.83 17.06 -38.67
CA ARG A 1036 44.48 16.82 -37.26
C ARG A 1036 43.02 17.17 -37.03
N LYS A 1037 42.25 16.29 -36.37
CA LYS A 1037 40.87 16.55 -35.93
C LYS A 1037 40.77 16.43 -34.41
N THR A 1038 39.99 17.31 -33.79
CA THR A 1038 39.55 17.27 -32.39
C THR A 1038 38.06 17.62 -32.33
N GLN A 1039 37.43 17.51 -31.14
CA GLN A 1039 35.99 17.79 -30.96
C GLN A 1039 35.58 19.20 -31.44
N SER A 1040 36.38 20.22 -31.14
CA SER A 1040 36.08 21.62 -31.46
C SER A 1040 36.92 22.21 -32.60
N ALA A 1041 37.86 21.47 -33.19
CA ALA A 1041 38.78 22.04 -34.16
C ALA A 1041 39.31 21.04 -35.19
N SER A 1042 39.69 21.55 -36.36
CA SER A 1042 40.55 20.82 -37.29
C SER A 1042 41.71 21.68 -37.76
N SER A 1043 42.88 21.06 -37.90
CA SER A 1043 44.10 21.69 -38.40
C SER A 1043 44.56 20.91 -39.62
N GLU A 1044 44.78 21.58 -40.74
CA GLU A 1044 45.30 20.97 -41.96
C GLU A 1044 46.59 21.70 -42.35
N PHE A 1045 47.68 20.96 -42.45
CA PHE A 1045 48.96 21.45 -42.97
C PHE A 1045 49.26 20.75 -44.29
N MET A 1046 49.43 21.52 -45.37
CA MET A 1046 49.82 21.05 -46.69
C MET A 1046 51.18 21.63 -47.07
N LEU A 1047 52.05 20.77 -47.60
CA LEU A 1047 53.35 21.10 -48.17
C LEU A 1047 53.49 20.32 -49.48
N GLY A 1048 53.87 21.00 -50.57
CA GLY A 1048 54.12 20.33 -51.83
C GLY A 1048 55.32 20.88 -52.57
N ARG A 1049 55.75 20.15 -53.60
CA ARG A 1049 56.69 20.60 -54.62
C ARG A 1049 56.01 20.50 -55.98
N ARG A 1050 56.00 21.59 -56.74
CA ARG A 1050 55.36 21.69 -58.06
C ARG A 1050 56.33 22.28 -59.07
N GLU A 1051 56.28 21.82 -60.30
CA GLU A 1051 57.06 22.31 -61.44
C GLU A 1051 56.08 22.68 -62.55
N SER A 1052 56.09 23.94 -63.00
CA SER A 1052 55.24 24.41 -64.10
C SER A 1052 56.02 25.30 -65.08
N LEU A 1053 55.96 26.63 -64.95
CA LEU A 1053 56.87 27.55 -65.65
C LEU A 1053 58.23 27.59 -64.93
N GLU A 1054 58.20 27.64 -63.59
CA GLU A 1054 59.34 27.38 -62.73
C GLU A 1054 58.93 26.45 -61.56
N GLY A 1055 59.92 25.95 -60.81
CA GLY A 1055 59.71 25.03 -59.70
C GLY A 1055 59.42 25.73 -58.38
N TYR A 1056 58.19 25.61 -57.86
CA TYR A 1056 57.70 26.28 -56.66
C TYR A 1056 57.24 25.30 -55.57
N THR A 1057 57.14 25.80 -54.33
CA THR A 1057 56.86 24.99 -53.14
C THR A 1057 55.66 25.58 -52.41
N PRO A 1058 54.41 25.16 -52.73
CA PRO A 1058 53.23 25.60 -52.02
C PRO A 1058 53.23 25.11 -50.57
N MET A 1059 52.78 25.98 -49.67
CA MET A 1059 52.55 25.68 -48.26
C MET A 1059 51.21 26.27 -47.83
N GLN A 1060 50.41 25.51 -47.08
CA GLN A 1060 49.16 26.01 -46.50
C GLN A 1060 48.97 25.48 -45.09
N PHE A 1061 48.55 26.35 -44.18
CA PHE A 1061 47.99 25.98 -42.89
C PHE A 1061 46.55 26.48 -42.82
N THR A 1062 45.61 25.57 -42.54
CA THR A 1062 44.19 25.89 -42.35
C THR A 1062 43.78 25.43 -40.96
N GLN A 1063 43.12 26.32 -40.21
CA GLN A 1063 42.60 26.05 -38.88
C GLN A 1063 41.10 26.35 -38.87
N THR A 1064 40.29 25.31 -38.66
CA THR A 1064 38.86 25.47 -38.38
C THR A 1064 38.63 25.31 -36.87
N TYR A 1065 37.75 26.14 -36.31
CA TYR A 1065 37.37 26.13 -34.90
C TYR A 1065 35.85 26.29 -34.79
N ASN A 1066 35.18 25.32 -34.19
CA ASN A 1066 33.76 25.35 -33.89
C ASN A 1066 33.60 26.01 -32.51
N VAL A 1067 32.96 27.18 -32.47
CA VAL A 1067 32.74 27.93 -31.23
C VAL A 1067 31.60 27.31 -30.43
N ASP A 1068 30.53 26.91 -31.12
CA ASP A 1068 29.40 26.15 -30.61
C ASP A 1068 28.80 25.27 -31.73
N SER A 1069 27.60 24.72 -31.53
CA SER A 1069 26.91 23.87 -32.51
C SER A 1069 26.31 24.64 -33.71
N ARG A 1070 26.38 25.97 -33.74
CA ARG A 1070 25.84 26.85 -34.79
C ARG A 1070 26.89 27.74 -35.45
N TRP A 1071 28.02 28.02 -34.81
CA TRP A 1071 29.05 28.93 -35.29
C TRP A 1071 30.41 28.24 -35.45
N SER A 1072 30.92 28.24 -36.69
CA SER A 1072 32.29 27.83 -37.00
C SER A 1072 33.09 28.96 -37.64
N LEU A 1073 34.37 29.01 -37.29
CA LEU A 1073 35.37 29.95 -37.79
C LEU A 1073 36.47 29.17 -38.53
N GLN A 1074 36.95 29.71 -39.64
CA GLN A 1074 38.03 29.10 -40.42
C GLN A 1074 39.08 30.17 -40.73
N ALA A 1075 40.33 29.94 -40.35
CA ALA A 1075 41.46 30.78 -40.75
C ALA A 1075 42.38 29.99 -41.67
N SER A 1076 42.88 30.60 -42.75
CA SER A 1076 43.90 29.98 -43.60
C SER A 1076 45.06 30.93 -43.91
N LEU A 1077 46.27 30.37 -43.92
CA LEU A 1077 47.52 31.02 -44.27
C LEU A 1077 48.21 30.18 -45.34
N GLY A 1078 48.31 30.71 -46.55
CA GLY A 1078 48.89 30.07 -47.73
C GLY A 1078 50.05 30.87 -48.29
N ARG A 1079 51.10 30.18 -48.73
CA ARG A 1079 52.29 30.77 -49.36
C ARG A 1079 52.62 30.00 -50.64
N HIS A 1080 52.97 30.75 -51.70
CA HIS A 1080 53.31 30.21 -53.02
C HIS A 1080 52.27 29.18 -53.55
N LEU A 1081 50.99 29.40 -53.28
CA LEU A 1081 49.90 28.54 -53.77
C LEU A 1081 49.72 28.70 -55.29
N ALA A 1082 49.23 27.64 -55.94
CA ALA A 1082 48.74 27.74 -57.31
C ALA A 1082 47.61 28.80 -57.40
N THR A 1083 47.56 29.55 -58.48
CA THR A 1083 46.60 30.64 -58.71
C THR A 1083 45.86 30.44 -60.03
N GLN A 1084 44.67 31.01 -60.17
CA GLN A 1084 43.76 30.71 -61.29
C GLN A 1084 43.04 31.94 -61.84
N GLU A 1085 43.37 33.15 -61.39
CA GLU A 1085 42.64 34.40 -61.72
C GLU A 1085 42.62 34.72 -63.23
N THR A 1086 43.69 34.37 -63.96
CA THR A 1086 43.76 34.45 -65.43
C THR A 1086 44.44 33.21 -65.99
N LEU A 1087 44.32 33.00 -67.31
CA LEU A 1087 44.98 31.89 -68.01
C LEU A 1087 46.51 31.93 -67.86
N ALA A 1088 47.13 33.11 -67.94
CA ALA A 1088 48.58 33.27 -67.76
C ALA A 1088 49.02 32.88 -66.34
N MET A 1089 48.27 33.34 -65.32
CA MET A 1089 48.58 33.01 -63.92
C MET A 1089 48.31 31.55 -63.58
N ARG A 1090 47.34 30.89 -64.24
CA ARG A 1090 47.11 29.44 -64.15
C ARG A 1090 48.31 28.59 -64.58
N MET A 1091 49.18 29.13 -65.44
CA MET A 1091 50.34 28.44 -65.99
C MET A 1091 51.64 28.85 -65.28
N GLY A 1092 51.91 30.15 -65.17
CA GLY A 1092 53.16 30.71 -64.63
C GLY A 1092 53.06 31.49 -63.31
N GLY A 1093 51.89 31.55 -62.68
CA GLY A 1093 51.66 32.34 -61.47
C GLY A 1093 51.73 31.54 -60.16
N MET A 1094 51.86 32.27 -59.06
CA MET A 1094 51.63 31.79 -57.68
C MET A 1094 50.99 32.90 -56.82
N LYS A 1095 50.39 32.54 -55.68
CA LYS A 1095 49.84 33.51 -54.72
C LYS A 1095 50.11 33.16 -53.24
N ASP A 1096 50.32 34.18 -52.43
CA ASP A 1096 50.15 34.08 -50.98
C ASP A 1096 48.70 34.46 -50.65
N ARG A 1097 48.05 33.74 -49.72
CA ARG A 1097 46.66 33.98 -49.30
C ARG A 1097 46.59 34.04 -47.78
N VAL A 1098 45.84 35.01 -47.27
CA VAL A 1098 45.31 35.02 -45.91
C VAL A 1098 43.79 35.04 -46.03
N SER A 1099 43.07 34.10 -45.42
CA SER A 1099 41.60 34.17 -45.35
C SER A 1099 41.05 33.89 -43.97
N LEU A 1100 39.88 34.47 -43.71
CA LEU A 1100 39.05 34.28 -42.53
C LEU A 1100 37.60 34.03 -42.99
N GLY A 1101 37.08 32.86 -42.67
CA GLY A 1101 35.70 32.43 -42.89
C GLY A 1101 34.94 32.33 -41.57
N SER A 1102 33.63 32.55 -41.64
CA SER A 1102 32.69 32.39 -40.54
C SER A 1102 31.37 31.83 -41.09
N SER A 1103 30.94 30.68 -40.60
CA SER A 1103 29.64 30.07 -40.93
C SER A 1103 28.75 30.07 -39.69
N TYR A 1104 27.53 30.60 -39.82
CA TYR A 1104 26.55 30.71 -38.75
C TYR A 1104 25.22 30.08 -39.17
N GLN A 1105 24.69 29.20 -38.32
CA GLN A 1105 23.47 28.44 -38.55
C GLN A 1105 22.28 29.10 -37.82
N LEU A 1106 21.45 29.80 -38.59
CA LEU A 1106 20.29 30.56 -38.10
C LEU A 1106 19.18 29.64 -37.57
N SER A 1107 18.95 28.53 -38.28
CA SER A 1107 17.93 27.52 -37.96
C SER A 1107 18.46 26.12 -38.31
N ARG A 1108 17.69 25.05 -38.04
CA ARG A 1108 18.05 23.69 -38.53
C ARG A 1108 18.20 23.63 -40.07
N LEU A 1109 17.57 24.54 -40.81
CA LEU A 1109 17.54 24.55 -42.28
C LEU A 1109 18.41 25.67 -42.89
N ASP A 1110 18.67 26.75 -42.15
CA ASP A 1110 19.25 27.99 -42.67
C ASP A 1110 20.69 28.24 -42.20
N GLN A 1111 21.61 28.43 -43.15
CA GLN A 1111 23.02 28.75 -42.90
C GLN A 1111 23.45 30.01 -43.67
N ILE A 1112 24.21 30.89 -43.01
CA ILE A 1112 24.95 31.99 -43.64
C ILE A 1112 26.44 31.75 -43.51
N THR A 1113 27.20 31.97 -44.59
CA THR A 1113 28.66 31.91 -44.60
C THR A 1113 29.24 33.21 -45.14
N LEU A 1114 30.22 33.77 -44.42
CA LEU A 1114 31.01 34.94 -44.82
C LEU A 1114 32.49 34.51 -44.93
N GLU A 1115 33.12 34.75 -46.08
CA GLU A 1115 34.57 34.61 -46.25
C GLU A 1115 35.20 35.96 -46.63
N LEU A 1116 36.30 36.30 -45.98
CA LEU A 1116 37.17 37.43 -46.31
C LEU A 1116 38.56 36.90 -46.66
N ALA A 1117 39.13 37.30 -47.80
CA ALA A 1117 40.46 36.89 -48.22
C ALA A 1117 41.30 38.07 -48.74
N SER A 1118 42.59 38.07 -48.43
CA SER A 1118 43.58 38.98 -48.99
C SER A 1118 44.72 38.17 -49.60
N GLU A 1119 45.04 38.46 -50.86
CA GLU A 1119 45.94 37.67 -51.69
C GLU A 1119 47.02 38.56 -52.32
N ARG A 1120 48.25 38.03 -52.42
CA ARG A 1120 49.39 38.70 -53.07
C ARG A 1120 49.91 37.82 -54.20
N TYR A 1121 49.87 38.35 -55.41
CA TYR A 1121 50.16 37.59 -56.62
C TYR A 1121 51.61 37.81 -57.09
N ARG A 1122 52.25 36.72 -57.50
CA ARG A 1122 53.60 36.73 -58.08
C ARG A 1122 53.68 35.80 -59.30
N VAL A 1123 54.67 36.03 -60.16
CA VAL A 1123 55.14 35.03 -61.13
C VAL A 1123 55.90 33.95 -60.34
N GLN A 1124 55.97 32.71 -60.84
CA GLN A 1124 56.69 31.60 -60.18
C GLN A 1124 58.20 31.90 -59.95
N SER A 1125 58.79 32.75 -60.78
CA SER A 1125 60.16 33.31 -60.64
C SER A 1125 60.33 34.31 -59.49
N GLY A 1126 59.24 34.86 -58.95
CA GLY A 1126 59.25 35.73 -57.75
C GLY A 1126 58.79 37.17 -57.95
N ALA A 1127 58.74 37.71 -59.18
CA ALA A 1127 58.25 39.08 -59.40
C ALA A 1127 56.81 39.30 -58.93
N ARG A 1128 56.54 40.48 -58.38
CA ARG A 1128 55.21 40.87 -57.87
C ARG A 1128 54.30 41.37 -59.00
N VAL A 1129 53.17 40.69 -59.17
CA VAL A 1129 52.14 40.99 -60.18
C VAL A 1129 51.05 41.92 -59.63
N GLY A 1130 50.71 41.80 -58.34
CA GLY A 1130 49.68 42.62 -57.73
C GLY A 1130 49.18 42.09 -56.38
N SER A 1131 47.97 42.49 -56.01
CA SER A 1131 47.26 41.99 -54.82
C SER A 1131 45.74 42.09 -55.00
N GLY A 1132 45.00 41.15 -54.40
CA GLY A 1132 43.54 41.09 -54.43
C GLY A 1132 42.95 41.08 -53.03
N ASN A 1133 41.83 41.77 -52.82
CA ASN A 1133 41.00 41.62 -51.63
C ASN A 1133 39.62 41.14 -52.07
N HIS A 1134 39.18 40.03 -51.47
CA HIS A 1134 37.96 39.32 -51.81
C HIS A 1134 37.05 39.23 -50.59
N ALA A 1135 35.75 39.37 -50.80
CA ALA A 1135 34.74 39.09 -49.79
C ALA A 1135 33.60 38.29 -50.43
N THR A 1136 33.14 37.22 -49.78
CA THR A 1136 32.07 36.34 -50.27
C THR A 1136 31.04 36.18 -49.16
N LEU A 1137 29.76 36.39 -49.48
CA LEU A 1137 28.62 36.14 -48.61
C LEU A 1137 27.71 35.12 -49.30
N GLN A 1138 27.35 34.06 -48.59
CA GLN A 1138 26.46 33.00 -49.06
C GLN A 1138 25.37 32.73 -48.02
N TYR A 1139 24.15 32.50 -48.49
CA TYR A 1139 23.02 31.97 -47.75
C TYR A 1139 22.60 30.63 -48.36
N LEU A 1140 22.30 29.64 -47.53
CA LEU A 1140 21.88 28.31 -47.92
C LEU A 1140 20.69 27.88 -47.07
N HIS A 1141 19.62 27.43 -47.73
CA HIS A 1141 18.42 26.86 -47.15
C HIS A 1141 18.31 25.39 -47.56
N THR A 1142 18.29 24.50 -46.58
CA THR A 1142 18.08 23.06 -46.77
C THR A 1142 16.59 22.76 -46.73
N TYR A 1143 15.99 22.48 -47.88
CA TYR A 1143 14.57 22.09 -47.96
C TYR A 1143 14.36 20.65 -47.46
N ARG A 1144 15.32 19.76 -47.73
CA ARG A 1144 15.32 18.37 -47.25
C ARG A 1144 16.74 17.92 -46.91
N SER A 1145 16.95 17.49 -45.67
CA SER A 1145 18.24 17.03 -45.13
C SER A 1145 18.52 15.55 -45.39
N GLU A 1146 17.49 14.71 -45.49
CA GLU A 1146 17.61 13.28 -45.80
C GLU A 1146 17.63 13.02 -47.30
N ALA A 1147 18.28 11.92 -47.73
CA ALA A 1147 18.33 11.56 -49.15
C ALA A 1147 16.92 11.34 -49.76
N PRO A 1148 16.60 11.94 -50.93
CA PRO A 1148 17.42 12.87 -51.70
C PRO A 1148 17.52 14.26 -51.06
N THR A 1149 18.74 14.74 -50.84
CA THR A 1149 18.97 16.05 -50.21
C THR A 1149 18.69 17.17 -51.21
N LEU A 1150 17.95 18.19 -50.80
CA LEU A 1150 17.60 19.34 -51.65
C LEU A 1150 17.90 20.65 -50.92
N GLN A 1151 18.72 21.49 -51.55
CA GLN A 1151 19.16 22.77 -51.00
C GLN A 1151 19.02 23.88 -52.05
N PHE A 1152 18.67 25.07 -51.57
CA PHE A 1152 18.60 26.31 -52.36
C PHE A 1152 19.51 27.35 -51.71
N GLY A 1153 20.22 28.14 -52.51
CA GLY A 1153 21.13 29.15 -51.96
C GLY A 1153 21.23 30.40 -52.82
N ALA A 1154 21.75 31.45 -52.21
CA ALA A 1154 22.08 32.71 -52.86
C ALA A 1154 23.49 33.13 -52.42
N PHE A 1155 24.30 33.63 -53.34
CA PHE A 1155 25.64 34.12 -53.02
C PHE A 1155 25.95 35.45 -53.73
N THR A 1156 26.86 36.22 -53.13
CA THR A 1156 27.45 37.41 -53.71
C THR A 1156 28.91 37.53 -53.25
N SER A 1157 29.81 37.78 -54.18
CA SER A 1157 31.22 38.06 -53.90
C SER A 1157 31.68 39.35 -54.57
N TRP A 1158 32.65 40.00 -53.93
CA TRP A 1158 33.29 41.23 -54.38
C TRP A 1158 34.79 40.99 -54.46
N HIS A 1159 35.35 41.15 -55.65
CA HIS A 1159 36.77 40.92 -55.93
C HIS A 1159 37.41 42.24 -56.35
N ARG A 1160 38.36 42.75 -55.56
CA ARG A 1160 39.06 44.02 -55.80
C ARG A 1160 40.54 43.75 -56.06
N TYR A 1161 41.02 44.03 -57.28
CA TYR A 1161 42.41 43.81 -57.68
C TYR A 1161 43.18 45.13 -57.80
N SER A 1162 44.39 45.15 -57.24
CA SER A 1162 45.45 46.11 -57.52
C SER A 1162 46.51 45.40 -58.35
N ARG A 1163 46.94 46.03 -59.44
CA ARG A 1163 47.63 45.37 -60.56
C ARG A 1163 48.84 46.20 -60.97
N ASN A 1164 49.96 45.53 -61.19
CA ASN A 1164 51.16 46.12 -61.77
C ASN A 1164 51.09 45.96 -63.29
N ASP A 1165 51.72 46.87 -64.02
CA ASP A 1165 51.86 46.76 -65.47
C ASP A 1165 52.75 45.55 -65.83
N PRO A 1166 52.26 44.56 -66.60
CA PRO A 1166 53.07 43.41 -67.01
C PRO A 1166 54.29 43.78 -67.85
N ALA A 1167 54.30 44.94 -68.53
CA ALA A 1167 55.45 45.42 -69.30
C ALA A 1167 56.67 45.76 -68.43
N LEU A 1168 56.51 45.85 -67.09
CA LEU A 1168 57.61 46.06 -66.14
C LEU A 1168 58.38 44.79 -65.79
N LEU A 1169 57.94 43.61 -66.25
CA LEU A 1169 58.64 42.34 -66.03
C LEU A 1169 59.88 42.24 -66.92
N GLN A 1170 61.03 41.83 -66.36
CA GLN A 1170 62.31 41.77 -67.07
C GLN A 1170 63.02 40.44 -66.81
N GLY A 1171 63.94 40.06 -67.71
CA GLY A 1171 64.74 38.84 -67.56
C GLY A 1171 63.88 37.58 -67.42
N ARG A 1172 64.11 36.80 -66.36
CA ARG A 1172 63.34 35.56 -66.10
C ARG A 1172 61.86 35.82 -65.82
N ASP A 1173 61.53 36.95 -65.18
CA ASP A 1173 60.15 37.28 -64.83
C ASP A 1173 59.26 37.54 -66.07
N ALA A 1174 59.88 37.95 -67.19
CA ALA A 1174 59.18 38.14 -68.46
C ALA A 1174 58.75 36.82 -69.15
N ALA A 1175 59.22 35.65 -68.68
CA ALA A 1175 58.90 34.36 -69.30
C ALA A 1175 57.39 34.07 -69.33
N ILE A 1176 56.61 34.57 -68.35
CA ILE A 1176 55.14 34.44 -68.32
C ILE A 1176 54.44 35.21 -69.46
N LEU A 1177 55.11 36.19 -70.06
CA LEU A 1177 54.60 36.91 -71.24
C LEU A 1177 54.76 36.07 -72.52
N GLY A 1178 55.62 35.05 -72.52
CA GLY A 1178 55.84 34.15 -73.66
C GLY A 1178 54.62 33.32 -74.07
N TYR A 1179 53.58 33.27 -73.23
CA TYR A 1179 52.29 32.67 -73.58
C TYR A 1179 51.44 33.55 -74.51
N LEU A 1180 51.80 34.82 -74.73
CA LEU A 1180 51.13 35.69 -75.70
C LEU A 1180 51.50 35.28 -77.14
N PRO A 1181 50.55 35.35 -78.09
CA PRO A 1181 50.87 35.29 -79.51
C PRO A 1181 51.84 36.42 -79.91
N PRO A 1182 52.71 36.21 -80.92
CA PRO A 1182 53.62 37.25 -81.40
C PRO A 1182 52.83 38.48 -81.90
N PHE A 1183 53.42 39.67 -81.69
CA PHE A 1183 52.85 40.99 -82.00
C PHE A 1183 51.65 41.45 -81.14
N ASN A 1184 51.32 40.74 -80.05
CA ASN A 1184 50.39 41.24 -79.03
C ASN A 1184 51.16 41.79 -77.82
N ASP A 1185 50.97 43.07 -77.51
CA ASP A 1185 51.45 43.67 -76.25
C ASP A 1185 50.56 43.23 -75.06
N PRO A 1186 51.14 42.99 -73.86
CA PRO A 1186 50.38 42.60 -72.69
C PRO A 1186 49.52 43.76 -72.17
N THR A 1187 48.21 43.55 -72.09
CA THR A 1187 47.30 44.53 -71.47
C THR A 1187 47.38 44.46 -69.93
N ILE A 1188 46.98 45.54 -69.25
CA ILE A 1188 46.92 45.61 -67.78
C ILE A 1188 46.02 44.54 -67.13
N ASP A 1189 45.14 43.91 -67.92
CA ASP A 1189 44.21 42.86 -67.49
C ASP A 1189 44.77 41.43 -67.74
N TYR A 1190 45.95 41.28 -68.38
CA TYR A 1190 46.51 40.00 -68.83
C TYR A 1190 46.87 39.06 -67.66
N LEU A 1191 47.57 39.59 -66.65
CA LEU A 1191 47.98 38.81 -65.48
C LEU A 1191 46.95 38.84 -64.34
N LEU A 1192 46.13 39.88 -64.22
CA LEU A 1192 45.10 39.96 -63.17
C LEU A 1192 43.83 40.64 -63.71
N PRO A 1193 42.64 40.09 -63.44
CA PRO A 1193 41.39 40.61 -63.98
C PRO A 1193 41.03 41.99 -63.42
N ARG A 1194 40.03 42.64 -64.02
CA ARG A 1194 39.40 43.85 -63.45
C ARG A 1194 38.70 43.52 -62.14
N SER A 1195 38.57 44.51 -61.26
CA SER A 1195 37.70 44.37 -60.08
C SER A 1195 36.26 44.12 -60.51
N PHE A 1196 35.61 43.12 -59.92
CA PHE A 1196 34.25 42.70 -60.30
C PHE A 1196 33.39 42.30 -59.09
N ARG A 1197 32.08 42.27 -59.30
CA ARG A 1197 31.11 41.62 -58.42
C ARG A 1197 30.56 40.40 -59.13
N PHE A 1198 30.43 39.28 -58.42
CA PHE A 1198 29.83 38.05 -58.93
C PHE A 1198 28.72 37.62 -57.97
N SER A 1199 27.54 37.28 -58.47
CA SER A 1199 26.40 36.89 -57.63
C SER A 1199 25.51 35.89 -58.35
N GLY A 1200 24.85 35.01 -57.61
CA GLY A 1200 23.97 34.01 -58.21
C GLY A 1200 22.98 33.38 -57.24
N LEU A 1201 22.03 32.67 -57.82
CA LEU A 1201 21.11 31.76 -57.13
C LEU A 1201 21.47 30.34 -57.52
N GLN A 1202 21.50 29.41 -56.57
CA GLN A 1202 21.88 28.03 -56.77
C GLN A 1202 20.84 27.05 -56.21
N MET A 1203 20.72 25.90 -56.86
CA MET A 1203 19.96 24.73 -56.44
C MET A 1203 20.91 23.53 -56.44
N MET A 1204 20.91 22.75 -55.38
CA MET A 1204 21.81 21.61 -55.18
C MET A 1204 20.99 20.39 -54.78
N PHE A 1205 21.22 19.29 -55.48
CA PHE A 1205 20.55 18.01 -55.30
C PHE A 1205 21.63 16.93 -55.10
N ASN A 1206 21.63 16.26 -53.94
CA ASN A 1206 22.53 15.13 -53.65
C ASN A 1206 24.05 15.39 -53.81
N THR A 1207 24.52 16.64 -53.92
CA THR A 1207 25.90 16.98 -54.29
C THR A 1207 26.97 16.48 -53.33
N GLY A 1208 26.63 16.16 -52.07
CA GLY A 1208 27.55 15.52 -51.12
C GLY A 1208 28.08 14.17 -51.60
N TYR A 1209 27.27 13.40 -52.35
CA TYR A 1209 27.66 12.10 -52.90
C TYR A 1209 28.72 12.18 -54.01
N GLU A 1210 29.12 13.37 -54.49
CA GLU A 1210 30.31 13.48 -55.34
C GLU A 1210 31.57 12.96 -54.59
N GLN A 1211 31.63 13.15 -53.28
CA GLN A 1211 32.79 12.77 -52.46
C GLN A 1211 32.50 11.86 -51.27
N GLN A 1212 31.24 11.69 -50.88
CA GLN A 1212 30.81 10.79 -49.80
C GLN A 1212 30.46 9.42 -50.36
N TYR A 1213 30.98 8.37 -49.71
CA TYR A 1213 30.69 6.97 -50.04
C TYR A 1213 29.18 6.72 -50.10
N THR A 1214 28.75 5.93 -51.09
CA THR A 1214 27.37 5.47 -51.17
C THR A 1214 27.27 4.14 -51.92
N ARG A 1215 26.66 3.15 -51.27
CA ARG A 1215 26.46 1.80 -51.84
C ARG A 1215 25.43 1.79 -52.97
N ALA A 1216 24.39 2.63 -52.85
CA ALA A 1216 23.34 2.76 -53.85
C ALA A 1216 23.78 3.70 -54.99
N LEU A 1217 23.21 3.53 -56.19
CA LEU A 1217 23.40 4.49 -57.27
C LEU A 1217 22.69 5.81 -56.93
N ARG A 1218 23.44 6.86 -56.60
CA ARG A 1218 22.93 8.18 -56.24
C ARG A 1218 23.20 9.19 -57.38
N PRO A 1219 22.17 9.70 -58.07
CA PRO A 1219 22.32 10.85 -58.94
C PRO A 1219 22.50 12.12 -58.11
N TYR A 1220 23.37 13.01 -58.57
CA TYR A 1220 23.58 14.34 -58.01
C TYR A 1220 23.57 15.41 -59.11
N ALA A 1221 23.16 16.63 -58.77
CA ALA A 1221 23.09 17.75 -59.70
C ALA A 1221 23.21 19.10 -58.99
N SER A 1222 23.74 20.09 -59.70
CA SER A 1222 23.78 21.49 -59.30
C SER A 1222 23.37 22.39 -60.47
N LEU A 1223 22.62 23.44 -60.18
CA LEU A 1223 22.29 24.51 -61.12
C LEU A 1223 22.54 25.84 -60.40
N ALA A 1224 23.37 26.70 -60.97
CA ALA A 1224 23.48 28.09 -60.56
C ALA A 1224 23.21 29.04 -61.74
N LEU A 1225 22.38 30.05 -61.49
CA LEU A 1225 22.16 31.18 -62.40
C LEU A 1225 22.99 32.35 -61.87
N THR A 1226 23.93 32.85 -62.68
CA THR A 1226 24.96 33.79 -62.20
C THR A 1226 24.98 35.10 -62.97
N HIS A 1227 25.51 36.13 -62.33
CA HIS A 1227 25.73 37.44 -62.91
C HIS A 1227 27.11 37.96 -62.49
N HIS A 1228 27.93 38.30 -63.49
CA HIS A 1228 29.28 38.82 -63.34
C HIS A 1228 29.31 40.26 -63.85
N SER A 1229 29.69 41.24 -63.03
CA SER A 1229 29.56 42.67 -63.37
C SER A 1229 30.35 43.11 -64.61
N VAL A 1230 31.39 42.34 -65.00
CA VAL A 1230 32.17 42.52 -66.24
C VAL A 1230 31.70 41.61 -67.39
N ASN A 1231 31.36 40.34 -67.14
CA ASN A 1231 31.12 39.32 -68.17
C ASN A 1231 29.63 39.06 -68.45
N GLY A 1232 28.73 39.78 -67.77
CA GLY A 1232 27.28 39.67 -67.92
C GLY A 1232 26.67 38.45 -67.21
N ALA A 1233 25.50 38.02 -67.69
CA ALA A 1233 24.81 36.84 -67.16
C ALA A 1233 25.51 35.53 -67.58
N GLY A 1234 25.54 34.58 -66.66
CA GLY A 1234 26.18 33.28 -66.79
C GLY A 1234 25.36 32.16 -66.14
N TYR A 1235 25.90 30.96 -66.17
CA TYR A 1235 25.31 29.79 -65.50
C TYR A 1235 26.40 28.78 -65.13
N GLU A 1236 26.05 27.88 -64.23
CA GLU A 1236 26.80 26.68 -63.89
C GLU A 1236 25.82 25.51 -63.77
N LEU A 1237 26.14 24.39 -64.41
CA LEU A 1237 25.33 23.18 -64.49
C LEU A 1237 26.24 21.98 -64.22
N GLY A 1238 26.11 21.37 -63.05
CA GLY A 1238 26.76 20.12 -62.70
C GLY A 1238 25.77 18.97 -62.66
N MET A 1239 26.15 17.79 -63.14
CA MET A 1239 25.37 16.56 -62.98
C MET A 1239 26.27 15.34 -62.96
N GLY A 1240 25.90 14.32 -62.19
CA GLY A 1240 26.69 13.10 -62.09
C GLY A 1240 25.98 11.95 -61.37
N LEU A 1241 26.70 10.84 -61.29
CA LEU A 1241 26.29 9.60 -60.62
C LEU A 1241 27.40 9.16 -59.66
N ALA A 1242 27.01 8.73 -58.47
CA ALA A 1242 27.90 8.16 -57.45
C ALA A 1242 27.43 6.77 -57.02
N THR A 1243 28.34 5.83 -56.80
CA THR A 1243 28.04 4.45 -56.40
C THR A 1243 29.29 3.70 -55.90
N SER A 1244 29.15 2.41 -55.57
CA SER A 1244 30.21 1.48 -55.21
C SER A 1244 30.20 0.29 -56.19
N LEU A 1245 31.37 -0.24 -56.57
CA LEU A 1245 31.51 -1.41 -57.44
C LEU A 1245 31.82 -2.70 -56.66
N PHE A 1246 32.63 -2.60 -55.60
CA PHE A 1246 33.15 -3.72 -54.81
C PHE A 1246 32.73 -3.67 -53.33
N GLY A 1247 31.84 -2.76 -52.96
CA GLY A 1247 31.34 -2.56 -51.58
C GLY A 1247 32.20 -1.60 -50.76
N ALA A 1248 33.53 -1.79 -50.74
CA ALA A 1248 34.46 -0.93 -50.00
C ALA A 1248 35.06 0.20 -50.87
N ASP A 1249 34.31 0.74 -51.82
CA ASP A 1249 34.81 1.71 -52.80
C ASP A 1249 33.79 2.80 -53.16
N HIS A 1250 34.31 3.94 -53.62
CA HIS A 1250 33.53 5.10 -54.05
C HIS A 1250 33.90 5.49 -55.48
N LEU A 1251 32.94 5.36 -56.39
CA LEU A 1251 33.02 5.81 -57.77
C LEU A 1251 32.06 6.97 -57.99
N ALA A 1252 32.57 8.12 -58.46
CA ALA A 1252 31.77 9.24 -58.92
C ALA A 1252 32.18 9.68 -60.33
N LEU A 1253 31.19 9.85 -61.22
CA LEU A 1253 31.34 10.40 -62.56
C LEU A 1253 30.46 11.65 -62.70
N GLY A 1254 31.07 12.79 -63.03
CA GLY A 1254 30.39 14.07 -63.16
C GLY A 1254 30.73 14.82 -64.44
N LEU A 1255 29.78 15.62 -64.90
CA LEU A 1255 29.88 16.58 -66.00
C LEU A 1255 29.50 17.97 -65.48
N ASN A 1256 30.42 18.93 -65.58
CA ASN A 1256 30.21 20.33 -65.22
C ASN A 1256 30.30 21.22 -66.46
N LEU A 1257 29.32 22.11 -66.65
CA LEU A 1257 29.21 23.07 -67.74
C LEU A 1257 29.03 24.47 -67.15
N SER A 1258 29.91 25.41 -67.45
CA SER A 1258 29.80 26.78 -66.92
C SER A 1258 30.11 27.85 -67.95
N LYS A 1259 29.53 29.04 -67.73
CA LYS A 1259 29.74 30.24 -68.54
C LYS A 1259 29.85 31.46 -67.62
N SER A 1260 30.85 32.31 -67.86
CA SER A 1260 31.07 33.57 -67.11
C SER A 1260 31.27 33.37 -65.59
N GLY A 1261 31.93 32.26 -65.18
CA GLY A 1261 32.31 32.00 -63.79
C GLY A 1261 33.45 32.89 -63.27
N ILE A 1262 33.71 32.84 -61.96
CA ILE A 1262 34.66 33.71 -61.23
C ILE A 1262 36.05 33.80 -61.90
N ASN A 1263 36.60 32.66 -62.34
CA ASN A 1263 37.95 32.53 -62.88
C ASN A 1263 37.97 32.23 -64.40
N THR A 1264 36.84 32.41 -65.08
CA THR A 1264 36.64 31.94 -66.46
C THR A 1264 35.73 32.90 -67.24
N VAL A 1265 36.32 33.67 -68.15
CA VAL A 1265 35.60 34.63 -69.01
C VAL A 1265 34.72 33.94 -70.07
N GLY A 1266 35.06 32.70 -70.43
CA GLY A 1266 34.44 31.93 -71.51
C GLY A 1266 33.51 30.81 -71.07
N ASN A 1267 33.19 29.92 -72.02
CA ASN A 1267 32.54 28.65 -71.73
C ASN A 1267 33.58 27.63 -71.23
N THR A 1268 33.26 26.88 -70.17
CA THR A 1268 34.06 25.77 -69.67
C THR A 1268 33.22 24.50 -69.67
N ARG A 1269 33.81 23.38 -70.11
CA ARG A 1269 33.23 22.03 -69.97
C ARG A 1269 34.23 21.15 -69.24
N GLU A 1270 33.80 20.48 -68.19
CA GLU A 1270 34.64 19.62 -67.37
C GLU A 1270 33.99 18.26 -67.19
N LEU A 1271 34.76 17.20 -67.41
CA LEU A 1271 34.38 15.82 -67.08
C LEU A 1271 35.30 15.34 -65.96
N LEU A 1272 34.70 14.84 -64.89
CA LEU A 1272 35.37 14.40 -63.68
C LEU A 1272 35.05 12.93 -63.41
N LEU A 1273 36.09 12.12 -63.25
CA LEU A 1273 36.02 10.76 -62.71
C LEU A 1273 36.81 10.75 -61.41
N THR A 1274 36.16 10.33 -60.32
CA THR A 1274 36.82 10.07 -59.02
C THR A 1274 36.55 8.62 -58.63
N TYR A 1275 37.61 7.89 -58.33
CA TYR A 1275 37.57 6.54 -57.79
C TYR A 1275 38.38 6.46 -56.50
N ARG A 1276 37.85 5.80 -55.47
CA ARG A 1276 38.55 5.52 -54.20
C ARG A 1276 38.28 4.09 -53.78
N LEU A 1277 39.30 3.34 -53.41
CA LEU A 1277 39.20 1.99 -52.87
C LEU A 1277 39.72 2.01 -51.43
N HIS A 1278 38.85 1.69 -50.48
CA HIS A 1278 39.14 1.55 -49.06
C HIS A 1278 39.57 0.10 -48.77
N TYR A 1279 40.51 -0.10 -47.84
CA TYR A 1279 41.07 -1.42 -47.51
C TYR A 1279 41.49 -1.55 -46.04
#